data_AF-B0XBG3-F1
#
_entry.id   AF-B0XBG3-F1
#
_cell.length_a   1.000
_cell.length_b   1.000
_cell.length_c   1.000
_cell.angle_alpha   90.00
_cell.angle_beta   90.00
_cell.angle_gamma   90.00
#
_symmetry.space_group_name_H-M   'P 1'
#
loop_
_entity.id
_entity.type
_entity.pdbx_description
1 polymer ?
#
loop_
_entity_poly.entity_id
_entity_poly.type
_entity_poly.pdbx_seq_one_letter_code
_entity_poly.pdbx_strand_id
1 'polypeptide(L)'
;MAVVFTINGQVYHVSPEDVPVDTSLNTFIRNHAHLKGTKFMCLEGGCGACIVNIKGVHPVTRQPTSHAVNSRRLAFFHGSQCGYCSPGMVMSMYSLLDSNKEGLSMEQIENSLGGNICRCTGYRPILDAFKSFAGDADQKLTGMCRDIEDLEKGCSRGRSGNFSTKCSFSSACEEDQRIDMYFEDGREWHKVHSLQEIFDIFARIKNKPYMLVAGNTGHGVYRRREDLVVFIDVKSVQELSSQWIGSDMIVGANVTLNEFIRTLQEAAASDVKFHYCLELTKHVTMIAHEAVRNVGTIAGNLSLKHQHHEFPSDLYLILESVGAQLTIMSVDGTVQTASPQQFLKIDMNKKLLLNVVLPALDPAACVFRSYKVQPRAQNSKAHVNAAFTIKFNDAGSKQGLVTAASVCFGGIHPSFTHATLTEMALVGKTLFRNETLQEVLEILDAELHPDWVLPEPGPAYRKQTALGLFYRLVLNIAPRNVNLVSPRFSSGKAMLERPLSSGAQSYDTYPKNWPLTQNVPKIEALAQTSGEASYINDMPCYENELYAAYVTATEAQKRILDIDATQALRCPGVVGFYSAKDIPGLNDFMPFKTGINFTFPIGAAAEEVLCSSKVLYHGQPVGVIVAETFQLANRAANLVTITYSDSREDNIYATIVDLMEANASHRILDQPNHVTGEAYATATGEDLTFKGVYYLAGQYHYTMETQTCICVPIEDGMNVYSSSQFLSQVQASIAQLLKIPQNSINYFSRRLGGAYGSKATRSAQIASACALAAHHTRRPVRFVLTMEANMCSVGKRQGLWNDYEIAVKSDGKIVRLSNTYTHDSGCSPNEPLSFLFKESFKNCYDQSAWRHVSRTSLTDVASNTWLRAPGSGEAIATTETIMEHIAFETGQDPLEVRMKNMPADSKMLELLPRFRADVEFDQRRKVIDEFNANNRWRKRGISIVPVAFPIIHMGTFDALVSIHHLDGSVSVTHSGIEMGQGINTKAAQVAAHVLGIPLDKVSIKPLNSMSSPNAFICGGSTTNMNIAYAVQKACEILVERMQPIRESYPTTSWEVLVAHSFASNLDLTARFLTKPTNHPQYTIWALCCTELELDILTGAVRLPRVDILEDTGESMNPGLDIGQVEGAFIMAVGYFLTESLEYDKTSGALTNIRSWNYKPPGAKDIPTDFRVNLLRGASNPVGALRSKGVGEPGYTLGVSTTFALRYALMSARRDAGLPEEWLPMVATPLLTRTSRSYIHEPWKISGSYLSSLRNFSKAPIMLINTGAGHDQW
;
A
#
# COMPACT_ATOMS: atom_id res chain seq x y z
N MET A 1 25.49 -25.90 -22.56
CA MET A 1 26.14 -25.03 -21.55
C MET A 1 25.17 -24.82 -20.41
N ALA A 2 25.67 -24.72 -19.17
CA ALA A 2 24.87 -24.48 -17.99
C ALA A 2 25.28 -23.14 -17.34
N VAL A 3 24.33 -22.44 -16.75
CA VAL A 3 24.58 -21.28 -15.90
C VAL A 3 24.95 -21.77 -14.51
N VAL A 4 26.09 -21.31 -13.98
CA VAL A 4 26.56 -21.66 -12.64
C VAL A 4 26.44 -20.45 -11.72
N PHE A 5 25.78 -20.62 -10.59
CA PHE A 5 25.68 -19.59 -9.55
C PHE A 5 25.52 -20.22 -8.17
N THR A 6 25.66 -19.41 -7.12
CA THR A 6 25.48 -19.86 -5.75
C THR A 6 24.29 -19.20 -5.07
N ILE A 7 23.52 -19.97 -4.29
CA ILE A 7 22.51 -19.43 -3.36
C ILE A 7 22.94 -19.85 -1.95
N ASN A 8 23.17 -18.87 -1.07
CA ASN A 8 23.64 -19.10 0.31
C ASN A 8 24.87 -20.03 0.40
N GLY A 9 25.80 -19.90 -0.56
CA GLY A 9 27.03 -20.70 -0.65
C GLY A 9 26.88 -22.07 -1.32
N GLN A 10 25.67 -22.53 -1.59
CA GLN A 10 25.43 -23.76 -2.34
C GLN A 10 25.48 -23.49 -3.85
N VAL A 11 26.27 -24.26 -4.59
CA VAL A 11 26.42 -24.15 -6.04
C VAL A 11 25.24 -24.82 -6.74
N TYR A 12 24.72 -24.16 -7.77
CA TYR A 12 23.67 -24.67 -8.67
C TYR A 12 24.18 -24.60 -10.11
N HIS A 13 23.97 -25.67 -10.86
CA HIS A 13 24.19 -25.75 -12.30
C HIS A 13 22.81 -25.80 -12.95
N VAL A 14 22.51 -24.84 -13.84
CA VAL A 14 21.19 -24.72 -14.46
C VAL A 14 21.34 -24.73 -15.96
N SER A 15 20.76 -25.72 -16.61
CA SER A 15 20.73 -25.89 -18.05
C SER A 15 19.33 -25.57 -18.62
N PRO A 16 19.18 -25.46 -19.96
CA PRO A 16 17.88 -25.29 -20.60
C PRO A 16 16.90 -26.44 -20.36
N GLU A 17 17.39 -27.61 -19.96
CA GLU A 17 16.57 -28.80 -19.65
C GLU A 17 15.97 -28.72 -18.23
N ASP A 18 16.58 -27.94 -17.33
CA ASP A 18 16.17 -27.86 -15.93
C ASP A 18 15.04 -26.84 -15.68
N VAL A 19 15.03 -25.75 -16.45
CA VAL A 19 14.11 -24.61 -16.25
C VAL A 19 13.74 -23.92 -17.55
N PRO A 20 12.49 -23.40 -17.69
CA PRO A 20 12.12 -22.53 -18.80
C PRO A 20 12.91 -21.21 -18.83
N VAL A 21 13.09 -20.62 -20.02
CA VAL A 21 13.81 -19.34 -20.22
C VAL A 21 13.24 -18.16 -19.43
N ASP A 22 11.94 -18.19 -19.11
CA ASP A 22 11.25 -17.14 -18.36
C ASP A 22 11.28 -17.34 -16.83
N THR A 23 12.01 -18.35 -16.35
CA THR A 23 12.17 -18.62 -14.92
C THR A 23 12.87 -17.46 -14.21
N SER A 24 12.12 -16.79 -13.33
CA SER A 24 12.69 -15.72 -12.50
C SER A 24 13.54 -16.31 -11.36
N LEU A 25 14.50 -15.54 -10.85
CA LEU A 25 15.27 -15.93 -9.66
C LEU A 25 14.37 -16.25 -8.45
N ASN A 26 13.27 -15.52 -8.27
CA ASN A 26 12.32 -15.80 -7.20
C ASN A 26 11.64 -17.18 -7.36
N THR A 27 11.23 -17.50 -8.60
CA THR A 27 10.69 -18.82 -8.93
C THR A 27 11.72 -19.91 -8.68
N PHE A 28 12.98 -19.70 -9.10
CA PHE A 28 14.07 -20.64 -8.87
C PHE A 28 14.30 -20.89 -7.37
N ILE A 29 14.48 -19.83 -6.59
CA ILE A 29 14.70 -19.88 -5.13
C ILE A 29 13.58 -20.67 -4.45
N ARG A 30 12.33 -20.39 -4.81
CA ARG A 30 11.18 -21.02 -4.16
C ARG A 30 10.95 -22.46 -4.62
N ASN A 31 11.04 -22.75 -5.91
CA ASN A 31 10.54 -24.00 -6.48
C ASN A 31 11.63 -25.02 -6.80
N HIS A 32 12.88 -24.58 -7.01
CA HIS A 32 14.01 -25.45 -7.34
C HIS A 32 15.03 -25.53 -6.20
N ALA A 33 15.33 -24.41 -5.53
CA ALA A 33 16.16 -24.41 -4.32
C ALA A 33 15.35 -24.70 -3.03
N HIS A 34 14.02 -24.71 -3.12
CA HIS A 34 13.10 -24.95 -2.01
C HIS A 34 13.26 -23.99 -0.80
N LEU A 35 13.79 -22.78 -1.03
CA LEU A 35 13.97 -21.74 -0.02
C LEU A 35 12.76 -20.79 -0.03
N LYS A 36 11.74 -21.11 0.74
CA LYS A 36 10.44 -20.40 0.72
C LYS A 36 10.41 -19.09 1.51
N GLY A 37 11.54 -18.66 2.09
CA GLY A 37 11.64 -17.42 2.86
C GLY A 37 11.36 -16.18 2.01
N THR A 38 11.89 -16.12 0.79
CA THR A 38 11.57 -15.06 -0.17
C THR A 38 10.14 -15.23 -0.69
N LYS A 39 9.32 -14.19 -0.57
CA LYS A 39 7.90 -14.22 -0.94
C LYS A 39 7.67 -13.55 -2.29
N PHE A 40 6.46 -13.68 -2.85
CA PHE A 40 6.01 -12.85 -3.97
C PHE A 40 4.56 -12.41 -3.79
N MET A 41 4.21 -11.29 -4.43
CA MET A 41 2.85 -10.72 -4.45
C MET A 41 2.58 -10.07 -5.81
N CYS A 42 3.33 -9.01 -6.15
CA CYS A 42 3.07 -8.20 -7.36
C CYS A 42 3.71 -8.74 -8.65
N LEU A 43 4.82 -9.49 -8.57
CA LEU A 43 5.61 -9.91 -9.74
C LEU A 43 6.08 -8.73 -10.63
N GLU A 44 6.28 -7.56 -10.03
CA GLU A 44 6.57 -6.28 -10.74
C GLU A 44 7.68 -5.44 -10.09
N GLY A 45 8.21 -5.88 -8.95
CA GLY A 45 9.18 -5.11 -8.16
C GLY A 45 8.56 -4.01 -7.27
N GLY A 46 7.27 -3.70 -7.40
CA GLY A 46 6.66 -2.57 -6.67
C GLY A 46 6.41 -2.76 -5.16
N CYS A 47 6.39 -4.01 -4.65
CA CYS A 47 6.03 -4.31 -3.25
C CYS A 47 7.23 -4.65 -2.33
N GLY A 48 8.39 -5.02 -2.90
CA GLY A 48 9.59 -5.38 -2.14
C GLY A 48 9.58 -6.74 -1.43
N ALA A 49 8.50 -7.52 -1.48
CA ALA A 49 8.42 -8.83 -0.79
C ALA A 49 9.43 -9.88 -1.31
N CYS A 50 9.92 -9.71 -2.54
CA CYS A 50 10.86 -10.61 -3.21
C CYS A 50 12.32 -10.13 -3.20
N ILE A 51 12.65 -9.09 -2.43
CA ILE A 51 14.02 -8.56 -2.38
C ILE A 51 14.98 -9.61 -1.81
N VAL A 52 16.13 -9.73 -2.46
CA VAL A 52 17.27 -10.57 -2.07
C VAL A 52 18.55 -9.75 -2.19
N ASN A 53 19.62 -10.17 -1.52
CA ASN A 53 20.95 -9.60 -1.74
C ASN A 53 21.69 -10.42 -2.80
N ILE A 54 22.36 -9.75 -3.74
CA ILE A 54 23.16 -10.39 -4.79
C ILE A 54 24.60 -9.96 -4.57
N LYS A 55 25.49 -10.94 -4.39
CA LYS A 55 26.94 -10.73 -4.41
C LYS A 55 27.52 -11.15 -5.74
N GLY A 56 28.36 -10.30 -6.29
CA GLY A 56 29.21 -10.62 -7.42
C GLY A 56 30.54 -9.89 -7.29
N VAL A 57 31.49 -10.24 -8.16
CA VAL A 57 32.75 -9.51 -8.27
C VAL A 57 32.51 -8.37 -9.26
N HIS A 58 32.77 -7.12 -8.85
CA HIS A 58 32.73 -5.98 -9.77
C HIS A 58 33.77 -6.19 -10.88
N PRO A 59 33.40 -6.09 -12.18
CA PRO A 59 34.30 -6.42 -13.31
C PRO A 59 35.63 -5.67 -13.24
N VAL A 60 35.58 -4.41 -12.79
CA VAL A 60 36.75 -3.51 -12.69
C VAL A 60 37.45 -3.56 -11.32
N THR A 61 36.73 -3.51 -10.19
CA THR A 61 37.33 -3.27 -8.85
C THR A 61 37.59 -4.53 -8.03
N ARG A 62 37.10 -5.70 -8.47
CA ARG A 62 37.36 -7.03 -7.89
C ARG A 62 37.04 -7.21 -6.38
N GLN A 63 36.29 -6.32 -5.72
CA GLN A 63 36.01 -6.45 -4.27
C GLN A 63 34.70 -7.19 -3.94
N PRO A 64 34.72 -8.22 -3.04
CA PRO A 64 33.52 -8.85 -2.49
C PRO A 64 33.27 -8.48 -1.01
N THR A 65 32.02 -8.21 -0.59
CA THR A 65 31.60 -8.28 0.83
C THR A 65 30.17 -8.79 1.04
N SER A 66 29.90 -9.41 2.21
CA SER A 66 28.70 -9.13 3.01
C SER A 66 28.75 -9.58 4.46
N HIS A 67 27.76 -9.07 5.20
CA HIS A 67 27.49 -9.27 6.62
C HIS A 67 26.03 -9.67 6.82
N ALA A 68 25.75 -10.52 7.81
CA ALA A 68 24.39 -10.89 8.18
C ALA A 68 23.62 -9.70 8.77
N VAL A 69 22.34 -9.53 8.38
CA VAL A 69 21.41 -8.71 9.18
C VAL A 69 20.80 -9.57 10.23
N ASN A 70 20.88 -9.09 11.47
CA ASN A 70 20.19 -9.76 12.55
C ASN A 70 18.68 -9.54 12.40
N SER A 71 17.99 -10.57 11.87
CA SER A 71 16.52 -10.65 11.76
C SER A 71 15.82 -10.46 13.12
N ARG A 72 16.58 -10.62 14.21
CA ARG A 72 16.20 -10.40 15.59
C ARG A 72 15.71 -8.97 15.86
N ARG A 73 16.44 -7.93 15.45
CA ARG A 73 16.05 -6.54 15.80
C ARG A 73 14.66 -6.18 15.30
N LEU A 74 14.35 -6.53 14.05
CA LEU A 74 13.02 -6.27 13.47
C LEU A 74 11.90 -6.96 14.26
N ALA A 75 12.15 -8.18 14.74
CA ALA A 75 11.20 -8.92 15.57
C ALA A 75 11.00 -8.27 16.96
N PHE A 76 12.10 -7.91 17.62
CA PHE A 76 12.08 -7.32 18.97
C PHE A 76 11.41 -5.94 19.03
N PHE A 77 11.53 -5.14 17.97
CA PHE A 77 10.87 -3.83 17.86
C PHE A 77 9.41 -3.92 17.39
N HIS A 78 8.81 -5.11 17.35
CA HIS A 78 7.45 -5.35 16.84
C HIS A 78 7.27 -4.96 15.36
N GLY A 79 8.36 -4.96 14.57
CA GLY A 79 8.36 -4.63 13.14
C GLY A 79 7.77 -5.70 12.23
N SER A 80 7.26 -6.80 12.81
CA SER A 80 6.59 -7.89 12.08
C SER A 80 5.24 -8.21 12.70
N GLN A 81 4.17 -8.05 11.92
CA GLN A 81 2.80 -8.44 12.26
C GLN A 81 2.38 -9.68 11.46
N CYS A 82 1.80 -9.52 10.25
CA CYS A 82 1.44 -10.68 9.44
C CYS A 82 2.68 -11.48 9.00
N GLY A 83 3.82 -10.80 8.83
CA GLY A 83 5.14 -11.37 8.56
C GLY A 83 5.51 -11.51 7.08
N TYR A 84 4.57 -11.33 6.16
CA TYR A 84 4.79 -11.66 4.74
C TYR A 84 5.79 -10.73 4.05
N CYS A 85 5.83 -9.45 4.44
CA CYS A 85 6.80 -8.47 3.92
C CYS A 85 8.15 -8.48 4.66
N SER A 86 8.23 -9.14 5.82
CA SER A 86 9.37 -9.06 6.73
C SER A 86 10.69 -9.54 6.11
N PRO A 87 10.74 -10.66 5.35
CA PRO A 87 11.97 -11.10 4.67
C PRO A 87 12.50 -10.04 3.69
N GLY A 88 11.62 -9.41 2.90
CA GLY A 88 12.01 -8.34 1.98
C GLY A 88 12.54 -7.10 2.71
N MET A 89 11.97 -6.74 3.86
CA MET A 89 12.46 -5.64 4.71
C MET A 89 13.87 -5.94 5.25
N VAL A 90 14.08 -7.15 5.77
CA VAL A 90 15.38 -7.61 6.27
C VAL A 90 16.43 -7.57 5.16
N MET A 91 16.09 -8.07 3.97
CA MET A 91 17.02 -8.06 2.84
C MET A 91 17.33 -6.66 2.31
N SER A 92 16.39 -5.72 2.34
CA SER A 92 16.68 -4.31 1.99
C SER A 92 17.70 -3.70 2.96
N MET A 93 17.48 -3.84 4.27
CA MET A 93 18.42 -3.33 5.27
C MET A 93 19.79 -4.02 5.18
N TYR A 94 19.79 -5.31 4.82
CA TYR A 94 21.01 -6.09 4.62
C TYR A 94 21.86 -5.54 3.51
N SER A 95 21.26 -5.37 2.33
CA SER A 95 21.96 -4.85 1.17
C SER A 95 22.50 -3.45 1.45
N LEU A 96 21.76 -2.64 2.21
CA LEU A 96 22.19 -1.30 2.61
C LEU A 96 23.42 -1.33 3.54
N LEU A 97 23.41 -2.18 4.58
CA LEU A 97 24.55 -2.34 5.51
C LEU A 97 25.80 -2.89 4.81
N ASP A 98 25.61 -3.87 3.94
CA ASP A 98 26.70 -4.47 3.16
C ASP A 98 27.37 -3.44 2.23
N SER A 99 26.57 -2.58 1.61
CA SER A 99 27.05 -1.56 0.67
C SER A 99 27.73 -0.36 1.35
N ASN A 100 27.53 -0.14 2.66
CA ASN A 100 27.98 1.07 3.37
C ASN A 100 28.87 0.73 4.57
N LYS A 101 30.16 0.44 4.31
CA LYS A 101 31.14 0.03 5.34
C LYS A 101 31.58 1.15 6.28
N GLU A 102 31.34 2.41 5.93
CA GLU A 102 31.75 3.60 6.70
C GLU A 102 30.70 4.04 7.74
N GLY A 103 29.58 3.32 7.84
CA GLY A 103 28.45 3.67 8.69
C GLY A 103 27.29 4.28 7.90
N LEU A 104 26.07 4.18 8.46
CA LEU A 104 24.83 4.68 7.84
C LEU A 104 24.24 5.79 8.69
N SER A 105 23.62 6.80 8.07
CA SER A 105 22.74 7.73 8.77
C SER A 105 21.29 7.24 8.84
N MET A 106 20.53 7.73 9.81
CA MET A 106 19.09 7.46 9.90
C MET A 106 18.34 7.89 8.63
N GLU A 107 18.82 8.95 7.96
CA GLU A 107 18.20 9.48 6.75
C GLU A 107 18.42 8.55 5.55
N GLN A 108 19.64 8.02 5.38
CA GLN A 108 19.93 7.03 4.36
C GLN A 108 19.05 5.78 4.54
N ILE A 109 18.87 5.33 5.78
CA ILE A 109 18.03 4.18 6.11
C ILE A 109 16.57 4.46 5.73
N GLU A 110 15.99 5.58 6.16
CA GLU A 110 14.61 5.94 5.78
C GLU A 110 14.42 6.03 4.26
N ASN A 111 15.39 6.61 3.54
CA ASN A 111 15.32 6.80 2.10
C ASN A 111 15.41 5.47 1.33
N SER A 112 16.08 4.45 1.88
CA SER A 112 16.26 3.14 1.24
C SER A 112 14.99 2.28 1.19
N LEU A 113 14.03 2.51 2.09
CA LEU A 113 12.85 1.65 2.27
C LEU A 113 11.71 1.91 1.29
N GLY A 114 11.86 2.84 0.33
CA GLY A 114 10.83 3.15 -0.67
C GLY A 114 10.41 1.95 -1.53
N GLY A 115 11.22 0.90 -1.59
CA GLY A 115 10.92 -0.35 -2.31
C GLY A 115 10.05 -1.34 -1.56
N ASN A 116 9.79 -1.13 -0.27
CA ASN A 116 9.14 -2.10 0.59
C ASN A 116 7.79 -1.59 1.09
N ILE A 117 6.72 -2.35 0.82
CA ILE A 117 5.38 -2.05 1.32
C ILE A 117 5.04 -2.95 2.50
N CYS A 118 4.51 -2.34 3.56
CA CYS A 118 3.90 -3.03 4.69
C CYS A 118 2.50 -2.50 4.93
N ARG A 119 1.50 -3.39 4.93
CA ARG A 119 0.10 -3.04 5.17
C ARG A 119 -0.32 -3.14 6.65
N CYS A 120 0.54 -3.71 7.50
CA CYS A 120 0.19 -4.04 8.89
C CYS A 120 0.73 -3.04 9.93
N THR A 121 2.00 -2.65 9.83
CA THR A 121 2.73 -2.10 10.98
C THR A 121 2.65 -0.58 11.13
N GLY A 122 2.14 0.11 10.11
CA GLY A 122 2.26 1.57 10.04
C GLY A 122 3.70 2.07 9.88
N TYR A 123 4.64 1.20 9.47
CA TYR A 123 6.09 1.43 9.28
C TYR A 123 6.90 1.89 10.47
N ARG A 124 6.28 2.56 11.46
CA ARG A 124 6.89 3.01 12.71
C ARG A 124 7.82 1.91 13.24
N PRO A 125 7.37 0.77 13.81
CA PRO A 125 8.24 -0.28 14.39
C PRO A 125 9.43 -0.70 13.52
N ILE A 126 9.27 -0.70 12.19
CA ILE A 126 10.32 -1.03 11.22
C ILE A 126 11.40 0.06 11.19
N LEU A 127 10.99 1.34 11.19
CA LEU A 127 11.92 2.47 11.16
C LEU A 127 12.77 2.59 12.42
N ASP A 128 12.26 2.39 13.65
CA ASP A 128 13.17 2.39 14.82
C ASP A 128 14.11 1.20 14.78
N ALA A 129 13.59 0.02 14.39
CA ALA A 129 14.41 -1.18 14.31
C ALA A 129 15.61 -0.95 13.41
N PHE A 130 15.38 -0.36 12.23
CA PHE A 130 16.45 -0.14 11.26
C PHE A 130 17.31 1.08 11.59
N LYS A 131 16.73 2.20 12.03
CA LYS A 131 17.50 3.37 12.48
C LYS A 131 18.42 3.07 13.65
N SER A 132 18.12 2.04 14.47
CA SER A 132 19.03 1.59 15.53
C SER A 132 20.39 1.09 15.03
N PHE A 133 20.56 0.85 13.72
CA PHE A 133 21.84 0.53 13.09
C PHE A 133 22.62 1.78 12.63
N ALA A 134 22.02 2.96 12.67
CA ALA A 134 22.65 4.19 12.21
C ALA A 134 23.75 4.66 13.17
N GLY A 135 24.78 5.32 12.63
CA GLY A 135 25.85 5.93 13.42
C GLY A 135 25.38 7.17 14.21
N ASP A 136 24.33 7.83 13.73
CA ASP A 136 23.66 8.98 14.34
C ASP A 136 22.39 8.60 15.14
N ALA A 137 22.19 7.31 15.42
CA ALA A 137 21.04 6.82 16.17
C ALA A 137 21.02 7.31 17.63
N ASP A 138 19.82 7.64 18.13
CA ASP A 138 19.63 7.98 19.54
C ASP A 138 20.01 6.80 20.46
N GLN A 139 20.63 7.11 21.61
CA GLN A 139 20.98 6.14 22.65
C GLN A 139 19.77 5.35 23.17
N LYS A 140 18.58 5.96 23.18
CA LYS A 140 17.33 5.28 23.51
C LYS A 140 17.02 4.14 22.53
N LEU A 141 17.25 4.35 21.23
CA LEU A 141 17.00 3.34 20.19
C LEU A 141 18.03 2.22 20.25
N THR A 142 19.30 2.55 20.41
CA THR A 142 20.39 1.55 20.50
C THR A 142 20.31 0.73 21.81
N GLY A 143 19.76 1.29 22.89
CA GLY A 143 19.59 0.60 24.17
C GLY A 143 18.43 -0.40 24.23
N MET A 144 17.45 -0.33 23.31
CA MET A 144 16.23 -1.17 23.35
C MET A 144 16.47 -2.63 22.95
N CYS A 145 17.50 -2.91 22.14
CA CYS A 145 17.90 -4.27 21.78
C CYS A 145 19.42 -4.35 21.78
N ARG A 146 20.00 -4.92 22.85
CA ARG A 146 21.43 -5.25 22.89
C ARG A 146 21.62 -6.65 22.32
N ASP A 147 22.29 -6.73 21.18
CA ASP A 147 22.65 -8.01 20.59
C ASP A 147 23.91 -8.61 21.22
N ILE A 148 24.13 -9.91 21.05
CA ILE A 148 25.38 -10.56 21.51
C ILE A 148 26.59 -9.92 20.80
N GLU A 149 26.44 -9.57 19.53
CA GLU A 149 27.45 -8.90 18.71
C GLU A 149 27.68 -7.44 19.14
N ASP A 150 26.71 -6.82 19.85
CA ASP A 150 26.86 -5.47 20.42
C ASP A 150 27.60 -5.49 21.77
N LEU A 151 27.67 -6.64 22.46
CA LEU A 151 28.38 -6.81 23.72
C LEU A 151 29.91 -6.85 23.55
N GLU A 152 30.42 -7.13 22.34
CA GLU A 152 31.86 -7.15 22.06
C GLU A 152 32.49 -5.75 21.91
N LYS A 153 31.70 -4.68 21.78
CA LYS A 153 32.20 -3.29 21.63
C LYS A 153 32.82 -2.71 22.92
N GLY A 154 32.73 -3.43 24.05
CA GLY A 154 33.30 -3.02 25.34
C GLY A 154 34.70 -3.55 25.65
N CYS A 155 35.30 -4.41 24.82
CA CYS A 155 36.65 -4.94 25.05
C CYS A 155 37.63 -4.48 23.98
N SER A 156 38.50 -3.53 24.34
CA SER A 156 39.69 -3.13 23.60
C SER A 156 40.77 -4.22 23.61
N ARG A 157 40.48 -5.36 22.98
CA ARG A 157 41.49 -6.37 22.62
C ARG A 157 41.20 -6.92 21.23
N GLY A 158 42.05 -6.51 20.28
CA GLY A 158 42.35 -7.19 19.01
C GLY A 158 41.16 -7.72 18.20
N ARG A 159 40.83 -7.07 17.09
CA ARG A 159 40.03 -7.65 16.00
C ARG A 159 40.67 -8.98 15.54
N SER A 160 40.24 -10.09 16.10
CA SER A 160 40.47 -11.45 15.58
C SER A 160 39.45 -12.42 16.17
N GLY A 161 38.16 -12.19 15.89
CA GLY A 161 37.08 -13.15 16.13
C GLY A 161 36.58 -13.68 14.78
N ASN A 162 37.06 -14.86 14.39
CA ASN A 162 36.67 -15.55 13.16
C ASN A 162 35.24 -16.11 13.28
N PHE A 163 34.22 -15.28 13.02
CA PHE A 163 32.98 -15.75 12.39
C PHE A 163 32.99 -15.37 10.91
N SER A 164 34.10 -15.71 10.25
CA SER A 164 34.09 -15.86 8.81
C SER A 164 33.53 -17.26 8.51
N THR A 165 32.22 -17.37 8.26
CA THR A 165 31.88 -18.15 7.06
C THR A 165 32.40 -17.33 5.90
N LYS A 166 33.71 -17.45 5.63
CA LYS A 166 34.24 -17.21 4.30
C LYS A 166 33.36 -18.12 3.44
N CYS A 167 32.38 -17.55 2.74
CA CYS A 167 32.08 -18.10 1.43
C CYS A 167 33.44 -18.15 0.75
N SER A 168 33.98 -19.35 0.60
CA SER A 168 35.18 -19.59 -0.17
C SER A 168 34.82 -19.19 -1.61
N PHE A 169 34.93 -17.90 -1.89
CA PHE A 169 34.90 -17.34 -3.23
C PHE A 169 36.26 -17.66 -3.85
N SER A 170 36.50 -18.95 -4.04
CA SER A 170 37.68 -19.47 -4.71
C SER A 170 37.20 -20.48 -5.73
N SER A 171 37.38 -20.09 -7.00
CA SER A 171 37.49 -20.93 -8.19
C SER A 171 36.25 -21.44 -8.94
N ALA A 172 35.05 -20.86 -8.79
CA ALA A 172 33.87 -21.29 -9.59
C ALA A 172 33.21 -20.19 -10.46
N CYS A 173 33.76 -18.98 -10.52
CA CYS A 173 33.38 -18.05 -11.58
C CYS A 173 34.26 -18.38 -12.80
N GLU A 174 33.75 -19.22 -13.69
CA GLU A 174 34.34 -19.45 -15.01
C GLU A 174 34.56 -18.11 -15.73
N GLU A 175 35.56 -18.09 -16.61
CA GLU A 175 35.98 -16.94 -17.43
C GLU A 175 34.78 -16.26 -18.14
N ASP A 176 34.93 -14.98 -18.52
CA ASP A 176 33.98 -14.22 -19.35
C ASP A 176 33.76 -14.92 -20.71
N GLN A 177 32.94 -15.96 -20.72
CA GLN A 177 32.64 -16.78 -21.88
C GLN A 177 31.23 -16.51 -22.36
N ARG A 178 31.09 -16.37 -23.68
CA ARG A 178 29.81 -16.31 -24.37
C ARG A 178 28.97 -17.54 -24.01
N ILE A 179 27.71 -17.32 -23.62
CA ILE A 179 26.76 -18.40 -23.32
C ILE A 179 25.66 -18.37 -24.37
N ASP A 180 25.47 -19.46 -25.10
CA ASP A 180 24.32 -19.67 -25.98
C ASP A 180 23.48 -20.84 -25.43
N MET A 181 22.22 -20.57 -25.07
CA MET A 181 21.25 -21.54 -24.56
C MET A 181 20.07 -21.65 -25.51
N TYR A 182 19.66 -22.88 -25.81
CA TYR A 182 18.54 -23.22 -26.69
C TYR A 182 17.55 -24.06 -25.89
N PHE A 183 16.29 -23.64 -25.85
CA PHE A 183 15.24 -24.28 -25.07
C PHE A 183 14.34 -25.14 -25.97
N GLU A 184 13.70 -26.15 -25.41
CA GLU A 184 12.84 -27.09 -26.16
C GLU A 184 11.66 -26.40 -26.87
N ASP A 185 11.17 -25.29 -26.29
CA ASP A 185 10.10 -24.47 -26.88
C ASP A 185 10.57 -23.53 -28.00
N GLY A 186 11.84 -23.65 -28.42
CA GLY A 186 12.44 -22.90 -29.52
C GLY A 186 12.97 -21.52 -29.14
N ARG A 187 12.84 -21.10 -27.87
CA ARG A 187 13.43 -19.85 -27.38
C ARG A 187 14.95 -19.97 -27.21
N GLU A 188 15.64 -18.83 -27.30
CA GLU A 188 17.11 -18.74 -27.25
C GLU A 188 17.53 -17.67 -26.23
N TRP A 189 18.58 -17.94 -25.45
CA TRP A 189 19.20 -16.97 -24.55
C TRP A 189 20.70 -16.87 -24.84
N HIS A 190 21.18 -15.65 -25.10
CA HIS A 190 22.57 -15.36 -25.42
C HIS A 190 23.16 -14.37 -24.42
N LYS A 191 24.22 -14.75 -23.71
CA LYS A 191 25.02 -13.81 -22.91
C LYS A 191 26.26 -13.40 -23.70
N VAL A 192 26.44 -12.09 -23.88
CA VAL A 192 27.49 -11.51 -24.72
C VAL A 192 28.38 -10.55 -23.94
N HIS A 193 29.61 -10.35 -24.43
CA HIS A 193 30.68 -9.58 -23.77
C HIS A 193 31.26 -8.46 -24.64
N SER A 194 30.89 -8.39 -25.92
CA SER A 194 31.33 -7.33 -26.83
C SER A 194 30.22 -6.86 -27.76
N LEU A 195 30.39 -5.68 -28.37
CA LEU A 195 29.46 -5.17 -29.39
C LEU A 195 29.38 -6.09 -30.61
N GLN A 196 30.52 -6.68 -31.01
CA GLN A 196 30.60 -7.55 -32.18
C GLN A 196 29.69 -8.78 -32.02
N GLU A 197 29.68 -9.40 -30.83
CA GLU A 197 28.82 -10.57 -30.57
C GLU A 197 27.33 -10.24 -30.69
N ILE A 198 26.91 -9.02 -30.32
CA ILE A 198 25.51 -8.57 -30.50
C ILE A 198 25.19 -8.51 -32.01
N PHE A 199 26.07 -7.91 -32.81
CA PHE A 199 25.86 -7.77 -34.24
C PHE A 199 25.88 -9.12 -34.97
N ASP A 200 26.73 -10.06 -34.54
CA ASP A 200 26.74 -11.42 -35.07
C ASP A 200 25.39 -12.13 -34.81
N ILE A 201 24.79 -11.94 -33.63
CA ILE A 201 23.46 -12.46 -33.32
C ILE A 201 22.41 -11.76 -34.20
N PHE A 202 22.44 -10.43 -34.34
CA PHE A 202 21.52 -9.69 -35.22
C PHE A 202 21.58 -10.16 -36.68
N ALA A 203 22.76 -10.53 -37.17
CA ALA A 203 22.92 -11.12 -38.51
C ALA A 203 22.32 -12.53 -38.58
N ARG A 204 22.52 -13.36 -37.54
CA ARG A 204 22.05 -14.76 -37.48
C ARG A 204 20.53 -14.89 -37.34
N ILE A 205 19.90 -14.07 -36.49
CA ILE A 205 18.50 -14.27 -36.07
C ILE A 205 17.47 -13.89 -37.15
N LYS A 206 17.90 -13.35 -38.30
CA LYS A 206 17.03 -12.89 -39.39
C LYS A 206 15.91 -11.98 -38.85
N ASN A 207 14.65 -12.44 -38.86
CA ASN A 207 13.47 -11.69 -38.40
C ASN A 207 12.87 -12.25 -37.10
N LYS A 208 13.57 -13.14 -36.37
CA LYS A 208 13.06 -13.64 -35.09
C LYS A 208 12.85 -12.47 -34.12
N PRO A 209 11.69 -12.37 -33.44
CA PRO A 209 11.46 -11.35 -32.41
C PRO A 209 12.49 -11.51 -31.29
N TYR A 210 13.14 -10.39 -30.93
CA TYR A 210 14.22 -10.38 -29.95
C TYR A 210 14.05 -9.28 -28.91
N MET A 211 14.76 -9.44 -27.79
CA MET A 211 14.88 -8.43 -26.75
C MET A 211 16.33 -8.35 -26.26
N LEU A 212 16.86 -7.13 -26.15
CA LEU A 212 18.07 -6.87 -25.38
C LEU A 212 17.72 -6.84 -23.90
N VAL A 213 18.46 -7.58 -23.08
CA VAL A 213 18.22 -7.73 -21.64
C VAL A 213 19.43 -7.19 -20.88
N ALA A 214 19.16 -6.32 -19.91
CA ALA A 214 20.14 -5.91 -18.91
C ALA A 214 19.51 -6.06 -17.51
N GLY A 215 18.87 -5.01 -17.01
CA GLY A 215 18.20 -5.04 -15.70
C GLY A 215 16.85 -5.78 -15.66
N ASN A 216 16.21 -5.99 -16.81
CA ASN A 216 14.87 -6.59 -16.97
C ASN A 216 13.74 -5.90 -16.13
N THR A 217 13.97 -4.69 -15.62
CA THR A 217 13.01 -3.96 -14.77
C THR A 217 11.80 -3.43 -15.55
N GLY A 218 11.93 -3.28 -16.87
CA GLY A 218 10.84 -2.87 -17.75
C GLY A 218 9.63 -3.79 -17.71
N HIS A 219 9.81 -5.08 -17.40
CA HIS A 219 8.72 -6.04 -17.22
C HIS A 219 7.72 -5.63 -16.12
N GLY A 220 8.19 -4.91 -15.09
CA GLY A 220 7.34 -4.37 -14.03
C GLY A 220 6.44 -3.22 -14.50
N VAL A 221 6.87 -2.50 -15.55
CA VAL A 221 6.11 -1.39 -16.15
C VAL A 221 5.18 -1.93 -17.23
N TYR A 222 5.75 -2.52 -18.29
CA TYR A 222 5.03 -3.14 -19.40
C TYR A 222 5.39 -4.63 -19.44
N ARG A 223 4.38 -5.50 -19.43
CA ARG A 223 4.61 -6.95 -19.53
C ARG A 223 5.29 -7.24 -20.87
N ARG A 224 6.25 -8.17 -20.84
CA ARG A 224 7.01 -8.55 -22.04
C ARG A 224 6.06 -9.23 -23.02
N ARG A 225 6.30 -9.03 -24.32
CA ARG A 225 5.54 -9.71 -25.37
C ARG A 225 5.81 -11.21 -25.33
N GLU A 226 4.79 -12.02 -25.59
CA GLU A 226 4.89 -13.48 -25.56
C GLU A 226 5.54 -14.06 -26.83
N ASP A 227 5.58 -13.30 -27.93
CA ASP A 227 6.19 -13.69 -29.21
C ASP A 227 7.72 -13.60 -29.21
N LEU A 228 8.34 -13.17 -28.11
CA LEU A 228 9.80 -13.06 -27.99
C LEU A 228 10.46 -14.45 -28.04
N VAL A 229 11.35 -14.63 -29.02
CA VAL A 229 12.08 -15.90 -29.22
C VAL A 229 13.52 -15.77 -28.75
N VAL A 230 14.19 -14.63 -29.00
CA VAL A 230 15.62 -14.46 -28.73
C VAL A 230 15.84 -13.42 -27.63
N PHE A 231 16.56 -13.80 -26.57
CA PHE A 231 16.99 -12.92 -25.49
C PHE A 231 18.51 -12.71 -25.57
N ILE A 232 18.95 -11.47 -25.59
CA ILE A 232 20.39 -11.12 -25.65
C ILE A 232 20.74 -10.34 -24.39
N ASP A 233 21.39 -11.00 -23.43
CA ASP A 233 21.92 -10.39 -22.20
C ASP A 233 23.18 -9.58 -22.51
N VAL A 234 23.03 -8.25 -22.46
CA VAL A 234 24.09 -7.27 -22.76
C VAL A 234 24.77 -6.73 -21.51
N LYS A 235 24.47 -7.27 -20.31
CA LYS A 235 24.98 -6.73 -19.04
C LYS A 235 26.50 -6.73 -18.94
N SER A 236 27.18 -7.68 -19.57
CA SER A 236 28.64 -7.85 -19.52
C SER A 236 29.42 -7.09 -20.61
N VAL A 237 28.76 -6.31 -21.48
CA VAL A 237 29.41 -5.58 -22.57
C VAL A 237 30.03 -4.29 -22.07
N GLN A 238 31.37 -4.24 -21.98
CA GLN A 238 32.09 -3.13 -21.35
C GLN A 238 31.95 -1.81 -22.13
N GLU A 239 31.89 -1.89 -23.46
CA GLU A 239 31.78 -0.74 -24.36
C GLU A 239 30.47 0.04 -24.14
N LEU A 240 29.43 -0.60 -23.59
CA LEU A 240 28.16 0.04 -23.26
C LEU A 240 28.13 0.61 -21.84
N SER A 241 29.17 0.39 -21.03
CA SER A 241 29.23 0.80 -19.62
C SER A 241 30.37 1.78 -19.30
N SER A 242 31.17 2.18 -20.31
CA SER A 242 32.28 3.14 -20.14
C SER A 242 31.79 4.54 -19.74
N GLN A 243 32.59 5.26 -18.96
CA GLN A 243 32.29 6.62 -18.49
C GLN A 243 33.50 7.54 -18.70
N TRP A 244 33.27 8.78 -19.11
CA TRP A 244 34.31 9.78 -19.32
C TRP A 244 33.83 11.18 -18.96
N ILE A 245 34.62 11.92 -18.19
CA ILE A 245 34.35 13.31 -17.81
C ILE A 245 35.46 14.18 -18.41
N GLY A 246 35.12 14.96 -19.43
CA GLY A 246 36.04 15.90 -20.08
C GLY A 246 35.36 17.23 -20.38
N SER A 247 35.47 17.71 -21.62
CA SER A 247 34.73 18.91 -22.05
C SER A 247 33.21 18.70 -22.00
N ASP A 248 32.78 17.47 -22.33
CA ASP A 248 31.44 16.96 -22.13
C ASP A 248 31.54 15.70 -21.24
N MET A 249 30.43 15.31 -20.61
CA MET A 249 30.35 14.06 -19.85
C MET A 249 29.70 12.97 -20.70
N ILE A 250 30.42 11.88 -20.96
CA ILE A 250 29.93 10.74 -21.73
C ILE A 250 29.68 9.57 -20.77
N VAL A 251 28.45 9.06 -20.76
CA VAL A 251 28.04 7.95 -19.90
C VAL A 251 27.47 6.82 -20.76
N GLY A 252 28.05 5.63 -20.67
CA GLY A 252 27.58 4.43 -21.35
C GLY A 252 26.10 4.15 -21.06
N ALA A 253 25.34 3.73 -22.07
CA ALA A 253 23.90 3.58 -21.95
C ALA A 253 23.49 2.35 -21.10
N ASN A 254 24.38 1.39 -20.91
CA ASN A 254 24.14 0.22 -20.05
C ASN A 254 24.53 0.45 -18.59
N VAL A 255 25.01 1.65 -18.24
CA VAL A 255 25.23 2.08 -16.85
C VAL A 255 23.91 2.04 -16.08
N THR A 256 23.95 1.49 -14.87
CA THR A 256 22.78 1.43 -13.98
C THR A 256 22.41 2.82 -13.46
N LEU A 257 21.16 3.03 -13.05
CA LEU A 257 20.73 4.35 -12.54
C LEU A 257 21.50 4.77 -11.27
N ASN A 258 21.88 3.81 -10.41
CA ASN A 258 22.69 4.13 -9.23
C ASN A 258 24.16 4.43 -9.58
N GLU A 259 24.74 3.77 -10.58
CA GLU A 259 26.05 4.17 -11.11
C GLU A 259 25.98 5.57 -11.74
N PHE A 260 24.93 5.85 -12.51
CA PHE A 260 24.72 7.16 -13.13
C PHE A 260 24.62 8.28 -12.07
N ILE A 261 23.93 8.03 -10.96
CA ILE A 261 23.89 8.95 -9.81
C ILE A 261 25.31 9.26 -9.31
N ARG A 262 26.17 8.25 -9.14
CA ARG A 262 27.55 8.46 -8.69
C ARG A 262 28.36 9.26 -9.71
N THR A 263 28.26 8.92 -10.99
CA THR A 263 28.95 9.65 -12.07
C THR A 263 28.52 11.12 -12.12
N LEU A 264 27.23 11.41 -11.94
CA LEU A 264 26.70 12.78 -11.87
C LEU A 264 27.28 13.56 -10.67
N GLN A 265 27.41 12.92 -9.51
CA GLN A 265 28.01 13.51 -8.31
C GLN A 265 29.51 13.77 -8.50
N GLU A 266 30.24 12.82 -9.07
CA GLU A 266 31.66 12.92 -9.37
C GLU A 266 31.94 14.05 -10.38
N ALA A 267 31.13 14.15 -11.45
CA ALA A 267 31.25 15.24 -12.42
C ALA A 267 31.00 16.61 -11.79
N ALA A 268 29.96 16.73 -10.97
CA ALA A 268 29.68 17.97 -10.26
C ALA A 268 30.79 18.35 -9.25
N ALA A 269 31.46 17.37 -8.64
CA ALA A 269 32.59 17.64 -7.75
C ALA A 269 33.87 18.02 -8.52
N SER A 270 34.00 17.59 -9.77
CA SER A 270 35.22 17.74 -10.58
C SER A 270 35.27 19.07 -11.35
N ASP A 271 34.15 19.53 -11.90
CA ASP A 271 34.08 20.80 -12.65
C ASP A 271 32.75 21.51 -12.36
N VAL A 272 32.85 22.83 -12.08
CA VAL A 272 31.71 23.72 -11.81
C VAL A 272 30.68 23.73 -12.94
N LYS A 273 31.10 23.48 -14.19
CA LYS A 273 30.22 23.39 -15.37
C LYS A 273 29.25 22.21 -15.35
N PHE A 274 29.48 21.23 -14.47
CA PHE A 274 28.58 20.11 -14.23
C PHE A 274 27.81 20.22 -12.91
N HIS A 275 27.84 21.36 -12.21
CA HIS A 275 27.07 21.54 -10.96
C HIS A 275 25.57 21.26 -11.11
N TYR A 276 24.99 21.45 -12.30
CA TYR A 276 23.60 21.08 -12.58
C TYR A 276 23.31 19.58 -12.42
N CYS A 277 24.34 18.72 -12.49
CA CYS A 277 24.24 17.29 -12.26
C CYS A 277 23.81 16.93 -10.82
N LEU A 278 23.98 17.84 -9.85
CA LEU A 278 23.42 17.66 -8.51
C LEU A 278 21.88 17.70 -8.52
N GLU A 279 21.28 18.56 -9.34
CA GLU A 279 19.82 18.58 -9.53
C GLU A 279 19.34 17.35 -10.33
N LEU A 280 20.11 16.89 -11.32
CA LEU A 280 19.82 15.61 -11.99
C LEU A 280 19.86 14.44 -11.00
N THR A 281 20.85 14.40 -10.11
CA THR A 281 21.01 13.38 -9.07
C THR A 281 19.77 13.29 -8.17
N LYS A 282 19.25 14.45 -7.73
CA LYS A 282 18.01 14.51 -6.94
C LYS A 282 16.84 13.87 -7.69
N HIS A 283 16.68 14.19 -8.97
CA HIS A 283 15.58 13.65 -9.79
C HIS A 283 15.72 12.16 -10.08
N VAL A 284 16.92 11.69 -10.44
CA VAL A 284 17.18 10.26 -10.70
C VAL A 284 16.98 9.42 -9.43
N THR A 285 17.28 9.97 -8.25
CA THR A 285 17.02 9.28 -6.96
C THR A 285 15.52 9.05 -6.71
N MET A 286 14.64 9.86 -7.32
CA MET A 286 13.18 9.66 -7.26
C MET A 286 12.66 8.67 -8.32
N ILE A 287 13.51 8.15 -9.20
CA ILE A 287 13.14 7.11 -10.17
C ILE A 287 13.16 5.75 -9.47
N ALA A 288 11.97 5.14 -9.36
CA ALA A 288 11.76 3.86 -8.69
C ALA A 288 12.36 3.84 -7.26
N HIS A 289 12.79 2.67 -6.79
CA HIS A 289 13.50 2.47 -5.54
C HIS A 289 14.88 1.86 -5.78
N GLU A 290 15.70 1.80 -4.73
CA GLU A 290 17.11 1.44 -4.80
C GLU A 290 17.37 0.09 -5.50
N ALA A 291 16.66 -0.98 -5.12
CA ALA A 291 16.84 -2.28 -5.77
C ALA A 291 16.51 -2.28 -7.28
N VAL A 292 15.57 -1.46 -7.75
CA VAL A 292 15.33 -1.28 -9.19
C VAL A 292 16.45 -0.46 -9.84
N ARG A 293 16.94 0.60 -9.18
CA ARG A 293 18.04 1.43 -9.70
C ARG A 293 19.40 0.70 -9.74
N ASN A 294 19.60 -0.31 -8.90
CA ASN A 294 20.79 -1.16 -8.88
C ASN A 294 20.94 -2.04 -10.12
N VAL A 295 19.86 -2.25 -10.89
CA VAL A 295 19.89 -3.10 -12.10
C VAL A 295 19.30 -2.42 -13.33
N GLY A 296 18.38 -1.48 -13.17
CA GLY A 296 17.80 -0.70 -14.26
C GLY A 296 18.85 0.22 -14.89
N THR A 297 18.90 0.25 -16.22
CA THR A 297 19.92 0.99 -16.99
C THR A 297 19.32 2.19 -17.72
N ILE A 298 20.18 3.13 -18.14
CA ILE A 298 19.79 4.29 -18.94
C ILE A 298 19.09 3.84 -20.24
N ALA A 299 19.71 2.91 -20.98
CA ALA A 299 19.18 2.34 -22.21
C ALA A 299 17.85 1.63 -21.98
N GLY A 300 17.71 0.87 -20.89
CA GLY A 300 16.45 0.21 -20.56
C GLY A 300 15.31 1.22 -20.38
N ASN A 301 15.55 2.32 -19.67
CA ASN A 301 14.54 3.36 -19.48
C ASN A 301 14.18 4.09 -20.78
N LEU A 302 15.18 4.48 -21.58
CA LEU A 302 14.97 5.16 -22.86
C LEU A 302 14.32 4.24 -23.91
N SER A 303 14.64 2.94 -23.91
CA SER A 303 14.00 1.95 -24.78
C SER A 303 12.51 1.79 -24.46
N LEU A 304 12.12 1.84 -23.18
CA LEU A 304 10.70 1.86 -22.81
C LEU A 304 10.01 3.10 -23.36
N LYS A 305 10.63 4.27 -23.26
CA LYS A 305 10.08 5.53 -23.79
C LYS A 305 9.97 5.51 -25.33
N HIS A 306 10.90 4.84 -26.00
CA HIS A 306 10.89 4.64 -27.45
C HIS A 306 9.77 3.69 -27.89
N GLN A 307 9.60 2.57 -27.20
CA GLN A 307 8.56 1.57 -27.52
C GLN A 307 7.15 2.04 -27.11
N HIS A 308 7.07 2.82 -26.03
CA HIS A 308 5.83 3.30 -25.43
C HIS A 308 5.94 4.82 -25.26
N HIS A 309 5.54 5.57 -26.27
CA HIS A 309 5.65 7.04 -26.27
C HIS A 309 4.91 7.65 -25.08
N GLU A 310 3.82 7.06 -24.61
CA GLU A 310 3.06 7.51 -23.45
C GLU A 310 3.79 7.31 -22.10
N PHE A 311 4.87 6.53 -22.06
CA PHE A 311 5.63 6.30 -20.83
C PHE A 311 6.18 7.64 -20.29
N PRO A 312 5.84 8.03 -19.04
CA PRO A 312 6.29 9.29 -18.45
C PRO A 312 7.72 9.16 -17.91
N SER A 313 8.69 8.92 -18.81
CA SER A 313 10.09 8.75 -18.43
C SER A 313 10.68 10.02 -17.82
N ASP A 314 11.01 9.93 -16.53
CA ASP A 314 11.77 10.94 -15.81
C ASP A 314 13.17 11.17 -16.41
N LEU A 315 13.81 10.10 -16.90
CA LEU A 315 15.16 10.18 -17.45
C LEU A 315 15.15 10.88 -18.82
N TYR A 316 14.21 10.53 -19.69
CA TYR A 316 14.02 11.21 -20.97
C TYR A 316 13.77 12.71 -20.75
N LEU A 317 12.88 13.06 -19.81
CA LEU A 317 12.53 14.44 -19.49
C LEU A 317 13.77 15.27 -19.13
N ILE A 318 14.60 14.80 -18.20
CA ILE A 318 15.76 15.57 -17.73
C ILE A 318 16.86 15.63 -18.79
N LEU A 319 17.05 14.57 -19.58
CA LEU A 319 18.03 14.54 -20.67
C LEU A 319 17.66 15.48 -21.82
N GLU A 320 16.38 15.50 -22.22
CA GLU A 320 15.88 16.43 -23.22
C GLU A 320 16.06 17.88 -22.75
N SER A 321 15.70 18.18 -21.50
CA SER A 321 15.73 19.54 -20.95
C SER A 321 17.15 20.13 -20.85
N VAL A 322 18.18 19.33 -20.56
CA VAL A 322 19.57 19.81 -20.52
C VAL A 322 20.25 19.82 -21.89
N GLY A 323 19.58 19.34 -22.94
CA GLY A 323 20.13 19.26 -24.29
C GLY A 323 21.15 18.11 -24.46
N ALA A 324 20.96 17.00 -23.76
CA ALA A 324 21.79 15.81 -23.91
C ALA A 324 21.75 15.26 -25.35
N GLN A 325 22.79 14.52 -25.73
CA GLN A 325 22.85 13.83 -27.02
C GLN A 325 22.95 12.32 -26.81
N LEU A 326 22.34 11.54 -27.70
CA LEU A 326 22.28 10.08 -27.67
C LEU A 326 23.08 9.51 -28.85
N THR A 327 24.07 8.67 -28.57
CA THR A 327 24.89 8.02 -29.61
C THR A 327 24.33 6.65 -29.96
N ILE A 328 23.98 6.44 -31.23
CA ILE A 328 23.33 5.22 -31.73
C ILE A 328 24.20 4.58 -32.79
N MET A 329 24.36 3.25 -32.73
CA MET A 329 25.13 2.47 -33.69
C MET A 329 24.24 1.44 -34.40
N SER A 330 24.38 1.36 -35.72
CA SER A 330 23.70 0.39 -36.59
C SER A 330 24.59 -0.84 -36.86
N VAL A 331 23.99 -1.94 -37.37
CA VAL A 331 24.70 -3.20 -37.66
C VAL A 331 25.84 -3.05 -38.68
N ASP A 332 25.72 -2.07 -39.58
CA ASP A 332 26.75 -1.74 -40.58
C ASP A 332 27.92 -0.93 -40.01
N GLY A 333 27.91 -0.65 -38.69
CA GLY A 333 28.91 0.16 -38.01
C GLY A 333 28.65 1.67 -38.09
N THR A 334 27.58 2.12 -38.75
CA THR A 334 27.24 3.54 -38.84
C THR A 334 26.86 4.07 -37.46
N VAL A 335 27.57 5.12 -37.01
CA VAL A 335 27.31 5.85 -35.76
C VAL A 335 26.64 7.18 -36.07
N GLN A 336 25.54 7.47 -35.38
CA GLN A 336 24.83 8.74 -35.46
C GLN A 336 24.52 9.29 -34.07
N THR A 337 24.47 10.61 -33.96
CA THR A 337 24.11 11.32 -32.74
C THR A 337 22.73 11.96 -32.93
N ALA A 338 21.88 11.89 -31.90
CA ALA A 338 20.53 12.42 -31.94
C ALA A 338 20.15 13.06 -30.60
N SER A 339 19.33 14.12 -30.61
CA SER A 339 18.64 14.57 -29.40
C SER A 339 17.63 13.50 -28.92
N PRO A 340 17.19 13.51 -27.66
CA PRO A 340 16.15 12.60 -27.20
C PRO A 340 14.86 12.67 -28.05
N GLN A 341 14.44 13.86 -28.47
CA GLN A 341 13.30 14.01 -29.38
C GLN A 341 13.54 13.40 -30.78
N GLN A 342 14.76 13.50 -31.33
CA GLN A 342 15.11 12.85 -32.59
C GLN A 342 15.18 11.33 -32.43
N PHE A 343 15.68 10.83 -31.30
CA PHE A 343 15.76 9.40 -30.98
C PHE A 343 14.41 8.70 -31.06
N LEU A 344 13.32 9.33 -30.60
CA LEU A 344 11.97 8.79 -30.73
C LEU A 344 11.52 8.55 -32.17
N LYS A 345 12.15 9.19 -33.16
CA LYS A 345 11.83 9.04 -34.59
C LYS A 345 12.71 8.02 -35.30
N ILE A 346 13.77 7.53 -34.64
CA ILE A 346 14.73 6.58 -35.23
C ILE A 346 14.20 5.16 -35.04
N ASP A 347 14.12 4.36 -36.10
CA ASP A 347 13.85 2.93 -35.97
C ASP A 347 15.04 2.24 -35.28
N MET A 348 14.81 1.71 -34.07
CA MET A 348 15.82 1.05 -33.26
C MET A 348 15.95 -0.45 -33.55
N ASN A 349 15.24 -0.99 -34.54
CA ASN A 349 15.40 -2.37 -34.96
C ASN A 349 16.85 -2.64 -35.40
N LYS A 350 17.47 -3.63 -34.75
CA LYS A 350 18.87 -4.02 -34.86
C LYS A 350 19.87 -2.85 -34.70
N LYS A 351 19.55 -1.86 -33.86
CA LYS A 351 20.47 -0.78 -33.48
C LYS A 351 20.75 -0.81 -31.98
N LEU A 352 21.85 -0.20 -31.57
CA LEU A 352 22.27 -0.10 -30.17
C LEU A 352 22.38 1.36 -29.76
N LEU A 353 21.87 1.69 -28.58
CA LEU A 353 22.18 2.93 -27.89
C LEU A 353 23.51 2.72 -27.13
N LEU A 354 24.56 3.45 -27.51
CA LEU A 354 25.89 3.27 -26.94
C LEU A 354 26.09 4.07 -25.65
N ASN A 355 25.77 5.36 -25.68
CA ASN A 355 26.01 6.29 -24.59
C ASN A 355 25.10 7.53 -24.68
N VAL A 356 25.09 8.28 -23.58
CA VAL A 356 24.49 9.60 -23.45
C VAL A 356 25.60 10.62 -23.20
N VAL A 357 25.58 11.73 -23.93
CA VAL A 357 26.52 12.84 -23.81
C VAL A 357 25.80 14.01 -23.16
N LEU A 358 26.29 14.45 -22.00
CA LEU A 358 25.77 15.56 -21.23
C LEU A 358 26.67 16.79 -21.40
N PRO A 359 26.11 17.96 -21.77
CA PRO A 359 26.90 19.13 -22.11
C PRO A 359 27.44 19.84 -20.88
N ALA A 360 28.54 20.57 -21.02
CA ALA A 360 28.95 21.55 -20.03
C ALA A 360 27.98 22.75 -20.01
N LEU A 361 27.48 23.12 -18.82
CA LEU A 361 26.59 24.27 -18.63
C LEU A 361 27.23 25.26 -17.65
N ASP A 362 27.51 26.47 -18.11
CA ASP A 362 28.06 27.52 -17.24
C ASP A 362 27.04 27.89 -16.15
N PRO A 363 27.31 27.59 -14.85
CA PRO A 363 26.38 27.86 -13.75
C PRO A 363 26.16 29.35 -13.51
N ALA A 364 27.04 30.20 -14.06
CA ALA A 364 26.94 31.63 -13.97
C ALA A 364 25.81 32.14 -14.88
N ALA A 365 25.71 31.60 -16.11
CA ALA A 365 24.74 32.01 -17.12
C ALA A 365 23.53 31.06 -17.25
N CYS A 366 23.59 29.83 -16.72
CA CYS A 366 22.59 28.79 -16.94
C CYS A 366 22.09 28.20 -15.63
N VAL A 367 20.77 28.02 -15.52
CA VAL A 367 20.12 27.37 -14.37
C VAL A 367 19.26 26.21 -14.84
N PHE A 368 19.45 25.05 -14.23
CA PHE A 368 18.62 23.87 -14.41
C PHE A 368 17.85 23.54 -13.13
N ARG A 369 16.55 23.26 -13.24
CA ARG A 369 15.72 22.72 -12.16
C ARG A 369 14.78 21.66 -12.69
N SER A 370 14.52 20.64 -11.88
CA SER A 370 13.54 19.60 -12.19
C SER A 370 12.64 19.34 -10.99
N TYR A 371 11.43 18.87 -11.27
CA TYR A 371 10.38 18.64 -10.29
C TYR A 371 9.61 17.38 -10.63
N LYS A 372 9.20 16.64 -9.61
CA LYS A 372 8.38 15.43 -9.74
C LYS A 372 7.23 15.48 -8.75
N VAL A 373 6.00 15.45 -9.26
CA VAL A 373 4.78 15.37 -8.43
C VAL A 373 4.24 13.96 -8.52
N GLN A 374 4.06 13.31 -7.36
CA GLN A 374 3.76 11.88 -7.25
C GLN A 374 2.57 11.66 -6.30
N PRO A 375 1.81 10.54 -6.46
CA PRO A 375 0.71 10.19 -5.55
C PRO A 375 1.17 9.85 -4.13
N ARG A 376 2.44 9.48 -3.96
CA ARG A 376 3.09 9.21 -2.67
C ARG A 376 4.57 9.57 -2.75
N ALA A 377 5.25 9.70 -1.62
CA ALA A 377 6.59 10.28 -1.52
C ALA A 377 7.69 9.51 -2.27
N GLN A 378 7.55 8.18 -2.44
CA GLN A 378 8.57 7.34 -3.08
C GLN A 378 7.96 6.23 -3.94
N ASN A 379 8.78 5.67 -4.85
CA ASN A 379 8.44 4.49 -5.65
C ASN A 379 7.08 4.61 -6.35
N SER A 380 6.91 5.73 -7.05
CA SER A 380 5.76 6.00 -7.89
C SER A 380 6.18 6.69 -9.19
N LYS A 381 5.42 6.46 -10.25
CA LYS A 381 5.47 7.32 -11.43
C LYS A 381 4.94 8.72 -11.08
N ALA A 382 5.37 9.70 -11.86
CA ALA A 382 4.89 11.08 -11.72
C ALA A 382 3.46 11.20 -12.25
N HIS A 383 2.65 12.03 -11.60
CA HIS A 383 1.45 12.60 -12.22
C HIS A 383 1.81 13.69 -13.22
N VAL A 384 2.71 14.57 -12.79
CA VAL A 384 3.37 15.57 -13.64
C VAL A 384 4.81 15.65 -13.18
N ASN A 385 5.74 15.59 -14.13
CA ASN A 385 7.14 15.93 -13.92
C ASN A 385 7.52 17.05 -14.88
N ALA A 386 8.43 17.91 -14.44
CA ALA A 386 8.87 19.07 -15.21
C ALA A 386 10.38 19.24 -15.09
N ALA A 387 11.01 19.71 -16.15
CA ALA A 387 12.42 20.06 -16.17
C ALA A 387 12.61 21.34 -16.99
N PHE A 388 13.41 22.24 -16.44
CA PHE A 388 13.60 23.57 -16.99
C PHE A 388 15.08 23.92 -17.02
N THR A 389 15.55 24.38 -18.18
CA THR A 389 16.88 24.97 -18.37
C THR A 389 16.72 26.39 -18.86
N ILE A 390 17.18 27.38 -18.11
CA ILE A 390 17.10 28.80 -18.49
C ILE A 390 18.52 29.35 -18.61
N LYS A 391 18.82 29.99 -19.74
CA LYS A 391 20.07 30.70 -19.99
C LYS A 391 19.84 32.21 -19.96
N PHE A 392 20.72 32.94 -19.29
CA PHE A 392 20.70 34.38 -19.15
C PHE A 392 21.85 35.03 -19.93
N ASN A 393 21.70 36.31 -20.29
CA ASN A 393 22.71 37.06 -21.06
C ASN A 393 24.01 37.34 -20.28
N ASP A 394 23.92 37.54 -18.96
CA ASP A 394 25.09 37.77 -18.11
C ASP A 394 24.86 37.25 -16.69
N ALA A 395 25.89 36.60 -16.17
CA ALA A 395 25.94 35.91 -14.90
C ALA A 395 26.06 36.90 -13.73
N GLY A 396 24.93 37.47 -13.33
CA GLY A 396 24.86 38.39 -12.20
C GLY A 396 24.11 39.68 -12.50
N SER A 397 23.64 39.89 -13.74
CA SER A 397 22.80 41.05 -14.02
C SER A 397 21.48 40.96 -13.25
N LYS A 398 21.14 42.03 -12.51
CA LYS A 398 19.85 42.23 -11.82
C LYS A 398 18.64 42.27 -12.78
N GLN A 399 18.87 42.07 -14.09
CA GLN A 399 17.88 42.25 -15.15
C GLN A 399 17.30 40.94 -15.71
N GLY A 400 17.81 39.76 -15.36
CA GLY A 400 17.18 38.46 -15.66
C GLY A 400 16.79 38.22 -17.12
N LEU A 401 17.56 38.77 -18.08
CA LEU A 401 17.28 38.67 -19.51
C LEU A 401 17.57 37.27 -20.04
N VAL A 402 16.55 36.57 -20.53
CA VAL A 402 16.65 35.19 -21.04
C VAL A 402 17.18 35.18 -22.48
N THR A 403 18.20 34.37 -22.74
CA THR A 403 18.79 34.17 -24.08
C THR A 403 18.39 32.84 -24.71
N ALA A 404 18.10 31.83 -23.90
CA ALA A 404 17.52 30.57 -24.32
C ALA A 404 16.78 29.91 -23.15
N ALA A 405 15.79 29.09 -23.46
CA ALA A 405 15.05 28.30 -22.50
C ALA A 405 14.77 26.91 -23.07
N SER A 406 14.68 25.91 -22.20
CA SER A 406 14.05 24.61 -22.47
C SER A 406 13.07 24.33 -21.34
N VAL A 407 11.80 24.09 -21.70
CA VAL A 407 10.65 24.00 -20.82
C VAL A 407 9.94 22.69 -21.16
N CYS A 408 10.23 21.64 -20.39
CA CYS A 408 9.74 20.30 -20.68
C CYS A 408 8.82 19.79 -19.57
N PHE A 409 7.77 19.07 -19.97
CA PHE A 409 6.83 18.40 -19.09
C PHE A 409 6.57 16.95 -19.54
N GLY A 410 6.47 16.05 -18.57
CA GLY A 410 5.88 14.72 -18.76
C GLY A 410 4.59 14.57 -17.95
N GLY A 411 3.81 13.56 -18.32
CA GLY A 411 2.47 13.36 -17.77
C GLY A 411 1.43 14.36 -18.27
N ILE A 412 1.71 15.15 -19.31
CA ILE A 412 0.71 16.04 -19.95
C ILE A 412 0.06 15.32 -21.12
N HIS A 413 0.83 15.04 -22.17
CA HIS A 413 0.34 14.37 -23.38
C HIS A 413 1.24 13.17 -23.75
N PRO A 414 0.71 12.10 -24.38
CA PRO A 414 1.50 10.92 -24.77
C PRO A 414 2.67 11.23 -25.69
N SER A 415 2.58 12.26 -26.53
CA SER A 415 3.66 12.68 -27.44
C SER A 415 4.82 13.41 -26.76
N PHE A 416 4.85 13.49 -25.43
CA PHE A 416 5.71 14.38 -24.64
C PHE A 416 5.44 15.87 -24.91
N THR A 417 5.66 16.73 -23.92
CA THR A 417 5.36 18.16 -24.01
C THR A 417 6.63 18.96 -23.84
N HIS A 418 7.14 19.49 -24.96
CA HIS A 418 8.23 20.47 -25.03
C HIS A 418 7.59 21.81 -25.39
N ALA A 419 7.54 22.75 -24.44
CA ALA A 419 6.75 23.98 -24.53
C ALA A 419 7.48 25.08 -25.34
N THR A 420 7.68 24.80 -26.63
CA THR A 420 8.44 25.64 -27.55
C THR A 420 7.87 27.05 -27.74
N LEU A 421 6.53 27.24 -27.69
CA LEU A 421 5.93 28.57 -27.81
C LEU A 421 6.24 29.41 -26.56
N THR A 422 6.18 28.77 -25.39
CA THR A 422 6.57 29.37 -24.10
C THR A 422 8.05 29.75 -24.10
N GLU A 423 8.94 28.91 -24.63
CA GLU A 423 10.37 29.21 -24.79
C GLU A 423 10.62 30.41 -25.69
N MET A 424 9.98 30.46 -26.87
CA MET A 424 10.07 31.59 -27.78
C MET A 424 9.61 32.90 -27.13
N ALA A 425 8.57 32.84 -26.30
CA ALA A 425 8.04 33.99 -25.59
C ALA A 425 8.98 34.49 -24.48
N LEU A 426 9.84 33.62 -23.93
CA LEU A 426 10.81 33.96 -22.88
C LEU A 426 12.05 34.67 -23.44
N VAL A 427 12.54 34.25 -24.61
CA VAL A 427 13.77 34.78 -25.20
C VAL A 427 13.67 36.29 -25.45
N GLY A 428 14.69 37.02 -25.01
CA GLY A 428 14.75 38.48 -25.12
C GLY A 428 13.94 39.24 -24.06
N LYS A 429 13.32 38.56 -23.09
CA LYS A 429 12.57 39.19 -21.99
C LYS A 429 13.25 39.01 -20.63
N THR A 430 12.93 39.92 -19.71
CA THR A 430 13.31 39.82 -18.30
C THR A 430 12.35 38.91 -17.56
N LEU A 431 12.80 37.72 -17.15
CA LEU A 431 11.95 36.70 -16.51
C LEU A 431 11.28 37.19 -15.21
N PHE A 432 11.97 38.01 -14.42
CA PHE A 432 11.52 38.42 -13.09
C PHE A 432 10.57 39.63 -13.07
N ARG A 433 10.08 40.07 -14.24
CA ARG A 433 9.03 41.10 -14.34
C ARG A 433 7.65 40.46 -14.23
N ASN A 434 6.73 41.16 -13.57
CA ASN A 434 5.37 40.68 -13.35
C ASN A 434 4.62 40.49 -14.68
N GLU A 435 4.80 41.43 -15.60
CA GLU A 435 4.17 41.43 -16.92
C GLU A 435 4.66 40.25 -17.75
N THR A 436 5.98 40.00 -17.74
CA THR A 436 6.58 38.86 -18.44
C THR A 436 6.08 37.53 -17.87
N LEU A 437 6.00 37.39 -16.54
CA LEU A 437 5.48 36.17 -15.93
C LEU A 437 4.01 35.90 -16.30
N GLN A 438 3.16 36.94 -16.27
CA GLN A 438 1.75 36.81 -16.65
C GLN A 438 1.59 36.35 -18.09
N GLU A 439 2.26 37.03 -19.03
CA GLU A 439 2.23 36.70 -20.45
C GLU A 439 2.71 35.26 -20.70
N VAL A 440 3.82 34.86 -20.07
CA VAL A 440 4.39 33.50 -20.26
C VAL A 440 3.47 32.43 -19.67
N LEU A 441 2.82 32.68 -18.53
CA LEU A 441 1.85 31.75 -17.95
C LEU A 441 0.59 31.60 -18.82
N GLU A 442 0.12 32.67 -19.46
CA GLU A 442 -0.99 32.62 -20.41
C GLU A 442 -0.65 31.80 -21.65
N ILE A 443 0.54 32.00 -22.22
CA ILE A 443 1.04 31.22 -23.36
C ILE A 443 1.20 29.74 -22.98
N LEU A 444 1.80 29.47 -21.81
CA LEU A 444 1.98 28.11 -21.32
C LEU A 444 0.63 27.42 -21.07
N ASP A 445 -0.37 28.11 -20.49
CA ASP A 445 -1.71 27.54 -20.35
C ASP A 445 -2.31 27.17 -21.71
N ALA A 446 -2.19 28.05 -22.71
CA ALA A 446 -2.69 27.77 -24.06
C ALA A 446 -1.97 26.59 -24.74
N GLU A 447 -0.66 26.42 -24.50
CA GLU A 447 0.18 25.37 -25.08
C GLU A 447 0.00 23.99 -24.40
N LEU A 448 -0.40 23.97 -23.12
CA LEU A 448 -0.61 22.73 -22.37
C LEU A 448 -1.94 22.05 -22.75
N HIS A 449 -1.86 20.90 -23.42
CA HIS A 449 -3.02 20.09 -23.79
C HIS A 449 -2.97 18.69 -23.15
N PRO A 450 -3.29 18.56 -21.86
CA PRO A 450 -3.32 17.24 -21.23
C PRO A 450 -4.47 16.39 -21.77
N ASP A 451 -4.18 15.12 -22.02
CA ASP A 451 -5.19 14.12 -22.41
C ASP A 451 -6.07 13.71 -21.21
N TRP A 452 -6.92 12.70 -21.37
CA TRP A 452 -7.55 12.04 -20.22
C TRP A 452 -7.49 10.53 -20.42
N VAL A 453 -6.57 9.90 -19.70
CA VAL A 453 -6.34 8.45 -19.76
C VAL A 453 -6.37 7.92 -18.34
N LEU A 454 -7.26 6.98 -18.04
CA LEU A 454 -7.29 6.33 -16.74
C LEU A 454 -6.06 5.42 -16.58
N PRO A 455 -5.49 5.28 -15.36
CA PRO A 455 -5.91 5.89 -14.10
C PRO A 455 -5.21 7.24 -13.81
N GLU A 456 -4.73 7.97 -14.83
CA GLU A 456 -4.06 9.25 -14.60
C GLU A 456 -5.01 10.30 -14.05
N PRO A 457 -4.46 11.27 -13.32
CA PRO A 457 -5.19 12.46 -12.98
C PRO A 457 -5.88 13.13 -14.15
N GLY A 458 -7.19 13.39 -14.01
CA GLY A 458 -7.94 14.25 -14.92
C GLY A 458 -7.21 15.55 -15.34
N PRO A 459 -7.35 15.96 -16.61
CA PRO A 459 -6.49 16.95 -17.27
C PRO A 459 -6.33 18.30 -16.56
N ALA A 460 -7.41 18.82 -15.94
CA ALA A 460 -7.37 20.12 -15.26
C ALA A 460 -6.30 20.19 -14.15
N TYR A 461 -6.14 19.11 -13.37
CA TYR A 461 -5.12 19.06 -12.32
C TYR A 461 -3.71 19.04 -12.92
N ARG A 462 -3.51 18.25 -13.98
CA ARG A 462 -2.18 18.10 -14.62
C ARG A 462 -1.72 19.43 -15.23
N LYS A 463 -2.63 20.16 -15.89
CA LYS A 463 -2.40 21.51 -16.41
C LYS A 463 -2.00 22.49 -15.30
N GLN A 464 -2.82 22.58 -14.25
CA GLN A 464 -2.58 23.52 -13.15
C GLN A 464 -1.30 23.20 -12.37
N THR A 465 -0.99 21.92 -12.20
CA THR A 465 0.28 21.49 -11.60
C THR A 465 1.47 21.92 -12.47
N ALA A 466 1.40 21.75 -13.80
CA ALA A 466 2.47 22.20 -14.70
C ALA A 466 2.71 23.72 -14.63
N LEU A 467 1.63 24.52 -14.63
CA LEU A 467 1.72 25.98 -14.41
C LEU A 467 2.34 26.31 -13.05
N GLY A 468 1.90 25.64 -11.98
CA GLY A 468 2.44 25.80 -10.64
C GLY A 468 3.92 25.45 -10.52
N LEU A 469 4.39 24.43 -11.27
CA LEU A 469 5.80 24.05 -11.33
C LEU A 469 6.65 25.08 -12.09
N PHE A 470 6.14 25.65 -13.19
CA PHE A 470 6.82 26.76 -13.86
C PHE A 470 6.89 28.01 -12.96
N TYR A 471 5.80 28.36 -12.29
CA TYR A 471 5.82 29.46 -11.33
C TYR A 471 6.81 29.21 -10.18
N ARG A 472 6.87 27.99 -9.67
CA ARG A 472 7.86 27.55 -8.67
C ARG A 472 9.29 27.72 -9.15
N LEU A 473 9.60 27.36 -10.41
CA LEU A 473 10.91 27.60 -11.01
C LEU A 473 11.29 29.07 -10.86
N VAL A 474 10.41 29.97 -11.30
CA VAL A 474 10.67 31.41 -11.29
C VAL A 474 10.93 31.92 -9.88
N LEU A 475 10.15 31.49 -8.88
CA LEU A 475 10.40 31.82 -7.48
C LEU A 475 11.73 31.25 -6.97
N ASN A 476 12.09 30.03 -7.37
CA ASN A 476 13.29 29.33 -6.91
C ASN A 476 14.57 30.00 -7.40
N ILE A 477 14.59 30.45 -8.67
CA ILE A 477 15.77 31.02 -9.32
C ILE A 477 15.87 32.54 -9.17
N ALA A 478 14.87 33.18 -8.58
CA ALA A 478 14.89 34.62 -8.31
C ALA A 478 16.12 35.02 -7.47
N PRO A 479 16.90 36.06 -7.89
CA PRO A 479 18.10 36.50 -7.19
C PRO A 479 17.84 36.84 -5.72
N ARG A 480 18.67 36.31 -4.80
CA ARG A 480 18.52 36.53 -3.35
C ARG A 480 18.96 37.92 -2.88
N ASN A 481 19.84 38.57 -3.63
CA ASN A 481 20.44 39.87 -3.34
C ASN A 481 19.57 41.07 -3.76
N VAL A 482 18.45 40.81 -4.43
CA VAL A 482 17.45 41.81 -4.82
C VAL A 482 16.16 41.33 -4.18
N ASN A 483 15.48 42.16 -3.37
CA ASN A 483 14.23 41.79 -2.70
C ASN A 483 13.05 41.66 -3.69
N LEU A 484 13.17 40.75 -4.67
CA LEU A 484 12.23 40.54 -5.78
C LEU A 484 11.08 39.62 -5.40
N VAL A 485 11.26 38.75 -4.41
CA VAL A 485 10.24 37.80 -3.96
C VAL A 485 9.80 38.18 -2.56
N SER A 486 8.53 38.52 -2.40
CA SER A 486 7.91 38.72 -1.09
C SER A 486 8.19 37.52 -0.16
N PRO A 487 8.54 37.74 1.12
CA PRO A 487 8.71 36.66 2.09
C PRO A 487 7.52 35.69 2.12
N ARG A 488 6.28 36.19 1.95
CA ARG A 488 5.06 35.36 1.90
C ARG A 488 5.04 34.32 0.78
N PHE A 489 5.72 34.59 -0.34
CA PHE A 489 5.78 33.69 -1.49
C PHE A 489 6.98 32.74 -1.44
N SER A 490 7.91 32.93 -0.49
CA SER A 490 9.13 32.12 -0.40
C SER A 490 8.85 30.65 -0.12
N SER A 491 7.72 30.32 0.53
CA SER A 491 7.24 28.94 0.68
C SER A 491 6.98 28.20 -0.62
N GLY A 492 6.76 28.92 -1.73
CA GLY A 492 6.60 28.33 -3.07
C GLY A 492 7.91 27.91 -3.73
N LYS A 493 9.09 28.27 -3.18
CA LYS A 493 10.39 28.02 -3.83
C LYS A 493 10.83 26.55 -3.83
N ALA A 494 10.47 25.79 -2.80
CA ALA A 494 10.95 24.44 -2.57
C ALA A 494 9.80 23.42 -2.57
N MET A 495 10.07 22.21 -3.06
CA MET A 495 9.14 21.09 -2.95
C MET A 495 8.91 20.73 -1.48
N LEU A 496 7.80 20.04 -1.21
CA LEU A 496 7.51 19.56 0.14
C LEU A 496 8.42 18.36 0.44
N GLU A 497 9.31 18.50 1.42
CA GLU A 497 10.22 17.44 1.86
C GLU A 497 9.81 16.93 3.25
N ARG A 498 9.92 15.63 3.52
CA ARG A 498 9.66 15.08 4.85
C ARG A 498 10.99 14.96 5.64
N PRO A 499 11.12 15.63 6.80
CA PRO A 499 12.25 15.44 7.71
C PRO A 499 12.29 14.00 8.25
N LEU A 500 13.35 13.64 9.00
CA LEU A 500 13.43 12.35 9.69
C LEU A 500 12.19 12.10 10.56
N SER A 501 11.60 10.90 10.47
CA SER A 501 10.48 10.57 11.37
C SER A 501 10.99 10.21 12.76
N SER A 502 10.11 10.37 13.75
CA SER A 502 10.24 9.87 15.10
C SER A 502 8.86 9.43 15.60
N GLY A 503 8.83 8.69 16.71
CA GLY A 503 7.57 8.38 17.36
C GLY A 503 7.73 8.17 18.85
N ALA A 504 6.61 8.24 19.55
CA ALA A 504 6.55 8.05 21.00
C ALA A 504 5.34 7.19 21.36
N GLN A 505 5.58 6.16 22.17
CA GLN A 505 4.52 5.30 22.65
C GLN A 505 4.47 5.31 24.18
N SER A 506 3.27 5.35 24.76
CA SER A 506 3.11 5.19 26.20
C SER A 506 1.94 4.31 26.58
N TYR A 507 2.14 3.46 27.58
CA TYR A 507 1.21 2.41 28.00
C TYR A 507 1.54 1.96 29.42
N ASP A 508 0.57 1.32 30.09
CA ASP A 508 0.76 0.65 31.37
C ASP A 508 1.14 -0.82 31.16
N THR A 509 1.89 -1.38 32.11
CA THR A 509 2.10 -2.83 32.25
C THR A 509 1.96 -3.21 33.73
N TYR A 510 1.55 -4.45 34.01
CA TYR A 510 1.28 -4.91 35.37
C TYR A 510 2.14 -6.13 35.70
N PRO A 511 3.34 -5.97 36.29
CA PRO A 511 4.29 -7.05 36.55
C PRO A 511 3.71 -8.26 37.29
N LYS A 512 2.79 -8.02 38.24
CA LYS A 512 2.08 -9.08 38.97
C LYS A 512 1.26 -10.02 38.08
N ASN A 513 0.91 -9.58 36.86
CA ASN A 513 0.13 -10.33 35.89
C ASN A 513 1.00 -10.87 34.75
N TRP A 514 2.33 -10.72 34.78
CA TRP A 514 3.17 -11.24 33.70
C TRP A 514 3.07 -12.78 33.58
N PRO A 515 3.07 -13.35 32.37
CA PRO A 515 3.34 -12.67 31.09
C PRO A 515 2.13 -11.96 30.45
N LEU A 516 0.91 -12.03 31.00
CA LEU A 516 -0.32 -11.52 30.40
C LEU A 516 -0.34 -10.03 30.05
N THR A 517 0.45 -9.17 30.68
CA THR A 517 0.49 -7.72 30.39
C THR A 517 1.89 -7.26 29.99
N GLN A 518 2.80 -8.21 29.87
CA GLN A 518 4.19 -7.95 29.51
C GLN A 518 4.26 -7.58 28.04
N ASN A 519 5.09 -6.59 27.70
CA ASN A 519 5.42 -6.31 26.32
C ASN A 519 6.34 -7.41 25.77
N VAL A 520 5.75 -8.50 25.27
CA VAL A 520 6.50 -9.59 24.63
C VAL A 520 6.41 -9.45 23.11
N PRO A 521 7.54 -9.63 22.38
CA PRO A 521 7.50 -9.77 20.94
C PRO A 521 6.53 -10.88 20.52
N LYS A 522 5.96 -10.74 19.32
CA LYS A 522 5.10 -11.78 18.77
C LYS A 522 5.89 -13.10 18.69
N ILE A 523 5.29 -14.20 19.15
CA ILE A 523 5.98 -15.51 19.22
C ILE A 523 6.44 -16.01 17.84
N GLU A 524 5.74 -15.64 16.76
CA GLU A 524 6.14 -15.97 15.39
C GLU A 524 7.11 -14.96 14.76
N ALA A 525 7.42 -13.82 15.40
CA ALA A 525 8.15 -12.73 14.76
C ALA A 525 9.53 -13.16 14.26
N LEU A 526 10.28 -13.95 15.03
CA LEU A 526 11.60 -14.43 14.61
C LEU A 526 11.50 -15.32 13.36
N ALA A 527 10.55 -16.27 13.35
CA ALA A 527 10.31 -17.11 12.18
C ALA A 527 9.85 -16.29 10.96
N GLN A 528 9.09 -15.22 11.19
CA GLN A 528 8.65 -14.32 10.11
C GLN A 528 9.83 -13.52 9.53
N THR A 529 10.73 -13.01 10.37
CA THR A 529 11.87 -12.20 9.93
C THR A 529 13.02 -13.04 9.36
N SER A 530 13.15 -14.30 9.78
CA SER A 530 14.08 -15.29 9.18
C SER A 530 13.54 -15.89 7.87
N GLY A 531 12.22 -15.83 7.64
CA GLY A 531 11.55 -16.47 6.49
C GLY A 531 11.14 -17.93 6.73
N GLU A 532 11.35 -18.48 7.93
CA GLU A 532 10.94 -19.83 8.33
C GLU A 532 9.42 -19.95 8.56
N ALA A 533 8.72 -18.84 8.74
CA ALA A 533 7.27 -18.83 8.83
C ALA A 533 6.65 -19.25 7.48
N SER A 534 6.07 -20.45 7.46
CA SER A 534 5.33 -20.98 6.30
C SER A 534 3.95 -20.35 6.17
N TYR A 535 3.64 -19.80 5.00
CA TYR A 535 2.29 -19.50 4.52
C TYR A 535 1.79 -20.64 3.62
N ILE A 536 0.57 -20.56 3.10
CA ILE A 536 0.01 -21.67 2.32
C ILE A 536 0.81 -21.89 1.04
N ASN A 537 1.17 -20.80 0.33
CA ASN A 537 1.98 -20.92 -0.87
C ASN A 537 3.44 -21.39 -0.61
N ASP A 538 3.85 -21.47 0.65
CA ASP A 538 5.18 -21.97 1.03
C ASP A 538 5.18 -23.47 1.32
N MET A 539 4.02 -24.09 1.46
CA MET A 539 3.94 -25.54 1.64
C MET A 539 4.66 -26.25 0.49
N PRO A 540 5.43 -27.32 0.78
CA PRO A 540 6.05 -28.14 -0.25
C PRO A 540 5.02 -28.55 -1.31
N CYS A 541 5.48 -28.67 -2.56
CA CYS A 541 4.64 -29.17 -3.63
C CYS A 541 4.42 -30.67 -3.43
N TYR A 542 3.20 -31.14 -3.66
CA TYR A 542 2.89 -32.55 -3.76
C TYR A 542 3.40 -33.11 -5.10
N GLU A 543 3.62 -34.42 -5.14
CA GLU A 543 3.89 -35.11 -6.40
C GLU A 543 2.72 -34.95 -7.36
N ASN A 544 3.00 -34.66 -8.63
CA ASN A 544 2.01 -34.39 -9.67
C ASN A 544 1.02 -33.24 -9.33
N GLU A 545 1.38 -32.31 -8.45
CA GLU A 545 0.58 -31.12 -8.16
C GLU A 545 0.40 -30.23 -9.41
N LEU A 546 -0.80 -29.66 -9.56
CA LEU A 546 -1.17 -28.75 -10.65
C LEU A 546 -1.44 -27.34 -10.14
N TYR A 547 -1.42 -26.36 -11.05
CA TYR A 547 -1.74 -24.97 -10.80
C TYR A 547 -3.02 -24.55 -11.50
N ALA A 548 -3.86 -23.79 -10.80
CA ALA A 548 -5.09 -23.23 -11.35
C ALA A 548 -4.97 -21.71 -11.61
N ALA A 549 -5.68 -21.22 -12.63
CA ALA A 549 -5.84 -19.80 -12.94
C ALA A 549 -7.28 -19.51 -13.39
N TYR A 550 -7.83 -18.35 -13.00
CA TYR A 550 -9.14 -17.92 -13.47
C TYR A 550 -9.10 -17.47 -14.92
N VAL A 551 -10.14 -17.84 -15.66
CA VAL A 551 -10.57 -17.14 -16.87
C VAL A 551 -11.66 -16.16 -16.46
N THR A 552 -11.52 -14.89 -16.84
CA THR A 552 -12.42 -13.81 -16.39
C THR A 552 -13.13 -13.15 -17.56
N ALA A 553 -14.41 -12.80 -17.38
CA ALA A 553 -15.18 -12.05 -18.35
C ALA A 553 -14.66 -10.60 -18.52
N THR A 554 -14.81 -10.05 -19.71
CA THR A 554 -14.34 -8.71 -20.11
C THR A 554 -15.49 -7.77 -20.49
N GLU A 555 -16.73 -8.25 -20.49
CA GLU A 555 -17.91 -7.46 -20.90
C GLU A 555 -19.03 -7.56 -19.86
N ALA A 556 -19.17 -6.53 -19.02
CA ALA A 556 -20.25 -6.46 -18.03
C ALA A 556 -21.63 -6.25 -18.68
N GLN A 557 -22.69 -6.70 -18.00
CA GLN A 557 -24.09 -6.61 -18.43
C GLN A 557 -24.42 -7.34 -19.74
N LYS A 558 -23.55 -8.25 -20.19
CA LYS A 558 -23.80 -9.13 -21.35
C LYS A 558 -23.97 -10.58 -20.93
N ARG A 559 -24.60 -11.38 -21.79
CA ARG A 559 -24.71 -12.84 -21.62
C ARG A 559 -23.57 -13.53 -22.34
N ILE A 560 -23.01 -14.56 -21.72
CA ILE A 560 -22.08 -15.49 -22.36
C ILE A 560 -22.88 -16.39 -23.30
N LEU A 561 -22.49 -16.41 -24.58
CA LEU A 561 -23.04 -17.30 -25.60
C LEU A 561 -22.20 -18.57 -25.71
N ASP A 562 -20.88 -18.43 -25.70
CA ASP A 562 -19.94 -19.54 -25.81
C ASP A 562 -18.60 -19.23 -25.14
N ILE A 563 -17.89 -20.28 -24.70
CA ILE A 563 -16.54 -20.20 -24.15
C ILE A 563 -15.68 -21.25 -24.87
N ASP A 564 -14.73 -20.80 -25.69
CA ASP A 564 -13.80 -21.66 -26.42
C ASP A 564 -12.42 -21.66 -25.75
N ALA A 565 -12.08 -22.79 -25.11
CA ALA A 565 -10.78 -23.02 -24.49
C ALA A 565 -9.81 -23.84 -25.38
N THR A 566 -10.14 -24.08 -26.66
CA THR A 566 -9.39 -24.97 -27.55
C THR A 566 -7.93 -24.57 -27.70
N GLN A 567 -7.63 -23.27 -27.81
CA GLN A 567 -6.24 -22.80 -27.92
C GLN A 567 -5.46 -23.04 -26.63
N ALA A 568 -6.07 -22.75 -25.47
CA ALA A 568 -5.47 -22.99 -24.16
C ALA A 568 -5.16 -24.48 -23.95
N LEU A 569 -6.11 -25.36 -24.29
CA LEU A 569 -5.96 -26.82 -24.13
C LEU A 569 -4.91 -27.45 -25.06
N ARG A 570 -4.54 -26.78 -26.16
CA ARG A 570 -3.45 -27.22 -27.06
C ARG A 570 -2.06 -26.87 -26.51
N CYS A 571 -1.95 -25.99 -25.52
CA CYS A 571 -0.68 -25.66 -24.92
C CYS A 571 -0.13 -26.87 -24.14
N PRO A 572 1.09 -27.35 -24.43
CA PRO A 572 1.72 -28.42 -23.65
C PRO A 572 1.77 -28.07 -22.17
N GLY A 573 1.40 -29.03 -21.31
CA GLY A 573 1.31 -28.88 -19.86
C GLY A 573 -0.01 -28.31 -19.35
N VAL A 574 -0.96 -27.91 -20.22
CA VAL A 574 -2.34 -27.60 -19.81
C VAL A 574 -3.13 -28.90 -19.69
N VAL A 575 -3.74 -29.12 -18.54
CA VAL A 575 -4.41 -30.39 -18.18
C VAL A 575 -5.93 -30.30 -18.37
N GLY A 576 -6.53 -29.13 -18.15
CA GLY A 576 -7.98 -29.00 -18.28
C GLY A 576 -8.49 -27.57 -18.18
N PHE A 577 -9.73 -27.41 -18.61
CA PHE A 577 -10.54 -26.21 -18.44
C PHE A 577 -11.88 -26.63 -17.81
N TYR A 578 -12.28 -25.96 -16.73
CA TYR A 578 -13.55 -26.21 -16.05
C TYR A 578 -14.37 -24.93 -15.96
N SER A 579 -15.65 -25.03 -16.32
CA SER A 579 -16.65 -23.96 -16.34
C SER A 579 -17.78 -24.25 -15.35
N ALA A 580 -18.81 -23.40 -15.31
CA ALA A 580 -20.02 -23.65 -14.53
C ALA A 580 -20.69 -25.01 -14.85
N LYS A 581 -20.52 -25.54 -16.08
CA LYS A 581 -21.11 -26.82 -16.51
C LYS A 581 -20.49 -28.03 -15.82
N ASP A 582 -19.28 -27.88 -15.29
CA ASP A 582 -18.51 -28.95 -14.68
C ASP A 582 -18.78 -29.09 -13.17
N ILE A 583 -19.63 -28.22 -12.60
CA ILE A 583 -19.97 -28.21 -11.17
C ILE A 583 -21.00 -29.32 -10.87
N PRO A 584 -20.68 -30.33 -10.03
CA PRO A 584 -21.60 -31.45 -9.73
C PRO A 584 -22.79 -31.08 -8.83
N GLY A 585 -22.62 -30.07 -7.98
CA GLY A 585 -23.58 -29.61 -6.98
C GLY A 585 -24.13 -28.22 -7.29
N LEU A 586 -24.15 -27.33 -6.31
CA LEU A 586 -24.66 -25.96 -6.50
C LEU A 586 -23.52 -24.99 -6.87
N ASN A 587 -23.72 -24.23 -7.94
CA ASN A 587 -22.84 -23.13 -8.32
C ASN A 587 -23.08 -21.88 -7.47
N ASP A 588 -22.78 -21.95 -6.17
CA ASP A 588 -22.97 -20.86 -5.22
C ASP A 588 -21.98 -20.98 -4.06
N PHE A 589 -21.17 -19.93 -3.81
CA PHE A 589 -20.20 -19.94 -2.70
C PHE A 589 -20.71 -19.30 -1.40
N MET A 590 -21.99 -18.91 -1.35
CA MET A 590 -22.62 -18.30 -0.18
C MET A 590 -23.67 -19.25 0.44
N PRO A 591 -23.26 -20.29 1.20
CA PRO A 591 -24.15 -21.36 1.67
C PRO A 591 -25.11 -20.93 2.79
N PHE A 592 -24.77 -19.90 3.58
CA PHE A 592 -25.61 -19.45 4.69
C PHE A 592 -26.69 -18.47 4.17
N LYS A 593 -27.92 -18.93 3.94
CA LYS A 593 -29.01 -18.09 3.37
C LYS A 593 -29.88 -17.38 4.41
N THR A 594 -29.81 -17.76 5.68
CA THR A 594 -30.64 -17.22 6.78
C THR A 594 -29.81 -16.52 7.86
N GLY A 595 -28.66 -15.97 7.49
CA GLY A 595 -27.66 -15.46 8.45
C GLY A 595 -26.73 -16.53 8.99
N ILE A 596 -25.60 -16.11 9.56
CA ILE A 596 -24.65 -17.02 10.26
C ILE A 596 -25.14 -17.21 11.69
N ASN A 597 -25.33 -18.46 12.12
CA ASN A 597 -25.93 -18.84 13.41
C ASN A 597 -27.29 -18.17 13.67
N PHE A 598 -28.05 -17.85 12.62
CA PHE A 598 -29.35 -17.15 12.66
C PHE A 598 -29.33 -15.73 13.25
N THR A 599 -28.17 -15.19 13.62
CA THR A 599 -28.06 -13.90 14.32
C THR A 599 -27.17 -12.87 13.62
N PHE A 600 -26.18 -13.31 12.84
CA PHE A 600 -25.34 -12.38 12.07
C PHE A 600 -25.88 -12.25 10.64
N PRO A 601 -26.21 -11.03 10.19
CA PRO A 601 -26.88 -10.85 8.90
C PRO A 601 -25.92 -11.13 7.74
N ILE A 602 -26.35 -12.02 6.85
CA ILE A 602 -25.76 -12.24 5.54
C ILE A 602 -26.94 -12.36 4.55
N GLY A 603 -26.79 -11.79 3.36
CA GLY A 603 -27.86 -11.83 2.37
C GLY A 603 -28.08 -13.24 1.81
N ALA A 604 -29.25 -13.43 1.21
CA ALA A 604 -29.68 -14.70 0.65
C ALA A 604 -29.40 -14.83 -0.86
N ALA A 605 -28.76 -13.83 -1.50
CA ALA A 605 -28.50 -13.86 -2.92
C ALA A 605 -27.50 -14.99 -3.25
N ALA A 606 -27.70 -15.67 -4.38
CA ALA A 606 -26.72 -16.62 -4.89
C ALA A 606 -25.55 -15.85 -5.48
N GLU A 607 -24.33 -16.26 -5.15
CA GLU A 607 -23.12 -15.76 -5.82
C GLU A 607 -22.38 -16.93 -6.44
N GLU A 608 -22.32 -16.94 -7.77
CA GLU A 608 -21.77 -18.06 -8.52
C GLU A 608 -20.26 -18.19 -8.30
N VAL A 609 -19.78 -19.44 -8.22
CA VAL A 609 -18.35 -19.74 -8.18
C VAL A 609 -17.74 -19.41 -9.53
N LEU A 610 -18.40 -19.85 -10.61
CA LEU A 610 -18.08 -19.54 -12.00
C LEU A 610 -19.35 -19.04 -12.70
N CYS A 611 -19.28 -17.88 -13.36
CA CYS A 611 -20.40 -17.26 -14.05
C CYS A 611 -20.98 -18.20 -15.12
N SER A 612 -22.28 -18.51 -15.02
CA SER A 612 -22.95 -19.46 -15.91
C SER A 612 -23.61 -18.81 -17.13
N SER A 613 -24.00 -17.53 -17.04
CA SER A 613 -24.68 -16.84 -18.13
C SER A 613 -24.45 -15.31 -18.14
N LYS A 614 -25.12 -14.54 -17.29
CA LYS A 614 -25.02 -13.08 -17.27
C LYS A 614 -23.76 -12.63 -16.53
N VAL A 615 -22.90 -11.87 -17.21
CA VAL A 615 -21.75 -11.21 -16.60
C VAL A 615 -22.23 -9.99 -15.83
N LEU A 616 -21.98 -10.00 -14.52
CA LEU A 616 -22.37 -8.94 -13.59
C LEU A 616 -21.32 -7.82 -13.49
N TYR A 617 -20.05 -8.14 -13.73
CA TYR A 617 -18.96 -7.18 -13.66
C TYR A 617 -17.77 -7.60 -14.53
N HIS A 618 -16.98 -6.62 -14.96
CA HIS A 618 -15.73 -6.88 -15.65
C HIS A 618 -14.73 -7.55 -14.71
N GLY A 619 -14.22 -8.73 -15.09
CA GLY A 619 -13.33 -9.54 -14.27
C GLY A 619 -14.02 -10.69 -13.54
N GLN A 620 -15.33 -10.91 -13.75
CA GLN A 620 -16.05 -12.02 -13.13
C GLN A 620 -15.49 -13.37 -13.61
N PRO A 621 -15.10 -14.29 -12.70
CA PRO A 621 -14.64 -15.62 -13.09
C PRO A 621 -15.71 -16.39 -13.88
N VAL A 622 -15.35 -16.89 -15.07
CA VAL A 622 -16.22 -17.72 -15.93
C VAL A 622 -15.74 -19.17 -16.02
N GLY A 623 -14.47 -19.41 -15.72
CA GLY A 623 -13.86 -20.73 -15.76
C GLY A 623 -12.49 -20.77 -15.08
N VAL A 624 -11.91 -21.97 -15.02
CA VAL A 624 -10.61 -22.25 -14.42
C VAL A 624 -9.78 -23.07 -15.40
N ILE A 625 -8.60 -22.56 -15.74
CA ILE A 625 -7.55 -23.33 -16.42
C ILE A 625 -6.70 -24.05 -15.37
N VAL A 626 -6.34 -25.29 -15.65
CA VAL A 626 -5.45 -26.11 -14.82
C VAL A 626 -4.24 -26.53 -15.66
N ALA A 627 -3.04 -26.29 -15.16
CA ALA A 627 -1.79 -26.59 -15.87
C ALA A 627 -0.67 -27.02 -14.91
N GLU A 628 0.44 -27.52 -15.44
CA GLU A 628 1.58 -28.03 -14.66
C GLU A 628 2.39 -26.95 -13.95
N THR A 629 2.33 -25.70 -14.43
CA THR A 629 3.06 -24.58 -13.81
C THR A 629 2.18 -23.35 -13.61
N PHE A 630 2.52 -22.55 -12.61
CA PHE A 630 1.84 -21.30 -12.29
C PHE A 630 1.81 -20.34 -13.49
N GLN A 631 2.93 -20.16 -14.17
CA GLN A 631 3.07 -19.27 -15.32
C GLN A 631 2.22 -19.76 -16.49
N LEU A 632 2.25 -21.07 -16.77
CA LEU A 632 1.47 -21.66 -17.85
C LEU A 632 -0.03 -21.53 -17.61
N ALA A 633 -0.51 -21.80 -16.40
CA ALA A 633 -1.94 -21.66 -16.06
C ALA A 633 -2.44 -20.23 -16.32
N ASN A 634 -1.70 -19.22 -15.83
CA ASN A 634 -2.07 -17.81 -16.00
C ASN A 634 -1.97 -17.34 -17.45
N ARG A 635 -0.97 -17.81 -18.22
CA ARG A 635 -0.85 -17.49 -19.65
C ARG A 635 -1.99 -18.13 -20.44
N ALA A 636 -2.22 -19.43 -20.24
CA ALA A 636 -3.25 -20.18 -20.96
C ALA A 636 -4.67 -19.67 -20.66
N ALA A 637 -4.91 -19.11 -19.46
CA ALA A 637 -6.18 -18.45 -19.15
C ALA A 637 -6.52 -17.28 -20.10
N ASN A 638 -5.51 -16.56 -20.60
CA ASN A 638 -5.70 -15.46 -21.55
C ASN A 638 -5.96 -15.93 -23.00
N LEU A 639 -5.77 -17.22 -23.29
CA LEU A 639 -6.04 -17.81 -24.61
C LEU A 639 -7.48 -18.31 -24.76
N VAL A 640 -8.27 -18.28 -23.68
CA VAL A 640 -9.67 -18.68 -23.71
C VAL A 640 -10.50 -17.55 -24.29
N THR A 641 -11.26 -17.83 -25.34
CA THR A 641 -12.11 -16.85 -26.02
C THR A 641 -13.52 -16.94 -25.47
N ILE A 642 -14.10 -15.80 -25.10
CA ILE A 642 -15.48 -15.72 -24.61
C ILE A 642 -16.30 -14.92 -25.63
N THR A 643 -17.40 -15.52 -26.10
CA THR A 643 -18.34 -14.86 -27.00
C THR A 643 -19.53 -14.34 -26.20
N TYR A 644 -19.85 -13.06 -26.37
CA TYR A 644 -20.94 -12.38 -25.64
C TYR A 644 -22.10 -12.01 -26.56
N SER A 645 -23.27 -11.75 -25.98
CA SER A 645 -24.41 -11.16 -26.69
C SER A 645 -24.09 -9.78 -27.27
N ASP A 646 -24.75 -9.40 -28.36
CA ASP A 646 -24.52 -8.10 -29.01
C ASP A 646 -24.90 -6.93 -28.11
N SER A 647 -26.09 -7.00 -27.50
CA SER A 647 -26.63 -5.98 -26.61
C SER A 647 -26.29 -6.22 -25.14
N ARG A 648 -26.18 -5.12 -24.41
CA ARG A 648 -26.15 -5.09 -22.94
C ARG A 648 -27.59 -5.10 -22.42
N GLU A 649 -27.79 -5.71 -21.25
CA GLU A 649 -29.10 -5.75 -20.59
C GLU A 649 -29.42 -4.46 -19.80
N ASP A 650 -28.40 -3.72 -19.36
CA ASP A 650 -28.53 -2.45 -18.64
C ASP A 650 -27.28 -1.58 -18.87
N ASN A 651 -27.35 -0.32 -18.44
CA ASN A 651 -26.19 0.55 -18.34
C ASN A 651 -25.20 0.05 -17.29
N ILE A 652 -23.94 0.49 -17.41
CA ILE A 652 -22.87 0.16 -16.46
C ILE A 652 -22.74 1.30 -15.45
N TYR A 653 -22.87 0.95 -14.18
CA TYR A 653 -22.63 1.81 -13.03
C TYR A 653 -21.55 1.18 -12.16
N ALA A 654 -20.30 1.62 -12.30
CA ALA A 654 -19.17 1.01 -11.61
C ALA A 654 -19.03 1.46 -10.14
N THR A 655 -19.57 2.63 -9.80
CA THR A 655 -19.52 3.19 -8.44
C THR A 655 -20.88 3.72 -8.02
N ILE A 656 -21.11 3.83 -6.70
CA ILE A 656 -22.29 4.52 -6.16
C ILE A 656 -22.44 5.95 -6.71
N VAL A 657 -21.34 6.67 -6.94
CA VAL A 657 -21.40 8.03 -7.51
C VAL A 657 -21.96 7.99 -8.93
N ASP A 658 -21.48 7.08 -9.78
CA ASP A 658 -22.02 6.93 -11.15
C ASP A 658 -23.51 6.59 -11.14
N LEU A 659 -23.94 5.74 -10.20
CA LEU A 659 -25.34 5.33 -10.02
C LEU A 659 -26.22 6.50 -9.57
N MET A 660 -25.78 7.26 -8.57
CA MET A 660 -26.52 8.40 -8.02
C MET A 660 -26.59 9.57 -9.02
N GLU A 661 -25.49 9.90 -9.69
CA GLU A 661 -25.46 10.95 -10.72
C GLU A 661 -26.38 10.61 -11.92
N ALA A 662 -26.53 9.33 -12.23
CA ALA A 662 -27.44 8.85 -13.28
C ALA A 662 -28.91 8.68 -12.81
N ASN A 663 -29.23 8.94 -11.55
CA ASN A 663 -30.55 8.73 -10.95
C ASN A 663 -31.11 7.30 -11.14
N ALA A 664 -30.24 6.29 -11.10
CA ALA A 664 -30.61 4.88 -11.33
C ALA A 664 -31.25 4.22 -10.09
N SER A 665 -32.43 4.71 -9.68
CA SER A 665 -33.11 4.30 -8.45
C SER A 665 -33.58 2.84 -8.44
N HIS A 666 -33.75 2.19 -9.61
CA HIS A 666 -34.09 0.76 -9.71
C HIS A 666 -33.00 -0.17 -9.17
N ARG A 667 -31.77 0.34 -9.03
CA ARG A 667 -30.62 -0.38 -8.44
C ARG A 667 -30.47 -0.15 -6.93
N ILE A 668 -31.33 0.67 -6.32
CA ILE A 668 -31.28 0.99 -4.89
C ILE A 668 -32.28 0.12 -4.14
N LEU A 669 -31.81 -0.54 -3.09
CA LEU A 669 -32.57 -1.43 -2.22
C LEU A 669 -32.67 -0.84 -0.82
N ASP A 670 -33.87 -0.88 -0.26
CA ASP A 670 -34.08 -0.56 1.15
C ASP A 670 -33.44 -1.64 2.04
N GLN A 671 -32.93 -1.23 3.20
CA GLN A 671 -32.27 -2.12 4.15
C GLN A 671 -32.93 -2.03 5.52
N PRO A 672 -32.91 -3.10 6.34
CA PRO A 672 -33.33 -3.01 7.73
C PRO A 672 -32.41 -2.05 8.50
N ASN A 673 -32.78 -1.72 9.75
CA ASN A 673 -32.05 -0.83 10.65
C ASN A 673 -32.25 0.69 10.40
N HIS A 674 -33.42 1.08 9.89
CA HIS A 674 -33.90 2.47 10.00
C HIS A 674 -33.99 2.88 11.48
N VAL A 675 -33.65 4.12 11.78
CA VAL A 675 -33.72 4.68 13.15
C VAL A 675 -34.51 5.97 13.10
N THR A 676 -35.44 6.14 14.04
CA THR A 676 -36.08 7.44 14.31
C THR A 676 -36.02 7.63 15.82
N GLY A 677 -35.26 8.63 16.25
CA GLY A 677 -35.14 9.00 17.65
C GLY A 677 -36.47 9.50 18.21
N GLU A 678 -36.67 9.26 19.51
CA GLU A 678 -37.92 9.55 20.23
C GLU A 678 -38.34 11.04 20.18
N ALA A 679 -37.36 11.95 20.11
CA ALA A 679 -37.60 13.38 20.07
C ALA A 679 -37.69 13.94 18.63
N TYR A 680 -37.41 13.15 17.59
CA TYR A 680 -37.30 13.64 16.21
C TYR A 680 -38.57 14.35 15.72
N ALA A 681 -39.75 13.81 16.03
CA ALA A 681 -41.02 14.35 15.57
C ALA A 681 -41.49 15.61 16.33
N THR A 682 -40.98 15.81 17.56
CA THR A 682 -41.40 16.89 18.46
C THR A 682 -40.36 18.00 18.61
N ALA A 683 -39.14 17.79 18.13
CA ALA A 683 -38.06 18.76 18.20
C ALA A 683 -38.34 19.99 17.32
N THR A 684 -38.35 21.18 17.94
CA THR A 684 -38.58 22.48 17.31
C THR A 684 -37.66 23.54 17.93
N GLY A 685 -37.58 24.73 17.32
CA GLY A 685 -36.83 25.87 17.87
C GLY A 685 -35.39 25.91 17.38
N GLU A 686 -35.17 25.52 16.12
CA GLU A 686 -33.94 25.71 15.37
C GLU A 686 -33.74 27.17 14.97
N ASP A 687 -32.47 27.58 14.89
CA ASP A 687 -32.07 28.90 14.40
C ASP A 687 -31.61 28.83 12.93
N LEU A 688 -31.06 27.68 12.52
CA LEU A 688 -30.47 27.45 11.21
C LEU A 688 -30.87 26.07 10.66
N THR A 689 -31.09 25.98 9.36
CA THR A 689 -31.32 24.71 8.65
C THR A 689 -30.53 24.68 7.34
N PHE A 690 -29.86 23.57 7.08
CA PHE A 690 -29.09 23.38 5.85
C PHE A 690 -29.04 21.90 5.45
N LYS A 691 -28.56 21.65 4.22
CA LYS A 691 -28.44 20.31 3.63
C LYS A 691 -27.00 20.05 3.23
N GLY A 692 -26.62 18.79 3.19
CA GLY A 692 -25.33 18.39 2.65
C GLY A 692 -25.35 16.99 2.06
N VAL A 693 -24.35 16.76 1.23
CA VAL A 693 -24.05 15.45 0.65
C VAL A 693 -22.62 15.10 1.06
N TYR A 694 -22.43 13.87 1.50
CA TYR A 694 -21.12 13.29 1.77
C TYR A 694 -21.01 11.95 1.08
N TYR A 695 -19.87 11.67 0.47
CA TYR A 695 -19.64 10.37 -0.12
C TYR A 695 -18.22 9.88 0.13
N LEU A 696 -18.07 8.56 0.10
CA LEU A 696 -16.85 7.82 0.37
C LEU A 696 -16.62 6.83 -0.78
N ALA A 697 -15.40 6.77 -1.30
CA ALA A 697 -15.06 5.81 -2.35
C ALA A 697 -14.75 4.40 -1.78
N GLY A 698 -14.54 3.42 -2.64
CA GLY A 698 -14.04 2.11 -2.22
C GLY A 698 -12.53 2.11 -1.93
N GLN A 699 -12.05 1.03 -1.29
CA GLN A 699 -10.63 0.82 -0.96
C GLN A 699 -10.26 -0.66 -1.12
N TYR A 700 -9.04 -0.94 -1.57
CA TYR A 700 -8.50 -2.30 -1.64
C TYR A 700 -7.73 -2.67 -0.37
N HIS A 701 -7.93 -3.90 0.10
CA HIS A 701 -7.31 -4.42 1.32
C HIS A 701 -5.77 -4.44 1.25
N TYR A 702 -5.23 -4.69 0.05
CA TYR A 702 -3.79 -4.83 -0.20
C TYR A 702 -3.13 -5.86 0.73
N THR A 703 -3.74 -7.06 0.82
CA THR A 703 -3.15 -8.17 1.58
C THR A 703 -1.83 -8.58 0.93
N MET A 704 -0.75 -8.64 1.70
CA MET A 704 0.57 -8.97 1.15
C MET A 704 0.62 -10.40 0.59
N GLU A 705 -0.12 -11.32 1.20
CA GLU A 705 -0.46 -12.63 0.62
C GLU A 705 -1.80 -12.50 -0.15
N THR A 706 -1.77 -12.73 -1.47
CA THR A 706 -2.98 -12.83 -2.31
C THR A 706 -3.78 -14.08 -1.97
N GLN A 707 -5.03 -14.18 -2.45
CA GLN A 707 -5.84 -15.38 -2.20
C GLN A 707 -5.11 -16.64 -2.68
N THR A 708 -5.01 -17.62 -1.79
CA THR A 708 -4.27 -18.86 -2.02
C THR A 708 -5.05 -20.03 -1.42
N CYS A 709 -5.18 -21.12 -2.18
CA CYS A 709 -5.73 -22.39 -1.73
C CYS A 709 -4.92 -23.57 -2.28
N ILE A 710 -4.83 -24.67 -1.52
CA ILE A 710 -4.37 -25.98 -2.00
C ILE A 710 -5.43 -27.01 -1.63
N CYS A 711 -5.87 -27.78 -2.61
CA CYS A 711 -6.83 -28.87 -2.44
C CYS A 711 -6.15 -30.19 -2.80
N VAL A 712 -6.17 -31.15 -1.90
CA VAL A 712 -5.50 -32.45 -2.03
C VAL A 712 -6.53 -33.57 -1.87
N PRO A 713 -6.92 -34.25 -2.96
CA PRO A 713 -7.80 -35.42 -2.87
C PRO A 713 -7.17 -36.52 -2.00
N ILE A 714 -7.98 -37.15 -1.14
CA ILE A 714 -7.61 -38.27 -0.27
C ILE A 714 -8.69 -39.36 -0.33
N GLU A 715 -8.47 -40.49 0.37
CA GLU A 715 -9.35 -41.67 0.32
C GLU A 715 -10.81 -41.36 0.71
N ASP A 716 -11.02 -40.57 1.77
CA ASP A 716 -12.33 -40.26 2.35
C ASP A 716 -12.84 -38.85 2.00
N GLY A 717 -12.14 -38.13 1.12
CA GLY A 717 -12.53 -36.80 0.69
C GLY A 717 -11.37 -35.92 0.24
N MET A 718 -11.15 -34.79 0.92
CA MET A 718 -10.16 -33.79 0.51
C MET A 718 -9.55 -33.02 1.69
N ASN A 719 -8.23 -32.89 1.69
CA ASN A 719 -7.53 -31.93 2.53
C ASN A 719 -7.51 -30.55 1.85
N VAL A 720 -7.91 -29.51 2.55
CA VAL A 720 -8.03 -28.13 2.05
C VAL A 720 -7.20 -27.20 2.92
N TYR A 721 -6.23 -26.52 2.28
CA TYR A 721 -5.40 -25.50 2.90
C TYR A 721 -5.75 -24.16 2.27
N SER A 722 -6.54 -23.33 2.95
CA SER A 722 -7.05 -22.09 2.38
C SER A 722 -6.70 -20.87 3.22
N SER A 723 -6.32 -19.79 2.54
CA SER A 723 -5.99 -18.51 3.17
C SER A 723 -7.31 -17.79 3.53
N SER A 724 -8.02 -18.26 4.55
CA SER A 724 -9.34 -17.77 4.95
C SER A 724 -9.45 -17.39 6.43
N GLN A 725 -10.29 -16.40 6.72
CA GLN A 725 -10.76 -16.00 8.05
C GLN A 725 -11.96 -16.82 8.52
N PHE A 726 -12.56 -17.64 7.64
CA PHE A 726 -13.82 -18.34 7.92
C PHE A 726 -13.81 -19.78 7.38
N LEU A 727 -13.26 -20.68 8.20
CA LEU A 727 -13.17 -22.11 7.91
C LEU A 727 -14.53 -22.73 7.52
N SER A 728 -15.56 -22.49 8.34
CA SER A 728 -16.87 -23.13 8.16
C SER A 728 -17.52 -22.77 6.82
N GLN A 729 -17.36 -21.54 6.36
CA GLN A 729 -17.82 -21.10 5.04
C GLN A 729 -17.13 -21.87 3.91
N VAL A 730 -15.80 -22.00 3.97
CA VAL A 730 -15.03 -22.73 2.95
C VAL A 730 -15.46 -24.19 2.91
N GLN A 731 -15.57 -24.84 4.07
CA GLN A 731 -15.96 -26.24 4.17
C GLN A 731 -17.37 -26.47 3.59
N ALA A 732 -18.33 -25.63 3.97
CA ALA A 732 -19.71 -25.72 3.51
C ALA A 732 -19.84 -25.42 2.00
N SER A 733 -19.14 -24.41 1.49
CA SER A 733 -19.17 -24.05 0.07
C SER A 733 -18.60 -25.16 -0.81
N ILE A 734 -17.47 -25.77 -0.43
CA ILE A 734 -16.89 -26.89 -1.18
C ILE A 734 -17.81 -28.11 -1.16
N ALA A 735 -18.35 -28.47 0.01
CA ALA A 735 -19.25 -29.61 0.17
C ALA A 735 -20.50 -29.46 -0.72
N GLN A 736 -21.11 -28.28 -0.72
CA GLN A 736 -22.26 -27.95 -1.55
C GLN A 736 -21.94 -27.95 -3.05
N LEU A 737 -20.79 -27.39 -3.44
CA LEU A 737 -20.35 -27.34 -4.83
C LEU A 737 -20.06 -28.73 -5.40
N LEU A 738 -19.36 -29.58 -4.64
CA LEU A 738 -19.00 -30.93 -5.08
C LEU A 738 -20.09 -31.96 -4.81
N LYS A 739 -21.19 -31.58 -4.13
CA LYS A 739 -22.28 -32.48 -3.71
C LYS A 739 -21.78 -33.65 -2.86
N ILE A 740 -20.92 -33.35 -1.89
CA ILE A 740 -20.36 -34.32 -0.94
C ILE A 740 -20.66 -33.91 0.50
N PRO A 741 -20.60 -34.83 1.47
CA PRO A 741 -20.73 -34.51 2.88
C PRO A 741 -19.68 -33.51 3.38
N GLN A 742 -20.06 -32.58 4.27
CA GLN A 742 -19.15 -31.57 4.82
C GLN A 742 -17.97 -32.19 5.62
N ASN A 743 -18.20 -33.32 6.29
CA ASN A 743 -17.17 -34.04 7.03
C ASN A 743 -16.11 -34.72 6.14
N SER A 744 -16.33 -34.84 4.83
CA SER A 744 -15.30 -35.28 3.87
C SER A 744 -14.28 -34.18 3.56
N ILE A 745 -14.43 -32.97 4.09
CA ILE A 745 -13.48 -31.87 3.90
C ILE A 745 -12.70 -31.60 5.18
N ASN A 746 -11.41 -31.88 5.13
CA ASN A 746 -10.45 -31.62 6.20
C ASN A 746 -9.76 -30.28 5.95
N TYR A 747 -10.14 -29.25 6.72
CA TYR A 747 -9.59 -27.91 6.55
C TYR A 747 -8.42 -27.67 7.49
N PHE A 748 -7.38 -26.99 7.00
CA PHE A 748 -6.22 -26.56 7.79
C PHE A 748 -5.88 -25.09 7.54
N SER A 749 -5.55 -24.36 8.62
CA SER A 749 -4.92 -23.04 8.52
C SER A 749 -3.99 -22.77 9.68
N ARG A 750 -2.80 -22.26 9.38
CA ARG A 750 -1.82 -21.87 10.41
C ARG A 750 -1.77 -20.37 10.61
N ARG A 751 -1.75 -19.60 9.51
CA ARG A 751 -1.62 -18.14 9.51
C ARG A 751 -1.95 -17.57 8.13
N LEU A 752 -2.23 -16.26 8.09
CA LEU A 752 -2.45 -15.48 6.88
C LEU A 752 -1.44 -14.32 6.76
N GLY A 753 -1.00 -14.02 5.53
CA GLY A 753 -0.20 -12.84 5.20
C GLY A 753 -1.02 -11.56 5.05
N GLY A 754 -1.86 -11.27 6.05
CA GLY A 754 -2.84 -10.19 6.05
C GLY A 754 -4.19 -10.61 5.44
N ALA A 755 -5.27 -10.00 5.93
CA ALA A 755 -6.64 -10.35 5.53
C ALA A 755 -7.57 -9.12 5.51
N TYR A 756 -7.71 -8.43 6.63
CA TYR A 756 -8.48 -7.18 6.76
C TYR A 756 -9.95 -7.28 6.36
N GLY A 757 -10.51 -8.48 6.25
CA GLY A 757 -11.89 -8.74 5.81
C GLY A 757 -12.00 -9.37 4.43
N SER A 758 -11.03 -9.22 3.51
CA SER A 758 -11.13 -9.80 2.15
C SER A 758 -11.13 -11.32 2.13
N LYS A 759 -10.61 -11.94 3.19
CA LYS A 759 -10.49 -13.40 3.33
C LYS A 759 -11.63 -13.98 4.18
N ALA A 760 -12.67 -13.20 4.44
CA ALA A 760 -13.88 -13.61 5.13
C ALA A 760 -14.72 -14.60 4.31
N THR A 761 -15.37 -14.12 3.25
CA THR A 761 -16.29 -14.89 2.41
C THR A 761 -15.67 -15.20 1.05
N ARG A 762 -14.95 -14.24 0.47
CA ARG A 762 -14.42 -14.34 -0.90
C ARG A 762 -13.43 -15.48 -1.09
N SER A 763 -12.69 -15.85 -0.04
CA SER A 763 -11.80 -17.03 -0.06
C SER A 763 -12.53 -18.34 -0.37
N ALA A 764 -13.84 -18.43 -0.08
CA ALA A 764 -14.64 -19.61 -0.38
C ALA A 764 -14.84 -19.79 -1.89
N GLN A 765 -14.99 -18.71 -2.67
CA GLN A 765 -15.06 -18.79 -4.13
C GLN A 765 -13.78 -19.43 -4.71
N ILE A 766 -12.61 -18.93 -4.27
CA ILE A 766 -11.30 -19.44 -4.71
C ILE A 766 -11.11 -20.90 -4.26
N ALA A 767 -11.46 -21.22 -3.02
CA ALA A 767 -11.30 -22.57 -2.49
C ALA A 767 -12.23 -23.57 -3.21
N SER A 768 -13.46 -23.18 -3.53
CA SER A 768 -14.42 -23.98 -4.29
C SER A 768 -13.96 -24.21 -5.73
N ALA A 769 -13.45 -23.18 -6.42
CA ALA A 769 -12.84 -23.34 -7.74
C ALA A 769 -11.60 -24.26 -7.72
N CYS A 770 -10.76 -24.14 -6.68
CA CYS A 770 -9.61 -25.02 -6.48
C CYS A 770 -10.03 -26.48 -6.20
N ALA A 771 -11.05 -26.68 -5.37
CA ALA A 771 -11.60 -28.00 -5.06
C ALA A 771 -12.26 -28.65 -6.28
N LEU A 772 -12.94 -27.87 -7.14
CA LEU A 772 -13.49 -28.34 -8.41
C LEU A 772 -12.39 -28.92 -9.32
N ALA A 773 -11.31 -28.16 -9.50
CA ALA A 773 -10.15 -28.59 -10.28
C ALA A 773 -9.52 -29.86 -9.70
N ALA A 774 -9.33 -29.93 -8.37
CA ALA A 774 -8.78 -31.11 -7.71
C ALA A 774 -9.70 -32.34 -7.82
N HIS A 775 -11.01 -32.12 -7.75
CA HIS A 775 -12.02 -33.17 -7.89
C HIS A 775 -11.97 -33.82 -9.27
N HIS A 776 -11.96 -33.01 -10.34
CA HIS A 776 -11.95 -33.50 -11.72
C HIS A 776 -10.61 -34.12 -12.13
N THR A 777 -9.49 -33.51 -11.73
CA THR A 777 -8.16 -34.01 -12.08
C THR A 777 -7.73 -35.20 -11.22
N ARG A 778 -8.37 -35.41 -10.06
CA ARG A 778 -7.95 -36.39 -9.03
C ARG A 778 -6.50 -36.20 -8.60
N ARG A 779 -5.99 -34.97 -8.70
CA ARG A 779 -4.62 -34.56 -8.37
C ARG A 779 -4.65 -33.39 -7.37
N PRO A 780 -3.58 -33.19 -6.59
CA PRO A 780 -3.41 -31.97 -5.82
C PRO A 780 -3.43 -30.75 -6.73
N VAL A 781 -4.19 -29.71 -6.37
CA VAL A 781 -4.24 -28.44 -7.10
C VAL A 781 -3.91 -27.30 -6.17
N ARG A 782 -2.99 -26.43 -6.59
CA ARG A 782 -2.66 -25.16 -5.96
C ARG A 782 -3.24 -24.01 -6.77
N PHE A 783 -4.02 -23.16 -6.14
CA PHE A 783 -4.58 -21.96 -6.74
C PHE A 783 -4.03 -20.72 -6.02
N VAL A 784 -3.13 -19.98 -6.67
CA VAL A 784 -2.58 -18.71 -6.19
C VAL A 784 -3.02 -17.62 -7.14
N LEU A 785 -3.77 -16.62 -6.67
CA LEU A 785 -4.14 -15.48 -7.52
C LEU A 785 -2.95 -14.53 -7.69
N THR A 786 -2.75 -14.05 -8.93
CA THR A 786 -1.94 -12.86 -9.19
C THR A 786 -2.57 -11.63 -8.55
N MET A 787 -1.81 -10.55 -8.35
CA MET A 787 -2.36 -9.30 -7.82
C MET A 787 -3.48 -8.78 -8.73
N GLU A 788 -3.30 -8.87 -10.05
CA GLU A 788 -4.27 -8.48 -11.06
C GLU A 788 -5.57 -9.30 -10.94
N ALA A 789 -5.48 -10.65 -10.96
CA ALA A 789 -6.65 -11.52 -10.83
C ALA A 789 -7.37 -11.29 -9.50
N ASN A 790 -6.61 -11.08 -8.41
CA ASN A 790 -7.17 -10.80 -7.09
C ASN A 790 -7.91 -9.44 -7.07
N MET A 791 -7.36 -8.40 -7.71
CA MET A 791 -8.00 -7.09 -7.79
C MET A 791 -9.22 -7.07 -8.73
N CYS A 792 -9.23 -7.86 -9.79
CA CYS A 792 -10.38 -7.97 -10.70
C CYS A 792 -11.54 -8.79 -10.13
N SER A 793 -11.27 -9.90 -9.46
CA SER A 793 -12.31 -10.87 -9.06
C SER A 793 -12.84 -10.70 -7.63
N VAL A 794 -12.03 -10.17 -6.71
CA VAL A 794 -12.39 -10.07 -5.29
C VAL A 794 -12.97 -8.69 -4.97
N GLY A 795 -14.03 -8.63 -4.18
CA GLY A 795 -14.62 -7.38 -3.66
C GLY A 795 -13.67 -6.44 -2.93
N LYS A 796 -14.07 -5.17 -2.80
CA LYS A 796 -13.34 -4.09 -2.12
C LYS A 796 -14.15 -3.56 -0.94
N ARG A 797 -13.67 -2.53 -0.23
CA ARG A 797 -14.49 -1.76 0.72
C ARG A 797 -15.68 -1.15 -0.02
N GLN A 798 -16.86 -1.19 0.61
CA GLN A 798 -18.07 -0.57 0.09
C GLN A 798 -17.95 0.97 0.09
N GLY A 799 -18.25 1.60 -1.05
CA GLY A 799 -18.45 3.04 -1.09
C GLY A 799 -19.74 3.45 -0.36
N LEU A 800 -19.88 4.74 -0.07
CA LEU A 800 -21.07 5.31 0.58
C LEU A 800 -21.50 6.59 -0.12
N TRP A 801 -22.79 6.75 -0.34
CA TRP A 801 -23.44 8.04 -0.58
C TRP A 801 -24.34 8.41 0.59
N ASN A 802 -24.27 9.65 1.05
CA ASN A 802 -25.00 10.12 2.21
C ASN A 802 -25.63 11.50 1.93
N ASP A 803 -26.95 11.57 2.06
CA ASP A 803 -27.73 12.80 1.98
C ASP A 803 -28.26 13.15 3.38
N TYR A 804 -27.98 14.36 3.85
CA TYR A 804 -28.47 14.83 5.14
C TYR A 804 -29.10 16.22 5.09
N GLU A 805 -30.05 16.41 5.98
CA GLU A 805 -30.71 17.69 6.29
C GLU A 805 -30.69 17.87 7.80
N ILE A 806 -30.25 19.04 8.24
CA ILE A 806 -30.01 19.30 9.65
C ILE A 806 -30.55 20.65 10.06
N ALA A 807 -31.13 20.69 11.26
CA ALA A 807 -31.62 21.86 11.94
C ALA A 807 -30.88 22.01 13.28
N VAL A 808 -30.28 23.18 13.51
CA VAL A 808 -29.42 23.45 14.67
C VAL A 808 -29.76 24.79 15.31
N LYS A 809 -29.34 24.97 16.57
CA LYS A 809 -29.25 26.27 17.21
C LYS A 809 -27.98 27.00 16.80
N SER A 810 -27.95 28.31 17.01
CA SER A 810 -26.81 29.20 16.76
C SER A 810 -25.54 28.81 17.54
N ASP A 811 -25.68 28.09 18.66
CA ASP A 811 -24.57 27.54 19.45
C ASP A 811 -24.10 26.14 18.98
N GLY A 812 -24.62 25.65 17.86
CA GLY A 812 -24.27 24.36 17.27
C GLY A 812 -25.00 23.15 17.87
N LYS A 813 -25.92 23.32 18.83
CA LYS A 813 -26.74 22.20 19.32
C LYS A 813 -27.67 21.69 18.22
N ILE A 814 -27.63 20.39 17.95
CA ILE A 814 -28.54 19.73 17.01
C ILE A 814 -29.95 19.72 17.60
N VAL A 815 -30.90 20.27 16.85
CA VAL A 815 -32.33 20.16 17.13
C VAL A 815 -32.90 18.95 16.41
N ARG A 816 -32.54 18.76 15.14
CA ARG A 816 -33.02 17.64 14.32
C ARG A 816 -32.04 17.28 13.22
N LEU A 817 -31.82 15.99 12.98
CA LEU A 817 -30.98 15.49 11.87
C LEU A 817 -31.74 14.40 11.10
N SER A 818 -31.89 14.56 9.78
CA SER A 818 -32.37 13.54 8.86
C SER A 818 -31.24 13.11 7.95
N ASN A 819 -30.98 11.81 7.83
CA ASN A 819 -29.84 11.27 7.10
C ASN A 819 -30.23 10.00 6.34
N THR A 820 -30.07 9.99 5.01
CA THR A 820 -30.24 8.81 4.17
C THR A 820 -28.88 8.36 3.65
N TYR A 821 -28.50 7.10 3.88
CA TYR A 821 -27.24 6.57 3.42
C TYR A 821 -27.44 5.36 2.51
N THR A 822 -26.64 5.26 1.46
CA THR A 822 -26.67 4.16 0.48
C THR A 822 -25.27 3.59 0.33
N HIS A 823 -25.07 2.34 0.77
CA HIS A 823 -23.80 1.62 0.59
C HIS A 823 -23.72 0.94 -0.77
N ASP A 824 -22.52 0.95 -1.36
CA ASP A 824 -22.21 0.26 -2.60
C ASP A 824 -21.88 -1.22 -2.37
N SER A 825 -22.86 -2.11 -2.56
CA SER A 825 -22.66 -3.55 -2.35
C SER A 825 -21.90 -4.25 -3.49
N GLY A 826 -21.56 -3.56 -4.58
CA GLY A 826 -21.14 -4.24 -5.81
C GLY A 826 -22.31 -5.02 -6.43
N CYS A 827 -22.01 -6.12 -7.11
CA CYS A 827 -23.03 -6.90 -7.81
C CYS A 827 -23.97 -7.74 -6.92
N SER A 828 -23.74 -7.82 -5.59
CA SER A 828 -24.53 -8.65 -4.67
C SER A 828 -24.65 -8.00 -3.29
N PRO A 829 -25.86 -7.98 -2.67
CA PRO A 829 -26.11 -7.34 -1.37
C PRO A 829 -25.81 -8.26 -0.17
N ASN A 830 -25.01 -9.31 -0.35
CA ASN A 830 -24.87 -10.37 0.65
C ASN A 830 -24.13 -9.96 1.94
N GLU A 831 -23.37 -8.87 1.92
CA GLU A 831 -22.57 -8.42 3.07
C GLU A 831 -23.06 -7.05 3.56
N PRO A 832 -24.28 -6.97 4.14
CA PRO A 832 -24.88 -5.69 4.51
C PRO A 832 -24.13 -5.03 5.68
N LEU A 833 -23.91 -3.71 5.56
CA LEU A 833 -23.25 -2.90 6.60
C LEU A 833 -24.21 -2.14 7.51
N SER A 834 -25.53 -2.18 7.24
CA SER A 834 -26.52 -1.34 7.93
C SER A 834 -26.51 -1.50 9.45
N PHE A 835 -26.28 -2.72 9.95
CA PHE A 835 -26.24 -2.97 11.39
C PHE A 835 -25.00 -2.35 12.07
N LEU A 836 -23.81 -2.44 11.47
CA LEU A 836 -22.57 -1.85 12.01
C LEU A 836 -22.60 -0.33 11.91
N PHE A 837 -23.11 0.17 10.78
CA PHE A 837 -23.27 1.59 10.53
C PHE A 837 -24.21 2.21 11.58
N LYS A 838 -25.39 1.62 11.80
CA LYS A 838 -26.36 2.06 12.82
C LYS A 838 -25.71 2.23 14.18
N GLU A 839 -24.99 1.21 14.66
CA GLU A 839 -24.43 1.22 16.02
C GLU A 839 -23.31 2.26 16.18
N SER A 840 -22.59 2.58 15.10
CA SER A 840 -21.45 3.50 15.12
C SER A 840 -21.83 4.94 14.74
N PHE A 841 -22.97 5.16 14.09
CA PHE A 841 -23.36 6.48 13.56
C PHE A 841 -23.51 7.54 14.65
N LYS A 842 -24.04 7.18 15.82
CA LYS A 842 -24.13 8.12 16.95
C LYS A 842 -22.77 8.65 17.39
N ASN A 843 -21.70 7.89 17.17
CA ASN A 843 -20.36 8.16 17.71
C ASN A 843 -20.45 8.56 19.19
N CYS A 844 -20.06 9.79 19.54
CA CYS A 844 -20.06 10.33 20.90
C CYS A 844 -21.35 11.11 21.26
N TYR A 845 -22.33 11.19 20.37
CA TYR A 845 -23.39 12.19 20.38
C TYR A 845 -24.76 11.65 20.74
N ASP A 846 -25.63 12.54 21.21
CA ASP A 846 -27.04 12.25 21.45
C ASP A 846 -27.80 12.16 20.12
N GLN A 847 -28.38 10.98 19.85
CA GLN A 847 -29.16 10.69 18.65
C GLN A 847 -30.69 10.70 18.88
N SER A 848 -31.16 11.17 20.04
CA SER A 848 -32.59 11.20 20.41
C SER A 848 -33.47 11.95 19.42
N ALA A 849 -32.92 12.93 18.70
CA ALA A 849 -33.61 13.71 17.68
C ALA A 849 -33.11 13.45 16.25
N TRP A 850 -32.55 12.26 15.98
CA TRP A 850 -32.03 11.90 14.66
C TRP A 850 -32.94 10.89 13.94
N ARG A 851 -32.96 10.95 12.61
CA ARG A 851 -33.62 9.98 11.75
C ARG A 851 -32.63 9.48 10.71
N HIS A 852 -32.48 8.16 10.60
CA HIS A 852 -31.60 7.50 9.64
C HIS A 852 -32.38 6.53 8.77
N VAL A 853 -32.20 6.66 7.45
CA VAL A 853 -32.74 5.73 6.44
C VAL A 853 -31.59 4.95 5.83
N SER A 854 -31.67 3.63 5.94
CA SER A 854 -30.63 2.69 5.48
C SER A 854 -30.95 2.13 4.11
N ARG A 855 -30.03 2.27 3.16
CA ARG A 855 -30.14 1.72 1.80
C ARG A 855 -28.83 1.07 1.37
N THR A 856 -28.92 0.26 0.32
CA THR A 856 -27.76 -0.22 -0.44
C THR A 856 -28.04 -0.14 -1.93
N SER A 857 -27.01 -0.18 -2.77
CA SER A 857 -27.13 -0.20 -4.21
C SER A 857 -26.40 -1.39 -4.83
N LEU A 858 -26.86 -1.83 -6.00
CA LEU A 858 -26.18 -2.81 -6.83
C LEU A 858 -25.45 -2.12 -8.00
N THR A 859 -24.14 -2.24 -8.03
CA THR A 859 -23.23 -1.72 -9.06
C THR A 859 -22.58 -2.87 -9.83
N ASP A 860 -21.97 -2.56 -10.98
CA ASP A 860 -21.42 -3.54 -11.92
C ASP A 860 -19.93 -3.84 -11.64
N VAL A 861 -19.60 -3.97 -10.35
CA VAL A 861 -18.28 -4.39 -9.84
C VAL A 861 -18.41 -5.64 -8.98
N ALA A 862 -17.30 -6.34 -8.74
CA ALA A 862 -17.28 -7.49 -7.84
C ALA A 862 -17.93 -7.14 -6.49
N SER A 863 -18.78 -8.03 -5.96
CA SER A 863 -19.50 -7.79 -4.71
C SER A 863 -18.53 -7.35 -3.62
N ASN A 864 -18.74 -6.12 -3.14
CA ASN A 864 -17.88 -5.48 -2.16
C ASN A 864 -18.05 -6.16 -0.80
N THR A 865 -16.96 -6.25 -0.07
CA THR A 865 -16.85 -7.05 1.15
C THR A 865 -16.31 -6.21 2.30
N TRP A 866 -16.24 -6.82 3.48
CA TRP A 866 -15.73 -6.16 4.68
C TRP A 866 -14.28 -5.72 4.50
N LEU A 867 -13.99 -4.47 4.87
CA LEU A 867 -12.63 -3.97 5.11
C LEU A 867 -12.60 -3.36 6.51
N ARG A 868 -11.52 -3.65 7.27
CA ARG A 868 -11.22 -3.15 8.64
C ARG A 868 -12.03 -1.92 9.06
N ALA A 869 -12.80 -2.03 10.15
CA ALA A 869 -13.85 -1.09 10.57
C ALA A 869 -15.02 -0.97 9.56
N PRO A 870 -15.60 -2.08 9.09
CA PRO A 870 -16.66 -2.03 8.08
C PRO A 870 -17.94 -1.41 8.64
N GLY A 871 -18.52 -0.44 7.93
CA GLY A 871 -19.70 0.32 8.36
C GLY A 871 -19.36 1.36 9.43
N SER A 872 -18.55 1.01 10.43
CA SER A 872 -18.12 1.93 11.50
C SER A 872 -17.25 3.07 11.01
N GLY A 873 -16.29 2.80 10.12
CA GLY A 873 -15.43 3.83 9.54
C GLY A 873 -16.23 4.84 8.71
N GLU A 874 -17.16 4.33 7.90
CA GLU A 874 -18.07 5.13 7.08
C GLU A 874 -19.03 5.96 7.93
N ALA A 875 -19.61 5.36 8.98
CA ALA A 875 -20.53 6.00 9.90
C ALA A 875 -19.88 7.15 10.68
N ILE A 876 -18.73 6.88 11.32
CA ILE A 876 -18.01 7.88 12.11
C ILE A 876 -17.51 9.02 11.21
N ALA A 877 -16.98 8.70 10.03
CA ALA A 877 -16.55 9.75 9.09
C ALA A 877 -17.72 10.64 8.64
N THR A 878 -18.90 10.06 8.42
CA THR A 878 -20.12 10.81 8.09
C THR A 878 -20.53 11.73 9.23
N THR A 879 -20.68 11.20 10.44
CA THR A 879 -21.12 11.97 11.60
C THR A 879 -20.15 13.09 11.94
N GLU A 880 -18.85 12.82 11.90
CA GLU A 880 -17.83 13.85 12.14
C GLU A 880 -17.81 14.92 11.05
N THR A 881 -18.08 14.55 9.79
CA THR A 881 -18.23 15.53 8.71
C THR A 881 -19.44 16.42 8.92
N ILE A 882 -20.56 15.88 9.41
CA ILE A 882 -21.74 16.66 9.78
C ILE A 882 -21.40 17.62 10.94
N MET A 883 -20.66 17.18 11.96
CA MET A 883 -20.23 18.05 13.07
C MET A 883 -19.34 19.21 12.60
N GLU A 884 -18.41 18.95 11.67
CA GLU A 884 -17.61 20.00 11.03
C GLU A 884 -18.47 20.97 10.21
N HIS A 885 -19.52 20.47 9.53
CA HIS A 885 -20.44 21.32 8.75
C HIS A 885 -21.27 22.23 9.64
N ILE A 886 -21.75 21.72 10.79
CA ILE A 886 -22.43 22.54 11.80
C ILE A 886 -21.50 23.65 12.30
N ALA A 887 -20.25 23.31 12.65
CA ALA A 887 -19.29 24.30 13.12
C ALA A 887 -19.03 25.39 12.07
N PHE A 888 -18.94 25.01 10.79
CA PHE A 888 -18.81 25.95 9.69
C PHE A 888 -20.01 26.90 9.57
N GLU A 889 -21.24 26.37 9.49
CA GLU A 889 -22.46 27.17 9.30
C GLU A 889 -22.79 28.05 10.51
N THR A 890 -22.43 27.63 11.72
CA THR A 890 -22.69 28.40 12.96
C THR A 890 -21.55 29.35 13.34
N GLY A 891 -20.38 29.24 12.70
CA GLY A 891 -19.17 29.97 13.07
C GLY A 891 -18.56 29.57 14.43
N GLN A 892 -18.98 28.43 14.99
CA GLN A 892 -18.51 27.94 16.29
C GLN A 892 -17.22 27.12 16.16
N ASP A 893 -16.52 26.93 17.28
CA ASP A 893 -15.37 26.03 17.33
C ASP A 893 -15.82 24.56 17.17
N PRO A 894 -15.19 23.76 16.28
CA PRO A 894 -15.60 22.38 16.05
C PRO A 894 -15.54 21.47 17.28
N LEU A 895 -14.71 21.75 18.30
CA LEU A 895 -14.67 20.94 19.52
C LEU A 895 -15.81 21.32 20.47
N GLU A 896 -16.17 22.59 20.53
CA GLU A 896 -17.32 23.06 21.32
C GLU A 896 -18.64 22.52 20.77
N VAL A 897 -18.82 22.54 19.43
CA VAL A 897 -19.98 21.92 18.78
C VAL A 897 -20.10 20.43 19.12
N ARG A 898 -18.98 19.70 19.09
CA ARG A 898 -18.95 18.28 19.47
C ARG A 898 -19.39 18.09 20.91
N MET A 899 -18.76 18.79 21.87
CA MET A 899 -19.08 18.66 23.29
C MET A 899 -20.53 19.03 23.60
N LYS A 900 -21.07 20.07 22.95
CA LYS A 900 -22.47 20.51 23.11
C LYS A 900 -23.48 19.42 22.72
N ASN A 901 -23.10 18.53 21.81
CA ASN A 901 -23.93 17.45 21.30
C ASN A 901 -23.69 16.10 21.99
N MET A 902 -22.78 16.01 22.96
CA MET A 902 -22.57 14.79 23.75
C MET A 902 -23.61 14.62 24.86
N PRO A 903 -23.97 13.37 25.23
CA PRO A 903 -24.72 13.09 26.45
C PRO A 903 -23.96 13.54 27.71
N ALA A 904 -24.68 13.95 28.75
CA ALA A 904 -24.09 14.49 29.99
C ALA A 904 -23.20 13.48 30.75
N ASP A 905 -23.44 12.19 30.57
CA ASP A 905 -22.69 11.07 31.17
C ASP A 905 -21.58 10.53 30.26
N SER A 906 -21.33 11.15 29.11
CA SER A 906 -20.28 10.73 28.19
C SER A 906 -18.89 10.91 28.80
N LYS A 907 -18.12 9.83 28.88
CA LYS A 907 -16.70 9.86 29.29
C LYS A 907 -15.86 10.78 28.40
N MET A 908 -16.30 11.03 27.17
CA MET A 908 -15.60 11.93 26.25
C MET A 908 -15.61 13.40 26.71
N LEU A 909 -16.58 13.81 27.55
CA LEU A 909 -16.59 15.15 28.16
C LEU A 909 -15.42 15.36 29.14
N GLU A 910 -14.86 14.28 29.71
CA GLU A 910 -13.64 14.32 30.52
C GLU A 910 -12.38 14.21 29.62
N LEU A 911 -12.38 13.25 28.70
CA LEU A 911 -11.19 12.89 27.92
C LEU A 911 -10.82 13.94 26.88
N LEU A 912 -11.79 14.57 26.20
CA LEU A 912 -11.51 15.50 25.11
C LEU A 912 -10.81 16.79 25.58
N PRO A 913 -11.28 17.50 26.63
CA PRO A 913 -10.57 18.67 27.15
C PRO A 913 -9.16 18.34 27.65
N ARG A 914 -9.00 17.20 28.33
CA ARG A 914 -7.69 16.73 28.77
C ARG A 914 -6.76 16.46 27.59
N PHE A 915 -7.22 15.74 26.58
CA PHE A 915 -6.42 15.45 25.40
C PHE A 915 -6.06 16.70 24.61
N ARG A 916 -6.99 17.66 24.45
CA ARG A 916 -6.75 18.99 23.84
C ARG A 916 -5.59 19.71 24.53
N ALA A 917 -5.54 19.66 25.86
CA ALA A 917 -4.44 20.20 26.64
C ALA A 917 -3.14 19.39 26.51
N ASP A 918 -3.22 18.05 26.68
CA ASP A 918 -2.06 17.14 26.63
C ASP A 918 -1.30 17.20 25.29
N VAL A 919 -2.00 17.45 24.19
CA VAL A 919 -1.41 17.58 22.84
C VAL A 919 -1.10 19.02 22.44
N GLU A 920 -1.32 19.98 23.35
CA GLU A 920 -1.04 21.41 23.16
C GLU A 920 -1.82 22.03 21.98
N PHE A 921 -3.03 21.54 21.73
CA PHE A 921 -3.81 21.84 20.52
C PHE A 921 -3.97 23.34 20.27
N ASP A 922 -4.37 24.10 21.30
CA ASP A 922 -4.66 25.53 21.16
C ASP A 922 -3.41 26.35 20.84
N GLN A 923 -2.26 25.99 21.43
CA GLN A 923 -1.00 26.65 21.14
C GLN A 923 -0.53 26.32 19.72
N ARG A 924 -0.64 25.05 19.31
CA ARG A 924 -0.27 24.60 17.95
C ARG A 924 -1.15 25.22 16.88
N ARG A 925 -2.46 25.35 17.13
CA ARG A 925 -3.39 26.03 16.23
C ARG A 925 -2.98 27.49 15.99
N LYS A 926 -2.62 28.24 17.04
CA LYS A 926 -2.12 29.63 16.90
C LYS A 926 -0.86 29.69 16.02
N VAL A 927 0.11 28.81 16.28
CA VAL A 927 1.34 28.71 15.47
C VAL A 927 1.03 28.37 14.01
N ILE A 928 0.03 27.52 13.77
CA ILE A 928 -0.44 27.17 12.42
C ILE A 928 -1.10 28.36 11.73
N ASP A 929 -1.93 29.13 12.44
CA ASP A 929 -2.58 30.32 11.88
C ASP A 929 -1.56 31.41 11.53
N GLU A 930 -0.54 31.62 12.37
CA GLU A 930 0.60 32.50 12.08
C GLU A 930 1.42 31.99 10.90
N PHE A 931 1.70 30.69 10.83
CA PHE A 931 2.37 30.08 9.69
C PHE A 931 1.56 30.32 8.41
N ASN A 932 0.25 30.11 8.46
CA ASN A 932 -0.64 30.31 7.33
C ASN A 932 -0.66 31.77 6.88
N ALA A 933 -0.81 32.74 7.79
CA ALA A 933 -0.79 34.16 7.46
C ALA A 933 0.53 34.58 6.77
N ASN A 934 1.64 33.95 7.15
CA ASN A 934 2.96 34.24 6.61
C ASN A 934 3.34 33.43 5.36
N ASN A 935 2.53 32.45 4.93
CA ASN A 935 2.86 31.57 3.81
C ASN A 935 1.71 31.45 2.82
N ARG A 936 1.91 31.92 1.58
CA ARG A 936 0.89 31.84 0.53
C ARG A 936 0.75 30.44 -0.06
N TRP A 937 1.89 29.79 -0.32
CA TRP A 937 1.97 28.54 -1.10
C TRP A 937 2.18 27.29 -0.26
N ARG A 938 2.24 27.45 1.06
CA ARG A 938 2.21 26.37 2.06
C ARG A 938 1.15 26.71 3.08
N LYS A 939 0.24 25.77 3.32
CA LYS A 939 -0.78 25.90 4.37
C LYS A 939 -0.71 24.72 5.31
N ARG A 940 -1.00 24.96 6.58
CA ARG A 940 -1.14 23.95 7.62
C ARG A 940 -2.56 23.94 8.13
N GLY A 941 -2.98 22.78 8.60
CA GLY A 941 -4.22 22.63 9.32
C GLY A 941 -4.08 21.62 10.44
N ILE A 942 -4.98 21.72 11.41
CA ILE A 942 -5.02 20.87 12.59
C ILE A 942 -6.47 20.47 12.88
N SER A 943 -6.68 19.26 13.40
CA SER A 943 -8.00 18.78 13.80
C SER A 943 -7.89 17.81 14.98
N ILE A 944 -8.93 17.73 15.79
CA ILE A 944 -9.14 16.65 16.77
C ILE A 944 -10.44 15.92 16.45
N VAL A 945 -10.39 14.59 16.43
CA VAL A 945 -11.57 13.72 16.22
C VAL A 945 -11.76 12.81 17.43
N PRO A 946 -12.92 12.86 18.12
CA PRO A 946 -13.30 11.90 19.14
C PRO A 946 -13.99 10.68 18.51
N VAL A 947 -13.76 9.51 19.09
CA VAL A 947 -14.35 8.24 18.67
C VAL A 947 -14.87 7.48 19.89
N ALA A 948 -16.10 6.99 19.76
CA ALA A 948 -16.73 6.00 20.63
C ALA A 948 -17.05 4.76 19.79
N PHE A 949 -16.12 3.82 19.75
CA PHE A 949 -16.25 2.61 18.93
C PHE A 949 -17.01 1.53 19.72
N PRO A 950 -18.19 1.08 19.26
CA PRO A 950 -18.97 0.06 19.97
C PRO A 950 -18.38 -1.34 19.74
N ILE A 951 -18.20 -2.11 20.82
CA ILE A 951 -17.85 -3.53 20.71
C ILE A 951 -19.10 -4.40 20.84
N ILE A 952 -19.35 -5.17 19.78
CA ILE A 952 -20.47 -6.09 19.66
C ILE A 952 -19.91 -7.51 19.55
N HIS A 953 -20.11 -8.31 20.59
CA HIS A 953 -19.71 -9.72 20.60
C HIS A 953 -20.62 -10.54 19.68
N MET A 954 -20.03 -11.33 18.80
CA MET A 954 -20.75 -12.11 17.78
C MET A 954 -20.18 -13.52 17.68
N GLY A 955 -21.06 -14.48 17.35
CA GLY A 955 -20.67 -15.86 17.08
C GLY A 955 -20.09 -16.60 18.28
N THR A 956 -19.53 -17.78 18.01
CA THR A 956 -18.95 -18.66 19.02
C THR A 956 -17.53 -19.04 18.63
N PHE A 957 -16.63 -19.00 19.60
CA PHE A 957 -15.22 -19.36 19.39
C PHE A 957 -14.77 -20.36 20.46
N ASP A 958 -13.94 -21.31 20.11
CA ASP A 958 -13.47 -22.33 21.04
C ASP A 958 -11.94 -22.34 21.18
N ALA A 959 -11.51 -22.89 22.31
CA ALA A 959 -10.12 -23.25 22.55
C ALA A 959 -10.05 -24.63 23.20
N LEU A 960 -9.05 -25.41 22.83
CA LEU A 960 -8.68 -26.70 23.38
C LEU A 960 -7.25 -26.60 23.93
N VAL A 961 -7.09 -26.92 25.21
CA VAL A 961 -5.81 -26.91 25.93
C VAL A 961 -5.49 -28.33 26.36
N SER A 962 -4.26 -28.78 26.13
CA SER A 962 -3.77 -30.11 26.54
C SER A 962 -2.41 -29.99 27.21
N ILE A 963 -2.26 -30.62 28.38
CA ILE A 963 -0.99 -30.68 29.12
C ILE A 963 -0.35 -32.05 28.88
N HIS A 964 0.88 -32.06 28.39
CA HIS A 964 1.64 -33.28 28.12
C HIS A 964 2.28 -33.81 29.39
N HIS A 965 1.99 -35.06 29.74
CA HIS A 965 2.30 -35.59 31.07
C HIS A 965 3.79 -35.80 31.35
N LEU A 966 4.62 -35.98 30.31
CA LEU A 966 6.03 -36.31 30.46
C LEU A 966 6.89 -35.10 30.82
N ASP A 967 6.64 -33.94 30.19
CA ASP A 967 7.46 -32.73 30.30
C ASP A 967 6.68 -31.49 30.77
N GLY A 968 5.38 -31.64 31.02
CA GLY A 968 4.48 -30.56 31.39
C GLY A 968 4.28 -29.52 30.29
N SER A 969 4.68 -29.78 29.04
CA SER A 969 4.45 -28.83 27.95
C SER A 969 2.95 -28.69 27.67
N VAL A 970 2.54 -27.51 27.23
CA VAL A 970 1.12 -27.18 27.01
C VAL A 970 0.88 -26.89 25.54
N SER A 971 -0.07 -27.61 24.94
CA SER A 971 -0.54 -27.36 23.59
C SER A 971 -1.90 -26.67 23.61
N VAL A 972 -2.02 -25.57 22.89
CA VAL A 972 -3.27 -24.83 22.74
C VAL A 972 -3.65 -24.79 21.26
N THR A 973 -4.88 -25.12 20.92
CA THR A 973 -5.48 -24.81 19.62
C THR A 973 -6.77 -24.04 19.83
N HIS A 974 -7.14 -23.18 18.89
CA HIS A 974 -8.31 -22.33 19.01
C HIS A 974 -8.91 -21.99 17.65
N SER A 975 -10.19 -21.62 17.63
CA SER A 975 -10.92 -21.31 16.38
C SER A 975 -10.54 -19.98 15.71
N GLY A 976 -9.78 -19.13 16.40
CA GLY A 976 -9.27 -17.88 15.85
C GLY A 976 -8.15 -18.07 14.80
N ILE A 977 -8.06 -17.17 13.82
CA ILE A 977 -7.05 -17.19 12.76
C ILE A 977 -5.99 -16.11 12.99
N GLU A 978 -4.72 -16.51 13.03
CA GLU A 978 -3.58 -15.58 13.08
C GLU A 978 -3.36 -14.93 11.70
N MET A 979 -3.58 -13.62 11.61
CA MET A 979 -3.44 -12.84 10.37
C MET A 979 -2.55 -11.60 10.55
N GLY A 980 -1.82 -11.53 11.67
CA GLY A 980 -0.87 -10.48 12.02
C GLY A 980 -1.16 -9.81 13.36
N GLN A 981 -2.39 -9.93 13.88
CA GLN A 981 -2.87 -9.29 15.10
C GLN A 981 -2.34 -9.90 16.40
N GLY A 982 -1.54 -10.97 16.30
CA GLY A 982 -0.90 -11.61 17.46
C GLY A 982 -1.86 -12.35 18.37
N ILE A 983 -2.90 -12.98 17.79
CA ILE A 983 -3.90 -13.76 18.55
C ILE A 983 -3.23 -14.94 19.25
N ASN A 984 -2.29 -15.61 18.57
CA ASN A 984 -1.56 -16.74 19.12
C ASN A 984 -0.68 -16.33 20.31
N THR A 985 -0.03 -15.16 20.20
CA THR A 985 0.80 -14.62 21.29
C THR A 985 -0.05 -14.32 22.52
N LYS A 986 -1.19 -13.65 22.34
CA LYS A 986 -2.13 -13.37 23.43
C LYS A 986 -2.69 -14.64 24.05
N ALA A 987 -3.09 -15.63 23.24
CA ALA A 987 -3.55 -16.93 23.74
C ALA A 987 -2.47 -17.63 24.59
N ALA A 988 -1.21 -17.60 24.15
CA ALA A 988 -0.09 -18.19 24.90
C ALA A 988 0.16 -17.46 26.23
N GLN A 989 0.14 -16.12 26.22
CA GLN A 989 0.27 -15.30 27.43
C GLN A 989 -0.85 -15.60 28.45
N VAL A 990 -2.08 -15.78 27.98
CA VAL A 990 -3.23 -16.14 28.82
C VAL A 990 -3.04 -17.52 29.43
N ALA A 991 -2.72 -18.53 28.64
CA ALA A 991 -2.52 -19.89 29.15
C ALA A 991 -1.39 -19.94 30.19
N ALA A 992 -0.26 -19.31 29.90
CA ALA A 992 0.89 -19.23 30.80
C ALA A 992 0.53 -18.55 32.13
N HIS A 993 -0.20 -17.44 32.07
CA HIS A 993 -0.66 -16.71 33.25
C HIS A 993 -1.62 -17.52 34.12
N VAL A 994 -2.64 -18.16 33.53
CA VAL A 994 -3.66 -18.91 34.28
C VAL A 994 -3.10 -20.19 34.88
N LEU A 995 -2.23 -20.90 34.16
CA LEU A 995 -1.59 -22.13 34.66
C LEU A 995 -0.44 -21.85 35.65
N GLY A 996 0.09 -20.62 35.67
CA GLY A 996 1.23 -20.23 36.50
C GLY A 996 2.56 -20.83 36.01
N ILE A 997 2.77 -20.86 34.69
CA ILE A 997 3.96 -21.47 34.06
C ILE A 997 4.70 -20.48 33.15
N PRO A 998 5.98 -20.73 32.83
CA PRO A 998 6.71 -19.98 31.82
C PRO A 998 6.03 -19.99 30.44
N LEU A 999 6.13 -18.89 29.71
CA LEU A 999 5.52 -18.73 28.37
C LEU A 999 6.06 -19.74 27.35
N ASP A 1000 7.34 -20.11 27.45
CA ASP A 1000 8.01 -21.06 26.55
C ASP A 1000 7.53 -22.51 26.70
N LYS A 1001 6.80 -22.85 27.77
CA LYS A 1001 6.09 -24.13 27.89
C LYS A 1001 4.80 -24.20 27.07
N VAL A 1002 4.31 -23.07 26.54
CA VAL A 1002 3.06 -23.01 25.79
C VAL A 1002 3.33 -22.97 24.29
N SER A 1003 2.72 -23.90 23.55
CA SER A 1003 2.82 -23.99 22.10
C SER A 1003 1.43 -23.89 21.47
N ILE A 1004 1.23 -22.89 20.60
CA ILE A 1004 0.00 -22.78 19.80
C ILE A 1004 0.08 -23.69 18.57
N LYS A 1005 -0.92 -24.54 18.39
CA LYS A 1005 -1.04 -25.47 17.25
C LYS A 1005 -1.94 -24.88 16.16
N PRO A 1006 -1.74 -25.27 14.88
CA PRO A 1006 -2.60 -24.80 13.79
C PRO A 1006 -4.07 -25.19 13.98
N LEU A 1007 -4.96 -24.35 13.45
CA LEU A 1007 -6.38 -24.64 13.34
C LEU A 1007 -6.60 -25.78 12.35
N ASN A 1008 -7.50 -26.70 12.71
CA ASN A 1008 -8.10 -27.63 11.76
C ASN A 1008 -9.60 -27.86 12.04
N SER A 1009 -10.32 -28.38 11.05
CA SER A 1009 -11.77 -28.61 11.15
C SER A 1009 -12.18 -29.63 12.21
N MET A 1010 -11.27 -30.53 12.64
CA MET A 1010 -11.53 -31.50 13.70
C MET A 1010 -11.42 -30.89 15.10
N SER A 1011 -10.44 -30.03 15.34
CA SER A 1011 -10.25 -29.38 16.65
C SER A 1011 -11.24 -28.25 16.90
N SER A 1012 -11.67 -27.57 15.83
CA SER A 1012 -12.53 -26.40 15.91
C SER A 1012 -13.62 -26.40 14.82
N PRO A 1013 -14.52 -27.40 14.81
CA PRO A 1013 -15.64 -27.43 13.88
C PRO A 1013 -16.58 -26.26 14.17
N ASN A 1014 -17.26 -25.77 13.13
CA ASN A 1014 -18.29 -24.72 13.23
C ASN A 1014 -17.76 -23.38 13.79
N ALA A 1015 -16.45 -23.12 13.65
CA ALA A 1015 -15.83 -21.85 14.02
C ALA A 1015 -16.52 -20.67 13.31
N PHE A 1016 -16.79 -19.61 14.08
CA PHE A 1016 -17.28 -18.35 13.52
C PHE A 1016 -16.17 -17.58 12.79
N ILE A 1017 -16.56 -16.61 11.97
CA ILE A 1017 -15.63 -15.75 11.25
C ILE A 1017 -14.72 -14.94 12.20
N CYS A 1018 -13.43 -14.85 11.88
CA CYS A 1018 -12.49 -13.97 12.59
C CYS A 1018 -12.63 -12.51 12.13
N GLY A 1019 -13.11 -11.62 12.99
CA GLY A 1019 -13.35 -10.20 12.68
C GLY A 1019 -14.00 -9.41 13.82
N GLY A 1020 -14.41 -8.17 13.54
CA GLY A 1020 -15.18 -7.31 14.46
C GLY A 1020 -14.44 -6.88 15.73
N SER A 1021 -13.11 -6.95 15.74
CA SER A 1021 -12.25 -6.63 16.90
C SER A 1021 -12.53 -7.43 18.18
N THR A 1022 -13.31 -8.51 18.09
CA THR A 1022 -13.72 -9.32 19.26
C THR A 1022 -13.02 -10.68 19.33
N THR A 1023 -12.50 -11.19 18.21
CA THR A 1023 -11.92 -12.55 18.14
C THR A 1023 -10.82 -12.79 19.16
N ASN A 1024 -9.86 -11.85 19.31
CA ASN A 1024 -8.77 -12.01 20.28
C ASN A 1024 -9.29 -12.16 21.72
N MET A 1025 -10.32 -11.39 22.09
CA MET A 1025 -10.90 -11.48 23.43
C MET A 1025 -11.68 -12.77 23.64
N ASN A 1026 -12.47 -13.18 22.65
CA ASN A 1026 -13.20 -14.44 22.73
C ASN A 1026 -12.23 -15.63 22.86
N ILE A 1027 -11.11 -15.63 22.11
CA ILE A 1027 -10.07 -16.65 22.26
C ILE A 1027 -9.39 -16.57 23.62
N ALA A 1028 -9.01 -15.37 24.08
CA ALA A 1028 -8.44 -15.20 25.42
C ALA A 1028 -9.36 -15.75 26.51
N TYR A 1029 -10.66 -15.47 26.43
CA TYR A 1029 -11.65 -15.99 27.37
C TYR A 1029 -11.79 -17.51 27.27
N ALA A 1030 -11.85 -18.09 26.06
CA ALA A 1030 -11.91 -19.54 25.89
C ALA A 1030 -10.68 -20.24 26.48
N VAL A 1031 -9.49 -19.71 26.21
CA VAL A 1031 -8.23 -20.26 26.74
C VAL A 1031 -8.20 -20.14 28.26
N GLN A 1032 -8.59 -18.98 28.81
CA GLN A 1032 -8.71 -18.79 30.25
C GLN A 1032 -9.60 -19.87 30.87
N LYS A 1033 -10.81 -20.05 30.34
CA LYS A 1033 -11.77 -21.03 30.89
C LYS A 1033 -11.30 -22.47 30.74
N ALA A 1034 -10.69 -22.84 29.63
CA ALA A 1034 -10.10 -24.17 29.47
C ALA A 1034 -8.96 -24.40 30.47
N CYS A 1035 -8.11 -23.41 30.73
CA CYS A 1035 -7.05 -23.51 31.73
C CYS A 1035 -7.60 -23.57 33.17
N GLU A 1036 -8.64 -22.79 33.50
CA GLU A 1036 -9.31 -22.82 34.81
C GLU A 1036 -9.87 -24.23 35.11
N ILE A 1037 -10.48 -24.89 34.12
CA ILE A 1037 -10.96 -26.28 34.25
C ILE A 1037 -9.79 -27.24 34.58
N LEU A 1038 -8.64 -27.08 33.93
CA LEU A 1038 -7.47 -27.91 34.20
C LEU A 1038 -6.89 -27.65 35.59
N VAL A 1039 -6.82 -26.38 36.01
CA VAL A 1039 -6.38 -26.01 37.36
C VAL A 1039 -7.29 -26.62 38.42
N GLU A 1040 -8.62 -26.55 38.24
CA GLU A 1040 -9.59 -27.15 39.14
C GLU A 1040 -9.41 -28.67 39.25
N ARG A 1041 -9.23 -29.36 38.11
CA ARG A 1041 -8.98 -30.81 38.09
C ARG A 1041 -7.68 -31.21 38.80
N MET A 1042 -6.64 -30.40 38.67
CA MET A 1042 -5.32 -30.66 39.26
C MET A 1042 -5.22 -30.22 40.73
N GLN A 1043 -6.21 -29.48 41.24
CA GLN A 1043 -6.19 -28.92 42.59
C GLN A 1043 -5.99 -29.97 43.70
N PRO A 1044 -6.66 -31.14 43.71
CA PRO A 1044 -6.44 -32.15 44.74
C PRO A 1044 -5.00 -32.72 44.74
N ILE A 1045 -4.38 -32.81 43.57
CA ILE A 1045 -2.99 -33.25 43.44
C ILE A 1045 -2.05 -32.15 43.94
N ARG A 1046 -2.33 -30.89 43.61
CA ARG A 1046 -1.56 -29.74 44.10
C ARG A 1046 -1.61 -29.62 45.62
N GLU A 1047 -2.76 -29.90 46.25
CA GLU A 1047 -2.90 -29.95 47.70
C GLU A 1047 -2.12 -31.10 48.34
N SER A 1048 -2.05 -32.25 47.65
CA SER A 1048 -1.26 -33.41 48.08
C SER A 1048 0.26 -33.19 47.91
N TYR A 1049 0.65 -32.32 46.98
CA TYR A 1049 2.05 -32.04 46.60
C TYR A 1049 2.32 -30.52 46.45
N PRO A 1050 2.23 -29.73 47.53
CA PRO A 1050 2.18 -28.27 47.45
C PRO A 1050 3.48 -27.59 47.01
N THR A 1051 4.62 -28.28 47.10
CA THR A 1051 5.96 -27.73 46.83
C THR A 1051 6.64 -28.33 45.60
N THR A 1052 5.94 -29.20 44.86
CA THR A 1052 6.53 -29.84 43.67
C THR A 1052 6.57 -28.92 42.47
N SER A 1053 7.53 -29.14 41.57
CA SER A 1053 7.57 -28.43 40.29
C SER A 1053 6.32 -28.74 39.44
N TRP A 1054 6.08 -27.91 38.44
CA TRP A 1054 4.98 -28.11 37.48
C TRP A 1054 5.03 -29.49 36.82
N GLU A 1055 6.20 -29.95 36.41
CA GLU A 1055 6.39 -31.24 35.74
C GLU A 1055 6.04 -32.42 36.65
N VAL A 1056 6.47 -32.36 37.91
CA VAL A 1056 6.16 -33.39 38.90
C VAL A 1056 4.67 -33.39 39.25
N LEU A 1057 4.06 -32.21 39.38
CA LEU A 1057 2.62 -32.06 39.59
C LEU A 1057 1.82 -32.71 38.46
N VAL A 1058 2.21 -32.43 37.21
CA VAL A 1058 1.59 -32.98 36.00
C VAL A 1058 1.79 -34.50 35.94
N ALA A 1059 2.97 -35.01 36.25
CA ALA A 1059 3.24 -36.45 36.31
C ALA A 1059 2.36 -37.16 37.34
N HIS A 1060 2.17 -36.57 38.53
CA HIS A 1060 1.25 -37.09 39.54
C HIS A 1060 -0.21 -37.02 39.10
N SER A 1061 -0.61 -35.94 38.42
CA SER A 1061 -1.96 -35.84 37.85
C SER A 1061 -2.23 -36.95 36.83
N PHE A 1062 -1.29 -37.21 35.93
CA PHE A 1062 -1.38 -38.30 34.96
C PHE A 1062 -1.43 -39.67 35.63
N ALA A 1063 -0.54 -39.93 36.60
CA ALA A 1063 -0.52 -41.18 37.37
C ALA A 1063 -1.84 -41.42 38.14
N SER A 1064 -2.59 -40.35 38.40
CA SER A 1064 -3.90 -40.39 39.05
C SER A 1064 -5.08 -40.50 38.07
N ASN A 1065 -4.80 -40.74 36.78
CA ASN A 1065 -5.79 -40.81 35.69
C ASN A 1065 -6.65 -39.55 35.53
N LEU A 1066 -6.10 -38.37 35.84
CA LEU A 1066 -6.78 -37.10 35.57
C LEU A 1066 -6.76 -36.77 34.07
N ASP A 1067 -7.90 -36.30 33.57
CA ASP A 1067 -8.01 -35.76 32.21
C ASP A 1067 -7.29 -34.39 32.13
N LEU A 1068 -6.11 -34.41 31.51
CA LEU A 1068 -5.24 -33.25 31.28
C LEU A 1068 -5.55 -32.48 29.99
N THR A 1069 -6.76 -32.67 29.44
CA THR A 1069 -7.26 -31.95 28.28
C THR A 1069 -8.59 -31.27 28.59
N ALA A 1070 -8.74 -29.99 28.22
CA ALA A 1070 -9.98 -29.24 28.42
C ALA A 1070 -10.31 -28.38 27.21
N ARG A 1071 -11.61 -28.29 26.89
CA ARG A 1071 -12.15 -27.44 25.82
C ARG A 1071 -13.18 -26.47 26.40
N PHE A 1072 -13.21 -25.25 25.88
CA PHE A 1072 -14.25 -24.28 26.18
C PHE A 1072 -14.73 -23.56 24.92
N LEU A 1073 -16.03 -23.31 24.84
CA LEU A 1073 -16.69 -22.57 23.74
C LEU A 1073 -17.30 -21.27 24.30
N THR A 1074 -16.85 -20.12 23.79
CA THR A 1074 -17.45 -18.83 24.10
C THR A 1074 -18.76 -18.63 23.34
N LYS A 1075 -19.64 -17.84 23.95
CA LYS A 1075 -20.92 -17.38 23.42
C LYS A 1075 -21.00 -15.85 23.57
N PRO A 1076 -21.78 -15.15 22.73
CA PRO A 1076 -21.92 -13.69 22.83
C PRO A 1076 -22.38 -13.22 24.21
N THR A 1077 -23.23 -14.00 24.89
CA THR A 1077 -23.73 -13.71 26.24
C THR A 1077 -22.68 -13.79 27.34
N ASN A 1078 -21.46 -14.26 27.05
CA ASN A 1078 -20.38 -14.28 28.04
C ASN A 1078 -19.77 -12.90 28.32
N HIS A 1079 -19.98 -11.93 27.44
CA HIS A 1079 -19.42 -10.59 27.57
C HIS A 1079 -20.51 -9.54 27.29
N PRO A 1080 -20.74 -8.57 28.18
CA PRO A 1080 -21.58 -7.43 27.85
C PRO A 1080 -20.85 -6.52 26.86
N GLN A 1081 -21.63 -5.72 26.12
CA GLN A 1081 -21.10 -4.74 25.20
C GLN A 1081 -20.43 -3.60 25.97
N TYR A 1082 -19.41 -3.00 25.36
CA TYR A 1082 -18.71 -1.85 25.90
C TYR A 1082 -18.21 -0.95 24.77
N THR A 1083 -17.79 0.27 25.13
CA THR A 1083 -17.27 1.26 24.19
C THR A 1083 -15.75 1.38 24.32
N ILE A 1084 -15.06 1.47 23.20
CA ILE A 1084 -13.66 1.89 23.12
C ILE A 1084 -13.64 3.39 22.83
N TRP A 1085 -13.03 4.16 23.72
CA TRP A 1085 -12.87 5.59 23.54
C TRP A 1085 -11.53 5.86 22.87
N ALA A 1086 -11.53 6.68 21.82
CA ALA A 1086 -10.30 7.10 21.17
C ALA A 1086 -10.36 8.56 20.75
N LEU A 1087 -9.19 9.20 20.67
CA LEU A 1087 -9.02 10.58 20.26
C LEU A 1087 -7.79 10.67 19.35
N CYS A 1088 -7.88 11.44 18.27
CA CYS A 1088 -6.74 11.71 17.40
C CYS A 1088 -6.61 13.20 17.13
N CYS A 1089 -5.42 13.75 17.33
CA CYS A 1089 -5.02 15.07 16.87
C CYS A 1089 -4.13 14.90 15.63
N THR A 1090 -4.46 15.57 14.53
CA THR A 1090 -3.68 15.48 13.29
C THR A 1090 -3.31 16.86 12.80
N GLU A 1091 -2.02 17.07 12.56
CA GLU A 1091 -1.52 18.17 11.73
C GLU A 1091 -1.27 17.71 10.31
N LEU A 1092 -1.56 18.60 9.37
CA LEU A 1092 -1.27 18.41 7.96
C LEU A 1092 -0.65 19.68 7.38
N GLU A 1093 0.32 19.51 6.49
CA GLU A 1093 0.87 20.60 5.68
C GLU A 1093 0.64 20.31 4.19
N LEU A 1094 0.08 21.30 3.49
CA LEU A 1094 -0.34 21.26 2.10
C LEU A 1094 0.54 22.18 1.24
N ASP A 1095 1.01 21.63 0.12
CA ASP A 1095 1.61 22.37 -0.99
C ASP A 1095 0.53 22.84 -1.98
N ILE A 1096 0.21 24.13 -1.99
CA ILE A 1096 -0.87 24.68 -2.83
C ILE A 1096 -0.56 24.57 -4.33
N LEU A 1097 0.72 24.56 -4.73
CA LEU A 1097 1.10 24.52 -6.15
C LEU A 1097 1.00 23.12 -6.75
N THR A 1098 1.01 22.06 -5.92
CA THR A 1098 1.07 20.67 -6.40
C THR A 1098 0.00 19.76 -5.82
N GLY A 1099 -0.66 20.17 -4.73
CA GLY A 1099 -1.59 19.34 -3.97
C GLY A 1099 -0.91 18.31 -3.06
N ALA A 1100 0.43 18.28 -2.99
CA ALA A 1100 1.17 17.36 -2.13
C ALA A 1100 0.92 17.67 -0.65
N VAL A 1101 0.84 16.62 0.17
CA VAL A 1101 0.67 16.75 1.62
C VAL A 1101 1.72 15.99 2.39
N ARG A 1102 1.97 16.42 3.62
CA ARG A 1102 2.68 15.65 4.65
C ARG A 1102 1.94 15.77 5.97
N LEU A 1103 2.23 14.85 6.89
CA LEU A 1103 1.72 14.86 8.25
C LEU A 1103 2.85 15.26 9.22
N PRO A 1104 2.94 16.53 9.67
CA PRO A 1104 3.99 16.94 10.61
C PRO A 1104 3.90 16.19 11.95
N ARG A 1105 2.71 16.10 12.54
CA ARG A 1105 2.51 15.43 13.84
C ARG A 1105 1.13 14.79 13.92
N VAL A 1106 1.09 13.58 14.48
CA VAL A 1106 -0.14 12.87 14.84
C VAL A 1106 -0.03 12.37 16.27
N ASP A 1107 -1.03 12.68 17.09
CA ASP A 1107 -1.17 12.17 18.45
C ASP A 1107 -2.45 11.32 18.52
N ILE A 1108 -2.36 10.09 19.04
CA ILE A 1108 -3.49 9.18 19.26
C ILE A 1108 -3.57 8.80 20.73
N LEU A 1109 -4.78 8.79 21.29
CA LEU A 1109 -5.11 8.19 22.57
C LEU A 1109 -6.19 7.12 22.33
N GLU A 1110 -5.98 5.88 22.76
CA GLU A 1110 -6.97 4.80 22.63
C GLU A 1110 -7.15 4.03 23.96
N ASP A 1111 -8.40 3.76 24.33
CA ASP A 1111 -8.76 2.98 25.52
C ASP A 1111 -8.76 1.49 25.22
N THR A 1112 -7.65 0.82 25.57
CA THR A 1112 -7.46 -0.63 25.39
C THR A 1112 -7.80 -1.45 26.64
N GLY A 1113 -8.37 -0.84 27.68
CA GLY A 1113 -8.45 -1.48 28.99
C GLY A 1113 -7.06 -1.80 29.56
N GLU A 1114 -6.97 -2.86 30.37
CA GLU A 1114 -5.70 -3.47 30.74
C GLU A 1114 -5.19 -4.29 29.55
N SER A 1115 -4.30 -3.69 28.74
CA SER A 1115 -3.76 -4.33 27.52
C SER A 1115 -3.08 -5.66 27.85
N MET A 1116 -3.47 -6.71 27.10
CA MET A 1116 -2.82 -8.02 27.18
C MET A 1116 -1.42 -8.02 26.54
N ASN A 1117 -1.17 -7.14 25.59
CA ASN A 1117 0.14 -7.01 25.00
C ASN A 1117 0.27 -5.60 24.39
N PRO A 1118 0.85 -4.64 25.13
CA PRO A 1118 0.84 -3.25 24.69
C PRO A 1118 1.62 -3.03 23.39
N GLY A 1119 2.71 -3.77 23.14
CA GLY A 1119 3.46 -3.66 21.89
C GLY A 1119 2.66 -4.12 20.67
N LEU A 1120 1.88 -5.20 20.80
CA LEU A 1120 0.98 -5.65 19.73
C LEU A 1120 -0.22 -4.70 19.54
N ASP A 1121 -0.77 -4.18 20.63
CA ASP A 1121 -1.92 -3.27 20.59
C ASP A 1121 -1.56 -1.93 19.94
N ILE A 1122 -0.42 -1.34 20.31
CA ILE A 1122 0.15 -0.17 19.62
C ILE A 1122 0.30 -0.45 18.13
N GLY A 1123 0.88 -1.59 17.75
CA GLY A 1123 1.04 -1.96 16.36
C GLY A 1123 -0.29 -2.06 15.61
N GLN A 1124 -1.37 -2.49 16.27
CA GLN A 1124 -2.71 -2.49 15.68
C GLN A 1124 -3.21 -1.06 15.44
N VAL A 1125 -3.06 -0.15 16.40
CA VAL A 1125 -3.45 1.27 16.29
C VAL A 1125 -2.68 1.97 15.16
N GLU A 1126 -1.34 1.89 15.17
CA GLU A 1126 -0.48 2.50 14.15
C GLU A 1126 -0.81 1.96 12.75
N GLY A 1127 -0.98 0.64 12.63
CA GLY A 1127 -1.36 -0.02 11.38
C GLY A 1127 -2.73 0.36 10.86
N ALA A 1128 -3.72 0.46 11.74
CA ALA A 1128 -5.09 0.84 11.38
C ALA A 1128 -5.13 2.28 10.89
N PHE A 1129 -4.48 3.18 11.63
CA PHE A 1129 -4.43 4.60 11.29
C PHE A 1129 -3.77 4.83 9.93
N ILE A 1130 -2.60 4.24 9.66
CA ILE A 1130 -1.91 4.42 8.36
C ILE A 1130 -2.69 3.81 7.19
N MET A 1131 -3.43 2.71 7.40
CA MET A 1131 -4.35 2.19 6.39
C MET A 1131 -5.46 3.19 6.05
N ALA A 1132 -5.98 3.90 7.06
CA ALA A 1132 -6.98 4.95 6.87
C ALA A 1132 -6.38 6.24 6.27
N VAL A 1133 -5.15 6.63 6.63
CA VAL A 1133 -4.42 7.72 5.95
C VAL A 1133 -4.37 7.47 4.44
N GLY A 1134 -4.09 6.23 4.05
CA GLY A 1134 -4.15 5.82 2.64
C GLY A 1134 -5.53 6.03 2.03
N TYR A 1135 -6.59 5.58 2.71
CA TYR A 1135 -7.98 5.75 2.28
C TYR A 1135 -8.38 7.21 2.05
N PHE A 1136 -8.02 8.11 2.97
CA PHE A 1136 -8.42 9.51 2.93
C PHE A 1136 -7.51 10.39 2.06
N LEU A 1137 -6.27 9.98 1.75
CA LEU A 1137 -5.30 10.85 1.07
C LEU A 1137 -4.69 10.30 -0.24
N THR A 1138 -4.48 8.99 -0.39
CA THR A 1138 -3.65 8.46 -1.51
C THR A 1138 -4.27 7.33 -2.33
N GLU A 1139 -5.09 6.46 -1.74
CA GLU A 1139 -5.62 5.27 -2.39
C GLU A 1139 -6.91 5.56 -3.17
N SER A 1140 -6.97 5.20 -4.44
CA SER A 1140 -8.16 5.33 -5.29
C SER A 1140 -8.43 4.04 -6.07
N LEU A 1141 -9.69 3.76 -6.38
CA LEU A 1141 -10.09 2.73 -7.33
C LEU A 1141 -10.66 3.41 -8.57
N GLU A 1142 -10.01 3.23 -9.72
CA GLU A 1142 -10.36 3.94 -10.96
C GLU A 1142 -11.00 2.98 -11.96
N TYR A 1143 -12.28 3.17 -12.23
CA TYR A 1143 -13.07 2.31 -13.13
C TYR A 1143 -13.29 3.00 -14.49
N ASP A 1144 -13.15 2.24 -15.57
CA ASP A 1144 -13.58 2.68 -16.90
C ASP A 1144 -15.11 2.69 -16.98
N LYS A 1145 -15.69 3.83 -17.31
CA LYS A 1145 -17.16 4.01 -17.34
C LYS A 1145 -17.85 3.23 -18.46
N THR A 1146 -17.10 2.81 -19.49
CA THR A 1146 -17.67 2.14 -20.67
C THR A 1146 -17.73 0.63 -20.51
N SER A 1147 -16.72 0.04 -19.87
CA SER A 1147 -16.57 -1.41 -19.68
C SER A 1147 -16.83 -1.87 -18.24
N GLY A 1148 -16.73 -0.97 -17.27
CA GLY A 1148 -16.74 -1.30 -15.84
C GLY A 1148 -15.40 -1.86 -15.34
N ALA A 1149 -14.36 -1.89 -16.18
CA ALA A 1149 -13.06 -2.44 -15.82
C ALA A 1149 -12.34 -1.58 -14.76
N LEU A 1150 -11.83 -2.21 -13.71
CA LEU A 1150 -10.88 -1.57 -12.79
C LEU A 1150 -9.54 -1.39 -13.52
N THR A 1151 -9.09 -0.15 -13.67
CA THR A 1151 -7.92 0.21 -14.50
C THR A 1151 -6.60 0.21 -13.72
N ASN A 1152 -6.66 0.30 -12.38
CA ASN A 1152 -5.48 0.35 -11.52
C ASN A 1152 -5.24 -0.91 -10.66
N ILE A 1153 -5.16 -2.06 -11.32
CA ILE A 1153 -5.05 -3.39 -10.69
C ILE A 1153 -3.62 -3.88 -10.39
N ARG A 1154 -2.61 -3.01 -10.50
CA ARG A 1154 -1.18 -3.37 -10.40
C ARG A 1154 -0.48 -2.59 -9.31
N SER A 1155 0.64 -3.10 -8.79
CA SER A 1155 1.47 -2.35 -7.83
C SER A 1155 2.07 -1.09 -8.46
N TRP A 1156 2.16 -1.08 -9.79
CA TRP A 1156 2.51 0.07 -10.61
C TRP A 1156 1.56 1.27 -10.44
N ASN A 1157 0.24 1.05 -10.29
CA ASN A 1157 -0.78 2.11 -10.36
C ASN A 1157 -1.74 2.19 -9.15
N TYR A 1158 -1.77 1.20 -8.25
CA TYR A 1158 -2.42 1.33 -6.94
C TYR A 1158 -1.41 1.62 -5.83
N LYS A 1159 -1.59 2.71 -5.07
CA LYS A 1159 -0.56 3.29 -4.18
C LYS A 1159 -1.02 3.39 -2.72
N PRO A 1160 -0.85 2.33 -1.90
CA PRO A 1160 -0.93 2.47 -0.45
C PRO A 1160 0.25 3.30 0.09
N PRO A 1161 0.13 3.88 1.30
CA PRO A 1161 1.21 4.60 1.96
C PRO A 1161 2.49 3.76 2.12
N GLY A 1162 3.65 4.38 1.91
CA GLY A 1162 4.99 3.88 2.16
C GLY A 1162 5.62 4.48 3.42
N ALA A 1163 6.88 4.10 3.70
CA ALA A 1163 7.60 4.54 4.90
C ALA A 1163 7.77 6.07 5.01
N LYS A 1164 7.85 6.79 3.88
CA LYS A 1164 7.94 8.27 3.89
C LYS A 1164 6.58 8.99 3.86
N ASP A 1165 5.47 8.27 3.88
CA ASP A 1165 4.12 8.86 3.91
C ASP A 1165 3.54 8.91 5.33
N ILE A 1166 4.19 8.28 6.32
CA ILE A 1166 3.76 8.29 7.72
C ILE A 1166 4.05 9.65 8.39
N PRO A 1167 3.43 9.95 9.54
CA PRO A 1167 3.71 11.18 10.29
C PRO A 1167 5.19 11.36 10.65
N THR A 1168 5.64 12.61 10.61
CA THR A 1168 7.03 12.95 11.00
C THR A 1168 7.22 12.77 12.51
N ASP A 1169 6.23 13.14 13.31
CA ASP A 1169 6.13 12.82 14.73
C ASP A 1169 4.86 12.00 14.98
N PHE A 1170 5.01 10.69 15.22
CA PHE A 1170 3.88 9.77 15.39
C PHE A 1170 3.78 9.26 16.83
N ARG A 1171 2.76 9.71 17.57
CA ARG A 1171 2.58 9.40 18.99
C ARG A 1171 1.33 8.59 19.26
N VAL A 1172 1.47 7.47 19.98
CA VAL A 1172 0.35 6.60 20.37
C VAL A 1172 0.37 6.35 21.86
N ASN A 1173 -0.69 6.76 22.54
CA ASN A 1173 -0.88 6.57 23.97
C ASN A 1173 -2.05 5.60 24.22
N LEU A 1174 -1.82 4.57 25.02
CA LEU A 1174 -2.90 3.74 25.56
C LEU A 1174 -3.41 4.41 26.85
N LEU A 1175 -4.73 4.53 27.00
CA LEU A 1175 -5.34 5.22 28.14
C LEU A 1175 -4.92 4.57 29.46
N ARG A 1176 -4.23 5.33 30.32
CA ARG A 1176 -3.70 4.84 31.60
C ARG A 1176 -4.79 4.68 32.65
N GLY A 1177 -4.63 3.68 33.51
CA GLY A 1177 -5.57 3.40 34.60
C GLY A 1177 -6.99 3.04 34.14
N ALA A 1178 -7.19 2.73 32.85
CA ALA A 1178 -8.48 2.33 32.31
C ALA A 1178 -8.64 0.81 32.42
N SER A 1179 -9.36 0.34 33.43
CA SER A 1179 -9.69 -1.08 33.58
C SER A 1179 -11.08 -1.36 32.99
N ASN A 1180 -11.22 -2.46 32.24
CA ASN A 1180 -12.50 -2.88 31.68
C ASN A 1180 -13.07 -4.09 32.45
N PRO A 1181 -13.84 -3.93 33.54
CA PRO A 1181 -14.23 -5.05 34.41
C PRO A 1181 -15.03 -6.16 33.70
N VAL A 1182 -15.61 -5.85 32.54
CA VAL A 1182 -16.42 -6.79 31.75
C VAL A 1182 -15.67 -7.46 30.59
N GLY A 1183 -14.49 -6.94 30.24
CA GLY A 1183 -13.65 -7.51 29.18
C GLY A 1183 -12.89 -8.74 29.66
N ALA A 1184 -12.56 -9.65 28.73
CA ALA A 1184 -11.68 -10.78 29.02
C ALA A 1184 -10.37 -10.26 29.63
N LEU A 1185 -10.07 -10.68 30.86
CA LEU A 1185 -8.90 -10.26 31.62
C LEU A 1185 -8.71 -8.73 31.65
N ARG A 1186 -9.84 -8.01 31.71
CA ARG A 1186 -9.90 -6.55 31.80
C ARG A 1186 -9.42 -5.75 30.59
N SER A 1187 -9.22 -6.43 29.46
CA SER A 1187 -8.78 -5.83 28.18
C SER A 1187 -9.95 -5.31 27.32
N LYS A 1188 -9.63 -4.60 26.25
CA LYS A 1188 -10.54 -4.21 25.16
C LYS A 1188 -9.99 -4.63 23.79
N GLY A 1189 -10.88 -4.64 22.79
CA GLY A 1189 -10.49 -4.78 21.38
C GLY A 1189 -9.66 -3.58 20.90
N VAL A 1190 -8.82 -3.80 19.88
CA VAL A 1190 -7.92 -2.76 19.30
C VAL A 1190 -7.80 -2.89 17.77
N GLY A 1191 -8.47 -3.89 17.19
CA GLY A 1191 -8.29 -4.26 15.79
C GLY A 1191 -8.71 -3.15 14.85
N GLU A 1192 -9.87 -2.53 15.05
CA GLU A 1192 -10.50 -1.61 14.10
C GLU A 1192 -10.59 -0.14 14.52
N PRO A 1193 -10.67 0.23 15.82
CA PRO A 1193 -10.88 1.62 16.23
C PRO A 1193 -9.87 2.61 15.64
N GLY A 1194 -8.57 2.28 15.63
CA GLY A 1194 -7.55 3.15 15.05
C GLY A 1194 -7.76 3.52 13.56
N TYR A 1195 -8.54 2.73 12.80
CA TYR A 1195 -8.87 3.05 11.41
C TYR A 1195 -9.83 4.24 11.32
N THR A 1196 -10.81 4.33 12.23
CA THR A 1196 -11.84 5.38 12.18
C THR A 1196 -11.27 6.76 12.50
N LEU A 1197 -10.13 6.82 13.19
CA LEU A 1197 -9.41 8.05 13.49
C LEU A 1197 -8.84 8.74 12.24
N GLY A 1198 -8.64 8.02 11.13
CA GLY A 1198 -8.01 8.57 9.92
C GLY A 1198 -8.74 9.76 9.28
N VAL A 1199 -10.05 9.92 9.56
CA VAL A 1199 -10.85 11.06 9.06
C VAL A 1199 -10.33 12.41 9.57
N SER A 1200 -9.58 12.43 10.68
CA SER A 1200 -8.89 13.64 11.18
C SER A 1200 -8.02 14.30 10.10
N THR A 1201 -7.37 13.50 9.24
CA THR A 1201 -6.55 13.99 8.12
C THR A 1201 -7.35 14.86 7.15
N THR A 1202 -8.60 14.47 6.85
CA THR A 1202 -9.50 15.21 5.97
C THR A 1202 -9.88 16.56 6.56
N PHE A 1203 -10.10 16.64 7.88
CA PHE A 1203 -10.45 17.91 8.53
C PHE A 1203 -9.25 18.84 8.67
N ALA A 1204 -8.06 18.30 8.97
CA ALA A 1204 -6.83 19.08 8.94
C ALA A 1204 -6.55 19.62 7.53
N LEU A 1205 -6.84 18.83 6.48
CA LEU A 1205 -6.77 19.29 5.10
C LEU A 1205 -7.79 20.38 4.77
N ARG A 1206 -9.05 20.23 5.18
CA ARG A 1206 -10.10 21.25 5.03
C ARG A 1206 -9.67 22.57 5.66
N TYR A 1207 -9.11 22.53 6.86
CA TYR A 1207 -8.59 23.71 7.56
C TYR A 1207 -7.51 24.43 6.72
N ALA A 1208 -6.54 23.67 6.19
CA ALA A 1208 -5.48 24.21 5.33
C ALA A 1208 -6.04 24.84 4.04
N LEU A 1209 -7.04 24.18 3.41
CA LEU A 1209 -7.70 24.66 2.19
C LEU A 1209 -8.53 25.93 2.45
N MET A 1210 -9.30 25.98 3.54
CA MET A 1210 -10.06 27.16 3.91
C MET A 1210 -9.14 28.36 4.15
N SER A 1211 -7.99 28.15 4.81
CA SER A 1211 -6.96 29.18 4.94
C SER A 1211 -6.41 29.62 3.57
N ALA A 1212 -6.13 28.69 2.65
CA ALA A 1212 -5.66 29.03 1.30
C ALA A 1212 -6.65 29.87 0.50
N ARG A 1213 -7.95 29.56 0.64
CA ARG A 1213 -9.04 30.24 -0.06
C ARG A 1213 -9.31 31.62 0.50
N ARG A 1214 -9.35 31.76 1.83
CA ARG A 1214 -9.44 33.07 2.51
C ARG A 1214 -8.29 33.99 2.08
N ASP A 1215 -7.06 33.45 2.06
CA ASP A 1215 -5.88 34.18 1.58
C ASP A 1215 -5.97 34.57 0.09
N ALA A 1216 -6.76 33.85 -0.71
CA ALA A 1216 -7.00 34.15 -2.12
C ALA A 1216 -8.16 35.15 -2.33
N GLY A 1217 -8.84 35.59 -1.27
CA GLY A 1217 -10.03 36.44 -1.36
C GLY A 1217 -11.26 35.71 -1.91
N LEU A 1218 -11.29 34.38 -1.85
CA LEU A 1218 -12.45 33.58 -2.24
C LEU A 1218 -13.51 33.56 -1.12
N PRO A 1219 -14.80 33.43 -1.47
CA PRO A 1219 -15.85 33.32 -0.47
C PRO A 1219 -15.62 32.10 0.42
N GLU A 1220 -15.94 32.28 1.71
CA GLU A 1220 -16.02 31.17 2.66
C GLU A 1220 -17.26 30.35 2.31
N GLU A 1221 -17.04 29.13 1.85
CA GLU A 1221 -18.09 28.17 1.52
C GLU A 1221 -17.71 26.79 2.05
N TRP A 1222 -18.71 25.97 2.37
CA TRP A 1222 -18.48 24.61 2.80
C TRP A 1222 -17.80 23.81 1.69
N LEU A 1223 -16.62 23.25 1.98
CA LEU A 1223 -15.91 22.37 1.04
C LEU A 1223 -16.36 20.92 1.22
N PRO A 1224 -17.18 20.30 0.35
CA PRO A 1224 -17.44 18.87 0.44
C PRO A 1224 -16.13 18.09 0.22
N MET A 1225 -15.49 17.70 1.32
CA MET A 1225 -14.33 16.82 1.31
C MET A 1225 -14.83 15.39 1.10
N VAL A 1226 -14.13 14.63 0.28
CA VAL A 1226 -14.47 13.26 -0.07
C VAL A 1226 -13.32 12.38 0.38
N ALA A 1227 -13.60 11.20 0.95
CA ALA A 1227 -12.57 10.17 1.15
C ALA A 1227 -12.18 9.56 -0.19
N THR A 1228 -11.37 10.31 -0.90
CA THR A 1228 -10.71 9.99 -2.15
C THR A 1228 -9.37 10.70 -2.08
N PRO A 1229 -8.35 10.30 -2.86
CA PRO A 1229 -7.11 11.03 -2.84
C PRO A 1229 -7.34 12.53 -3.05
N LEU A 1230 -6.41 13.37 -2.57
CA LEU A 1230 -6.32 14.80 -2.90
C LEU A 1230 -6.41 15.12 -4.41
N LEU A 1231 -6.36 14.06 -5.21
CA LEU A 1231 -6.30 13.97 -6.63
C LEU A 1231 -7.61 13.41 -7.22
N THR A 1232 -8.80 13.71 -6.69
CA THR A 1232 -10.06 13.44 -7.41
C THR A 1232 -10.80 14.71 -7.77
N ARG A 1233 -11.77 14.61 -8.67
CA ARG A 1233 -12.45 15.73 -9.34
C ARG A 1233 -12.98 16.80 -8.36
N THR A 1234 -13.43 16.41 -7.17
CA THR A 1234 -14.02 17.24 -6.10
C THR A 1234 -12.99 17.94 -5.22
N SER A 1235 -11.97 17.25 -4.68
CA SER A 1235 -10.88 17.89 -3.91
C SER A 1235 -10.03 18.83 -4.78
N ARG A 1236 -9.88 18.50 -6.07
CA ARG A 1236 -9.16 19.30 -7.08
C ARG A 1236 -9.82 20.60 -7.47
N SER A 1237 -11.15 20.70 -7.40
CA SER A 1237 -11.81 21.98 -7.65
C SER A 1237 -11.33 22.96 -6.58
N TYR A 1238 -11.29 22.57 -5.30
CA TYR A 1238 -10.91 23.48 -4.21
C TYR A 1238 -9.41 23.78 -4.05
N ILE A 1239 -8.50 22.84 -4.37
CA ILE A 1239 -7.05 23.08 -4.34
C ILE A 1239 -6.64 24.09 -5.42
N HIS A 1240 -7.28 24.02 -6.59
CA HIS A 1240 -6.99 24.87 -7.74
C HIS A 1240 -8.08 25.91 -8.06
N GLU A 1241 -9.17 26.01 -7.30
CA GLU A 1241 -10.14 27.12 -7.34
C GLU A 1241 -9.52 28.48 -6.97
N PRO A 1242 -8.46 28.55 -6.15
CA PRO A 1242 -7.62 29.74 -6.11
C PRO A 1242 -7.04 30.15 -7.48
N TRP A 1243 -7.04 29.25 -8.47
CA TRP A 1243 -6.68 29.48 -9.88
C TRP A 1243 -7.89 29.41 -10.85
N LYS A 1244 -8.93 28.60 -10.55
CA LYS A 1244 -10.19 28.48 -11.30
C LYS A 1244 -11.21 29.49 -10.79
N ILE A 1245 -11.02 30.74 -11.19
CA ILE A 1245 -12.18 31.57 -11.52
C ILE A 1245 -12.57 31.16 -12.94
N SER A 1246 -13.87 30.95 -13.14
CA SER A 1246 -14.52 30.61 -14.41
C SER A 1246 -13.98 31.43 -15.59
N GLY A 1247 -14.21 30.95 -16.83
CA GLY A 1247 -13.72 31.51 -18.10
C GLY A 1247 -13.97 33.01 -18.37
N SER A 1248 -14.50 33.77 -17.41
CA SER A 1248 -14.47 35.22 -17.37
C SER A 1248 -13.17 35.82 -16.81
N TYR A 1249 -12.20 35.06 -16.26
CA TYR A 1249 -10.98 35.67 -15.72
C TYR A 1249 -9.98 36.20 -16.77
N LEU A 1250 -10.01 35.70 -18.02
CA LEU A 1250 -9.33 36.36 -19.14
C LEU A 1250 -9.93 37.74 -19.46
N SER A 1251 -11.18 38.00 -19.07
CA SER A 1251 -11.79 39.33 -19.17
C SER A 1251 -11.53 40.22 -17.95
N SER A 1252 -11.27 39.64 -16.76
CA SER A 1252 -10.86 40.39 -15.55
C SER A 1252 -9.35 40.49 -15.33
N LEU A 1253 -8.53 39.87 -16.19
CA LEU A 1253 -7.09 40.17 -16.32
C LEU A 1253 -6.82 41.64 -16.73
N ARG A 1254 -7.85 42.38 -17.16
CA ARG A 1254 -7.79 43.85 -17.37
C ARG A 1254 -7.81 44.68 -16.09
N ASN A 1255 -8.19 44.14 -14.93
CA ASN A 1255 -8.26 44.87 -13.66
C ASN A 1255 -7.22 44.43 -12.61
N PHE A 1256 -6.28 43.55 -12.97
CA PHE A 1256 -5.11 43.15 -12.15
C PHE A 1256 -3.88 44.06 -12.30
N SER A 1257 -4.06 45.30 -12.74
CA SER A 1257 -2.98 46.25 -12.99
C SER A 1257 -2.28 46.80 -11.73
N LYS A 1258 -2.52 46.24 -10.52
CA LYS A 1258 -1.99 46.81 -9.26
C LYS A 1258 -1.47 45.83 -8.18
N ALA A 1259 -1.55 44.51 -8.34
CA ALA A 1259 -1.07 43.56 -7.32
C ALA A 1259 0.12 42.70 -7.80
N PRO A 1260 1.29 42.71 -7.11
CA PRO A 1260 2.48 42.02 -7.59
C PRO A 1260 2.46 40.49 -7.34
N ILE A 1261 2.75 39.69 -8.37
CA ILE A 1261 2.87 38.21 -8.33
C ILE A 1261 4.24 37.76 -7.80
N MET A 1262 5.21 38.67 -7.70
CA MET A 1262 6.54 38.45 -7.12
C MET A 1262 6.96 39.53 -6.12
N LEU A 1263 6.75 40.81 -6.44
CA LEU A 1263 7.51 41.94 -5.91
C LEU A 1263 7.04 42.50 -4.55
N ILE A 1264 8.00 43.03 -3.78
CA ILE A 1264 7.79 44.14 -2.85
C ILE A 1264 7.48 45.36 -3.71
N ASN A 1265 6.43 46.10 -3.38
CA ASN A 1265 6.05 47.32 -4.09
C ASN A 1265 7.16 48.37 -3.94
N THR A 1266 8.19 48.37 -4.79
CA THR A 1266 9.15 49.46 -4.88
C THR A 1266 8.54 50.57 -5.73
N GLY A 1267 7.47 51.17 -5.21
CA GLY A 1267 6.99 52.44 -5.71
C GLY A 1267 8.10 53.47 -5.48
N ALA A 1268 8.47 54.16 -6.56
CA ALA A 1268 9.33 55.33 -6.49
C ALA A 1268 8.81 56.30 -5.41
N GLY A 1269 9.68 56.67 -4.48
CA GLY A 1269 9.36 57.54 -3.36
C GLY A 1269 10.54 57.74 -2.41
N HIS A 1270 11.76 57.93 -2.95
CA HIS A 1270 12.74 58.72 -2.23
C HIS A 1270 12.34 60.19 -2.43
N ASP A 1271 11.41 60.67 -1.61
CA ASP A 1271 11.34 62.05 -1.15
C ASP A 1271 10.28 62.15 -0.03
N GLN A 1272 10.79 62.51 1.15
CA GLN A 1272 10.10 62.93 2.38
C GLN A 1272 9.59 61.86 3.39
N TRP A 1273 10.25 61.93 4.56
CA TRP A 1273 10.02 61.36 5.91
C TRP A 1273 10.57 59.97 6.20
#